data_AF-A0A7Y0BHE9-F1
#
_entry.id   AF-A0A7Y0BHE9-F1
#
_cell.length_a   1.000
_cell.length_b   1.000
_cell.length_c   1.000
_cell.angle_alpha   90.00
_cell.angle_beta   90.00
_cell.angle_gamma   90.00
#
_symmetry.space_group_name_H-M   'P 1'
#
loop_
_entity.id
_entity.type
_entity.pdbx_description
1 polymer ?
#
loop_
_entity_poly.entity_id
_entity_poly.type
_entity_poly.pdbx_seq_one_letter_code
_entity_poly.pdbx_strand_id
1 'polypeptide(L)'
;MSHFLDRLSHFSNPRESFSGDHGVTTAEDRTWEDAYRNRWAHDKIVRSTHGVNCTGSCSWKIYVKGGIVTWETQQTDYPRTRWDMPNHEPRGCSRGASYSWYLYSANRVKYPMIRARLLKHWREARLTLAPVEAWAAVVQDDVKRRDYQKVRGLGGMVRSTWDEVNELIAASNIYTIKQHGADRIIGFSPIPAMSMVSYASGSRYLSLIGGVCMSFYDWYCDLPPSSPQVWGEQTDVPESADWYNSSFIIAWGSNVPQTRTPDAHFFTEVRYKGCKTVAITPDYSEVAKLSDLWLHPKQGTDAAVAMAMGHVILKEFYFGGNGRPRSAYFDDYARRYTDLPMLVMLKEHTLENGESVLVPDRYVRASDFSDQLGQDNNPDWKTVAFDAQGQVVTPQGAIGFRWGPDGRADLGQWNLEAKEARGGNDVSLKLSVLEGDAPSQDNAKVGFPYFGGIHHDHFPNNEQGDILVRTVPVQRIAVGKVGEAREMLVATVFDLQAAQYGIPRGLPGELAAADFSDNTPYTPAWQEQITGVSRDQIITVARQFAENAEKTEGRSMVIIGAGMNHWYHSDMNYRSVINMLMMCGCIGKSGGGWAHYVGQEKLRPQTGWTPLAFALDWIRPPRQMNSTSFFYAHTNQWRYEKLGVDEVLSPLADKKLYSGSMIDYNVRAERMGWLPSAPQLQTHPMQVVKDALASGMDAKDYVVQSLKDGSLKLSCEDPDHPANWPRNMFVWRSNIIGSSGKGHEYFLKHLLGTDNGVQGKDLGAEDGKPEEVVWHDKAPEGKLDLLVTLDFRMSTTCLYSDIVLPTATCYEKNDLNTSDMHPFIHPLSTAVDPVWQSKSDWEIYKGFAKKFSELCDGHLGVEKEMVLTPVMHDTPGELAQPFEVKDWKRGECELIPGKTAPQMQVVERDYPNVYKRFTAVGPLLKKIGNGGKGISWNTDIEVTQLGQLNGLVTEPGVTQGMPRINSDIDACEMVLQLAPETNGHVAVKAWQALSKQTGREHAHLAIHREDEKIRFRDIQAQPRKIISSPTWSGIESETVSYNAGYTNVHEYIPWRTLTGRQQFYQDHPWMLAFGEGLASYRPPVNLKATAGVHGIRSNGNAEILLNFITPHQKWGIHSTYTDNLLMLTLSRGGPIMWLSEDDAKLIGVEDNDWIEAYNVNGAISARAVVSQRVKPGMVMMYHAQEKIVNTPGSEITGQRGGIHNSVTRIVLKPTHMIGGYAQLSYGFNYYGTIGTNRDEFVVVRKMDKVDWLDTPRDDDRAQLVQQMGEAA
;
A
#
# COMPACT_ATOMS: atom_id res chain seq x y z
N MET A 1 17.34 44.07 -44.95
CA MET A 1 16.53 45.28 -45.17
C MET A 1 16.88 46.30 -44.08
N SER A 2 16.76 47.59 -44.36
CA SER A 2 17.08 48.63 -43.38
C SER A 2 15.79 49.20 -42.81
N HIS A 3 15.46 48.86 -41.57
CA HIS A 3 14.30 49.42 -40.85
C HIS A 3 14.35 50.95 -40.75
N PHE A 4 15.52 51.56 -40.90
CA PHE A 4 15.66 53.02 -41.00
C PHE A 4 15.17 53.57 -42.34
N LEU A 5 15.45 52.89 -43.46
CA LEU A 5 14.98 53.29 -44.79
C LEU A 5 13.47 53.02 -44.96
N ASP A 6 12.94 51.96 -44.37
CA ASP A 6 11.50 51.63 -44.42
C ASP A 6 10.62 52.69 -43.74
N ARG A 7 11.17 53.46 -42.80
CA ARG A 7 10.47 54.59 -42.17
C ARG A 7 10.32 55.79 -43.11
N LEU A 8 11.15 55.91 -44.14
CA LEU A 8 11.07 57.00 -45.12
C LEU A 8 9.91 56.81 -46.10
N SER A 9 9.38 55.59 -46.26
CA SER A 9 8.21 55.28 -47.09
C SER A 9 6.88 55.39 -46.33
N HIS A 10 6.87 55.98 -45.12
CA HIS A 10 5.72 56.02 -44.23
C HIS A 10 4.42 56.50 -44.91
N PHE A 11 4.49 57.57 -45.70
CA PHE A 11 3.33 58.14 -46.41
C PHE A 11 3.01 57.45 -47.74
N SER A 12 3.92 56.65 -48.29
CA SER A 12 3.74 55.92 -49.55
C SER A 12 3.25 54.48 -49.38
N ASN A 13 3.21 53.97 -48.15
CA ASN A 13 2.70 52.62 -47.89
C ASN A 13 1.17 52.60 -48.05
N PRO A 14 0.60 51.58 -48.72
CA PRO A 14 -0.86 51.43 -48.85
C PRO A 14 -1.52 51.37 -47.48
N ARG A 15 -2.56 52.18 -47.27
CA ARG A 15 -3.38 52.23 -46.07
C ARG A 15 -4.84 52.22 -46.48
N GLU A 16 -5.59 51.29 -45.92
CA GLU A 16 -7.04 51.22 -46.11
C GLU A 16 -7.71 51.58 -44.80
N SER A 17 -8.56 52.61 -44.79
CA SER A 17 -9.34 52.92 -43.61
C SER A 17 -10.53 51.97 -43.48
N PHE A 18 -10.93 51.68 -42.26
CA PHE A 18 -12.11 50.88 -41.97
C PHE A 18 -12.87 51.46 -40.77
N SER A 19 -14.12 51.05 -40.60
CA SER A 19 -15.01 51.55 -39.53
C SER A 19 -15.15 53.08 -39.50
N GLY A 20 -15.36 53.70 -40.67
CA GLY A 20 -15.56 55.16 -40.78
C GLY A 20 -14.34 55.96 -40.35
N ASP A 21 -13.17 55.63 -40.91
CA ASP A 21 -11.86 56.22 -40.59
C ASP A 21 -11.38 56.06 -39.14
N HIS A 22 -12.06 55.26 -38.32
CA HIS A 22 -11.62 54.95 -36.95
C HIS A 22 -10.35 54.06 -36.94
N GLY A 23 -10.25 53.13 -37.88
CA GLY A 23 -9.13 52.21 -38.01
C GLY A 23 -8.41 52.34 -39.35
N VAL A 24 -7.16 51.91 -39.39
CA VAL A 24 -6.36 51.80 -40.61
C VAL A 24 -5.69 50.43 -40.65
N THR A 25 -5.86 49.73 -41.76
CA THR A 25 -5.10 48.52 -42.10
C THR A 25 -3.74 48.94 -42.65
N THR A 26 -2.66 48.45 -42.04
CA THR A 26 -1.27 48.75 -42.43
C THR A 26 -0.54 47.50 -42.88
N ALA A 27 0.33 47.62 -43.89
CA ALA A 27 1.24 46.57 -44.33
C ALA A 27 2.67 46.76 -43.77
N GLU A 28 2.79 47.16 -42.50
CA GLU A 28 4.09 47.37 -41.84
C GLU A 28 4.85 46.06 -41.62
N ASP A 29 6.18 46.15 -41.56
CA ASP A 29 7.05 45.00 -41.29
C ASP A 29 6.77 44.42 -39.88
N ARG A 30 6.52 43.11 -39.82
CA ARG A 30 6.26 42.36 -38.59
C ARG A 30 7.28 41.25 -38.35
N THR A 31 8.48 41.38 -38.91
CA THR A 31 9.54 40.36 -38.77
C THR A 31 10.03 40.19 -37.33
N TRP A 32 9.85 41.21 -36.47
CA TRP A 32 10.13 41.10 -35.04
C TRP A 32 9.37 39.96 -34.34
N GLU A 33 8.21 39.55 -34.88
CA GLU A 33 7.42 38.42 -34.38
C GLU A 33 8.16 37.07 -34.47
N ASP A 34 9.18 36.98 -35.35
CA ASP A 34 10.00 35.77 -35.49
C ASP A 34 10.77 35.44 -34.21
N ALA A 35 11.01 36.40 -33.31
CA ALA A 35 11.59 36.12 -32.00
C ALA A 35 10.76 35.12 -31.19
N TYR A 36 9.44 35.28 -31.17
CA TYR A 36 8.53 34.37 -30.46
C TYR A 36 8.29 33.08 -31.24
N ARG A 37 8.18 33.14 -32.58
CA ARG A 37 8.08 31.94 -33.43
C ARG A 37 9.30 31.04 -33.24
N ASN A 38 10.50 31.63 -33.23
CA ASN A 38 11.75 30.91 -33.04
C ASN A 38 11.93 30.41 -31.61
N ARG A 39 11.31 31.04 -30.60
CA ARG A 39 11.25 30.48 -29.24
C ARG A 39 10.44 29.18 -29.20
N TRP A 40 9.27 29.15 -29.85
CA TRP A 40 8.37 27.99 -29.90
C TRP A 40 8.91 26.84 -30.78
N ALA A 41 9.60 27.18 -31.87
CA ALA A 41 10.25 26.19 -32.73
C ALA A 41 11.21 25.30 -31.92
N HIS A 42 11.26 24.01 -32.26
CA HIS A 42 12.01 22.98 -31.53
C HIS A 42 12.59 21.95 -32.52
N ASP A 43 13.58 21.19 -32.07
CA ASP A 43 14.32 20.24 -32.89
C ASP A 43 13.51 18.95 -33.09
N LYS A 44 12.90 18.46 -32.00
CA LYS A 44 12.07 17.24 -31.98
C LYS A 44 11.14 17.20 -30.77
N ILE A 45 10.16 16.31 -30.83
CA ILE A 45 9.33 15.87 -29.70
C ILE A 45 9.58 14.39 -29.43
N VAL A 46 9.65 14.00 -28.16
CA VAL A 46 9.80 12.61 -27.74
C VAL A 46 8.68 12.26 -26.77
N ARG A 47 8.08 11.07 -26.90
CA ARG A 47 7.09 10.58 -25.92
C ARG A 47 7.80 10.13 -24.65
N SER A 48 7.38 10.61 -23.50
CA SER A 48 7.75 10.01 -22.21
C SER A 48 6.62 10.20 -21.19
N THR A 49 6.85 9.81 -19.95
CA THR A 49 5.93 9.95 -18.80
C THR A 49 6.74 10.24 -17.54
N HIS A 50 6.10 10.28 -16.38
CA HIS A 50 6.72 10.55 -15.08
C HIS A 50 6.69 9.30 -14.19
N GLY A 51 7.88 8.79 -13.84
CA GLY A 51 8.08 7.70 -12.88
C GLY A 51 7.91 8.16 -11.43
N VAL A 52 6.73 8.67 -11.10
CA VAL A 52 6.37 9.19 -9.77
C VAL A 52 5.03 8.64 -9.31
N ASN A 53 4.90 8.35 -8.01
CA ASN A 53 3.73 7.69 -7.43
C ASN A 53 2.53 8.64 -7.34
N CYS A 54 1.85 8.86 -8.47
CA CYS A 54 0.75 9.84 -8.56
C CYS A 54 -0.56 9.27 -9.08
N THR A 55 -0.59 8.01 -9.54
CA THR A 55 -1.70 7.38 -10.30
C THR A 55 -1.95 8.00 -11.69
N GLY A 56 -1.36 9.15 -11.99
CA GLY A 56 -1.69 9.90 -13.19
C GLY A 56 -1.33 9.18 -14.49
N SER A 57 -0.19 8.48 -14.55
CA SER A 57 0.27 7.74 -15.74
C SER A 57 0.09 8.57 -17.04
N CYS A 58 0.51 9.84 -17.01
CA CYS A 58 0.26 10.78 -18.11
C CYS A 58 1.39 10.72 -19.14
N SER A 59 1.07 10.63 -20.43
CA SER A 59 2.01 10.65 -21.54
C SER A 59 2.24 12.10 -21.97
N TRP A 60 3.50 12.48 -22.18
CA TRP A 60 3.93 13.85 -22.47
C TRP A 60 4.76 13.92 -23.75
N LYS A 61 4.68 15.05 -24.44
CA LYS A 61 5.57 15.51 -25.51
C LYS A 61 6.73 16.24 -24.87
N ILE A 62 7.93 15.69 -24.97
CA ILE A 62 9.15 16.28 -24.42
C ILE A 62 9.85 17.04 -25.54
N TYR A 63 9.94 18.37 -25.39
CA TYR A 63 10.48 19.25 -26.42
C TYR A 63 11.99 19.41 -26.26
N VAL A 64 12.73 19.04 -27.30
CA VAL A 64 14.18 19.25 -27.39
C VAL A 64 14.44 20.44 -28.31
N LYS A 65 15.22 21.41 -27.85
CA LYS A 65 15.61 22.60 -28.62
C LYS A 65 17.06 22.95 -28.33
N GLY A 66 17.86 23.11 -29.37
CA GLY A 66 19.31 23.31 -29.22
C GLY A 66 20.00 22.11 -28.56
N GLY A 67 19.48 20.90 -28.79
CA GLY A 67 20.01 19.67 -28.20
C GLY A 67 19.76 19.47 -26.71
N ILE A 68 19.00 20.34 -26.05
CA ILE A 68 18.61 20.19 -24.64
C ILE A 68 17.09 20.09 -24.50
N VAL A 69 16.62 19.43 -23.45
CA VAL A 69 15.19 19.44 -23.11
C VAL A 69 14.82 20.84 -22.59
N THR A 70 13.70 21.37 -23.02
CA THR A 70 13.31 22.76 -22.68
C THR A 70 11.98 22.88 -21.96
N TRP A 71 10.95 22.18 -22.43
CA TRP A 71 9.64 22.10 -21.77
C TRP A 71 8.90 20.83 -22.21
N GLU A 72 7.72 20.63 -21.63
CA GLU A 72 6.81 19.54 -21.91
C GLU A 72 5.37 20.03 -22.07
N THR A 73 4.61 19.36 -22.94
CA THR A 73 3.14 19.48 -22.98
C THR A 73 2.54 18.09 -23.02
N GLN A 74 1.29 17.92 -22.61
CA GLN A 74 0.67 16.60 -22.65
C GLN A 74 0.58 16.04 -24.08
N GLN A 75 0.62 14.72 -24.18
CA GLN A 75 0.10 14.01 -25.35
C GLN A 75 -1.43 13.99 -25.29
N THR A 76 -2.07 13.97 -26.45
CA THR A 76 -3.53 13.94 -26.57
C THR A 76 -4.01 12.81 -27.47
N ASP A 77 -3.16 11.83 -27.70
CA ASP A 77 -3.36 10.78 -28.69
C ASP A 77 -3.60 9.39 -28.06
N TYR A 78 -4.02 9.36 -26.79
CA TYR A 78 -4.55 8.14 -26.19
C TYR A 78 -5.62 7.52 -27.09
N PRO A 79 -5.68 6.17 -27.21
CA PRO A 79 -6.82 5.53 -27.84
C PRO A 79 -8.12 6.06 -27.22
N ARG A 80 -9.02 6.54 -28.08
CA ARG A 80 -10.26 7.18 -27.66
C ARG A 80 -11.14 6.18 -26.91
N THR A 81 -11.89 6.68 -25.95
CA THR A 81 -12.95 5.93 -25.28
C THR A 81 -14.13 5.70 -26.24
N ARG A 82 -15.15 4.98 -25.76
CA ARG A 82 -16.42 4.84 -26.47
C ARG A 82 -17.04 6.21 -26.77
N TRP A 83 -17.89 6.26 -27.80
CA TRP A 83 -18.55 7.47 -28.28
C TRP A 83 -19.41 8.17 -27.21
N ASP A 84 -19.88 7.44 -26.21
CA ASP A 84 -20.74 7.92 -25.12
C ASP A 84 -19.96 8.39 -23.88
N MET A 85 -18.62 8.38 -23.92
CA MET A 85 -17.75 8.77 -22.81
C MET A 85 -16.75 9.85 -23.23
N PRO A 86 -16.39 10.78 -22.32
CA PRO A 86 -15.28 11.69 -22.57
C PRO A 86 -13.96 10.91 -22.70
N ASN A 87 -13.05 11.44 -23.50
CA ASN A 87 -11.72 10.85 -23.66
C ASN A 87 -10.83 11.22 -22.48
N HIS A 88 -9.72 10.49 -22.31
CA HIS A 88 -8.74 10.78 -21.25
C HIS A 88 -7.89 12.03 -21.52
N GLU A 89 -7.79 12.49 -22.77
CA GLU A 89 -6.93 13.63 -23.09
C GLU A 89 -7.44 14.93 -22.42
N PRO A 90 -6.55 15.84 -22.00
CA PRO A 90 -5.09 15.78 -22.11
C PRO A 90 -4.39 15.08 -20.93
N ARG A 91 -5.11 14.66 -19.88
CA ARG A 91 -4.52 14.31 -18.57
C ARG A 91 -3.54 15.41 -18.09
N GLY A 92 -2.48 15.00 -17.39
CA GLY A 92 -1.44 15.88 -16.87
C GLY A 92 -1.82 16.57 -15.57
N CYS A 93 -0.84 17.26 -14.97
CA CYS A 93 -1.03 18.06 -13.76
C CYS A 93 0.07 19.13 -13.65
N SER A 94 -0.11 20.10 -12.75
CA SER A 94 0.87 21.19 -12.53
C SER A 94 2.26 20.68 -12.14
N ARG A 95 2.34 19.56 -11.40
CA ARG A 95 3.61 18.94 -11.01
C ARG A 95 4.34 18.40 -12.23
N GLY A 96 3.67 17.54 -13.00
CA GLY A 96 4.23 16.95 -14.22
C GLY A 96 4.68 17.99 -15.25
N ALA A 97 3.95 19.10 -15.37
CA ALA A 97 4.31 20.23 -16.25
C ALA A 97 5.57 21.01 -15.83
N SER A 98 6.11 20.73 -14.64
CA SER A 98 7.31 21.39 -14.10
C SER A 98 8.54 20.49 -14.09
N TYR A 99 8.45 19.25 -14.59
CA TYR A 99 9.51 18.25 -14.43
C TYR A 99 10.78 18.62 -15.20
N SER A 100 10.67 19.25 -16.37
CA SER A 100 11.81 19.72 -17.17
C SER A 100 12.80 20.60 -16.39
N TRP A 101 12.33 21.30 -15.35
CA TRP A 101 13.18 22.08 -14.45
C TRP A 101 14.32 21.25 -13.85
N TYR A 102 14.06 20.01 -13.45
CA TYR A 102 15.04 19.18 -12.75
C TYR A 102 16.29 18.88 -13.56
N LEU A 103 16.16 18.75 -14.89
CA LEU A 103 17.23 18.25 -15.74
C LEU A 103 18.51 19.07 -15.60
N TYR A 104 18.36 20.39 -15.48
CA TYR A 104 19.47 21.34 -15.38
C TYR A 104 19.44 22.21 -14.13
N SER A 105 18.56 21.90 -13.18
CA SER A 105 18.41 22.64 -11.92
C SER A 105 19.69 22.65 -11.07
N ALA A 106 19.73 23.59 -10.12
CA ALA A 106 20.79 23.65 -9.12
C ALA A 106 20.83 22.41 -8.19
N ASN A 107 19.72 21.70 -8.03
CA ASN A 107 19.62 20.54 -7.13
C ASN A 107 19.89 19.18 -7.82
N ARG A 108 20.21 19.19 -9.12
CA ARG A 108 20.48 17.97 -9.90
C ARG A 108 21.75 17.26 -9.42
N VAL A 109 21.67 15.97 -9.13
CA VAL A 109 22.83 15.12 -8.83
C VAL A 109 23.53 14.78 -10.15
N LYS A 110 24.80 15.20 -10.28
CA LYS A 110 25.57 15.14 -11.54
C LYS A 110 26.58 14.00 -11.60
N TYR A 111 27.13 13.63 -10.44
CA TYR A 111 28.23 12.68 -10.28
C TYR A 111 27.94 11.73 -9.13
N PRO A 112 28.55 10.53 -9.10
CA PRO A 112 28.61 9.74 -7.88
C PRO A 112 29.24 10.57 -6.75
N MET A 113 28.53 10.67 -5.64
CA MET A 113 28.96 11.40 -4.44
C MET A 113 29.11 10.41 -3.29
N ILE A 114 30.12 10.65 -2.45
CA ILE A 114 30.38 9.84 -1.25
C ILE A 114 30.75 10.75 -0.08
N ARG A 115 30.37 10.35 1.14
CA ARG A 115 30.78 11.05 2.36
C ARG A 115 32.31 11.06 2.47
N ALA A 116 32.89 12.24 2.62
CA ALA A 116 34.35 12.42 2.66
C ALA A 116 35.04 11.56 3.73
N ARG A 117 34.42 11.43 4.92
CA ARG A 117 34.93 10.59 6.02
C ARG A 117 35.03 9.12 5.62
N LEU A 118 33.97 8.57 5.02
CA LEU A 118 33.98 7.19 4.53
C LEU A 118 35.01 7.00 3.41
N LEU A 119 35.07 7.93 2.45
CA LEU A 119 36.01 7.84 1.33
C LEU A 119 37.47 7.88 1.80
N LYS A 120 37.77 8.69 2.83
CA LYS A 120 39.10 8.75 3.43
C LYS A 120 39.50 7.38 3.99
N HIS A 121 38.69 6.80 4.87
CA HIS A 121 38.95 5.47 5.44
C HIS A 121 39.07 4.39 4.38
N TRP A 122 38.20 4.43 3.36
CA TRP A 122 38.23 3.52 2.23
C TRP A 122 39.55 3.60 1.45
N ARG A 123 39.95 4.81 1.02
CA ARG A 123 41.19 5.01 0.26
C ARG A 123 42.42 4.64 1.05
N GLU A 124 42.47 4.98 2.34
CA GLU A 124 43.57 4.61 3.24
C GLU A 124 43.70 3.08 3.34
N ALA A 125 42.60 2.35 3.53
CA ALA A 125 42.61 0.89 3.56
C ALA A 125 42.99 0.28 2.19
N ARG A 126 42.52 0.86 1.09
CA ARG A 126 42.79 0.38 -0.28
C ARG A 126 44.24 0.53 -0.74
N LEU A 127 45.08 1.29 -0.03
CA LEU A 127 46.51 1.36 -0.33
C LEU A 127 47.22 0.03 -0.11
N THR A 128 46.74 -0.80 0.83
CA THR A 128 47.43 -2.03 1.25
C THR A 128 46.54 -3.27 1.21
N LEU A 129 45.21 -3.11 1.18
CA LEU A 129 44.25 -4.21 1.22
C LEU A 129 43.44 -4.31 -0.07
N ALA A 130 43.08 -5.54 -0.44
CA ALA A 130 42.10 -5.80 -1.50
C ALA A 130 40.70 -5.28 -1.11
N PRO A 131 39.77 -5.06 -2.05
CA PRO A 131 38.52 -4.32 -1.79
C PRO A 131 37.66 -4.86 -0.63
N VAL A 132 37.46 -6.17 -0.55
CA VAL A 132 36.60 -6.79 0.49
C VAL A 132 37.26 -6.70 1.86
N GLU A 133 38.58 -6.94 1.95
CA GLU A 133 39.38 -6.76 3.15
C GLU A 133 39.47 -5.30 3.59
N ALA A 134 39.56 -4.37 2.64
CA ALA A 134 39.57 -2.94 2.91
C ALA A 134 38.25 -2.50 3.55
N TRP A 135 37.10 -2.99 3.04
CA TRP A 135 35.81 -2.73 3.67
C TRP A 135 35.75 -3.34 5.08
N ALA A 136 36.17 -4.60 5.23
CA ALA A 136 36.22 -5.28 6.53
C ALA A 136 37.01 -4.45 7.57
N ALA A 137 38.19 -3.95 7.20
CA ALA A 137 39.06 -3.14 8.05
C ALA A 137 38.47 -1.77 8.45
N VAL A 138 37.45 -1.29 7.72
CA VAL A 138 36.71 -0.07 8.05
C VAL A 138 35.53 -0.39 8.96
N VAL A 139 34.73 -1.41 8.66
CA VAL A 139 33.48 -1.69 9.40
C VAL A 139 33.66 -2.51 10.67
N GLN A 140 34.75 -3.28 10.80
CA GLN A 140 35.07 -3.99 12.04
C GLN A 140 35.72 -3.10 13.09
N ASP A 141 36.17 -1.90 12.70
CA ASP A 141 36.69 -0.88 13.59
C ASP A 141 35.55 0.09 13.95
N ASP A 142 35.02 -0.05 15.18
CA ASP A 142 33.92 0.78 15.66
C ASP A 142 34.24 2.28 15.62
N VAL A 143 35.50 2.69 15.78
CA VAL A 143 35.89 4.10 15.72
C VAL A 143 35.74 4.61 14.28
N LYS A 144 36.28 3.89 13.29
CA LYS A 144 36.15 4.26 11.87
C LYS A 144 34.71 4.19 11.39
N ARG A 145 33.99 3.14 11.78
CA ARG A 145 32.56 2.94 11.47
C ARG A 145 31.73 4.10 11.99
N ARG A 146 31.88 4.47 13.26
CA ARG A 146 31.11 5.58 13.86
C ARG A 146 31.54 6.95 13.32
N ASP A 147 32.78 7.15 12.90
CA ASP A 147 33.27 8.43 12.36
C ASP A 147 32.45 8.92 11.15
N TYR A 148 32.18 8.05 10.17
CA TYR A 148 31.35 8.45 9.02
C TYR A 148 29.84 8.39 9.31
N GLN A 149 29.37 7.47 10.16
CA GLN A 149 27.95 7.33 10.47
C GLN A 149 27.41 8.58 11.20
N LYS A 150 28.16 9.13 12.17
CA LYS A 150 27.74 10.30 12.97
C LYS A 150 27.64 11.60 12.16
N VAL A 151 28.23 11.66 10.97
CA VAL A 151 28.20 12.84 10.09
C VAL A 151 27.22 12.70 8.92
N ARG A 152 26.43 11.63 8.88
CA ARG A 152 25.28 11.52 7.97
C ARG A 152 24.31 12.69 8.24
N GLY A 153 23.86 13.36 7.19
CA GLY A 153 22.98 14.54 7.29
C GLY A 153 23.69 15.88 7.51
N LEU A 154 25.01 15.91 7.72
CA LEU A 154 25.77 17.12 8.09
C LEU A 154 26.71 17.63 6.98
N GLY A 155 26.40 17.35 5.71
CA GLY A 155 27.24 17.76 4.57
C GLY A 155 28.53 16.95 4.40
N GLY A 156 29.53 17.49 3.70
CA GLY A 156 30.80 16.80 3.44
C GLY A 156 30.72 15.70 2.37
N MET A 157 29.79 15.81 1.42
CA MET A 157 29.75 14.96 0.22
C MET A 157 30.81 15.42 -0.77
N VAL A 158 31.60 14.49 -1.29
CA VAL A 158 32.64 14.75 -2.30
C VAL A 158 32.40 13.91 -3.54
N ARG A 159 32.82 14.44 -4.69
CA ARG A 159 32.72 13.73 -5.97
C ARG A 159 33.64 12.50 -5.97
N SER A 160 33.12 11.39 -6.49
CA SER A 160 33.85 10.14 -6.76
C SER A 160 33.64 9.72 -8.23
N THR A 161 34.00 8.49 -8.58
CA THR A 161 33.83 7.89 -9.90
C THR A 161 32.95 6.64 -9.80
N TRP A 162 32.34 6.25 -10.92
CA TRP A 162 31.52 5.03 -10.97
C TRP A 162 32.32 3.78 -10.58
N ASP A 163 33.58 3.68 -10.99
CA ASP A 163 34.41 2.52 -10.68
C ASP A 163 34.72 2.43 -9.18
N GLU A 164 35.02 3.55 -8.53
CA GLU A 164 35.33 3.60 -7.09
C GLU A 164 34.09 3.25 -6.24
N VAL A 165 32.92 3.82 -6.56
CA VAL A 165 31.69 3.51 -5.81
C VAL A 165 31.18 2.09 -6.08
N ASN A 166 31.28 1.60 -7.32
CA ASN A 166 30.88 0.22 -7.65
C ASN A 166 31.78 -0.79 -6.92
N GLU A 167 33.09 -0.53 -6.84
CA GLU A 167 34.03 -1.38 -6.10
C GLU A 167 33.69 -1.43 -4.61
N LEU A 168 33.49 -0.27 -3.97
CA LEU A 168 33.13 -0.18 -2.55
C LEU A 168 31.80 -0.87 -2.26
N ILE A 169 30.77 -0.61 -3.05
CA ILE A 169 29.43 -1.19 -2.87
C ILE A 169 29.48 -2.71 -3.04
N ALA A 170 30.14 -3.21 -4.09
CA ALA A 170 30.30 -4.64 -4.31
C ALA A 170 31.08 -5.30 -3.17
N ALA A 171 32.19 -4.70 -2.73
CA ALA A 171 32.98 -5.19 -1.60
C ALA A 171 32.17 -5.25 -0.30
N SER A 172 31.38 -4.22 -0.03
CA SER A 172 30.48 -4.14 1.12
C SER A 172 29.42 -5.24 1.10
N ASN A 173 28.80 -5.48 -0.07
CA ASN A 173 27.81 -6.55 -0.20
C ASN A 173 28.43 -7.94 -0.04
N ILE A 174 29.59 -8.20 -0.67
CA ILE A 174 30.31 -9.48 -0.54
C ILE A 174 30.69 -9.74 0.92
N TYR A 175 31.24 -8.74 1.60
CA TYR A 175 31.57 -8.82 3.02
C TYR A 175 30.32 -9.14 3.87
N THR A 176 29.24 -8.39 3.68
CA THR A 176 28.00 -8.57 4.45
C THR A 176 27.42 -9.97 4.23
N ILE A 177 27.36 -10.45 2.99
CA ILE A 177 26.90 -11.81 2.69
C ILE A 177 27.78 -12.83 3.39
N LYS A 178 29.10 -12.72 3.25
CA LYS A 178 30.07 -13.70 3.79
C LYS A 178 30.06 -13.76 5.33
N GLN A 179 29.89 -12.62 6.00
CA GLN A 179 30.01 -12.53 7.46
C GLN A 179 28.67 -12.68 8.19
N HIS A 180 27.59 -12.17 7.61
CA HIS A 180 26.31 -12.04 8.30
C HIS A 180 25.15 -12.77 7.59
N GLY A 181 25.28 -13.06 6.30
CA GLY A 181 24.20 -13.60 5.47
C GLY A 181 23.59 -12.54 4.55
N ALA A 182 23.02 -13.00 3.43
CA ALA A 182 22.52 -12.12 2.38
C ALA A 182 21.29 -11.30 2.78
N ASP A 183 20.49 -11.80 3.74
CA ASP A 183 19.30 -11.14 4.26
C ASP A 183 19.59 -9.92 5.16
N ARG A 184 20.87 -9.58 5.37
CA ARG A 184 21.32 -8.31 5.98
C ARG A 184 21.52 -7.19 4.95
N ILE A 185 21.26 -7.46 3.66
CA ILE A 185 21.24 -6.47 2.58
C ILE A 185 19.79 -6.18 2.20
N ILE A 186 19.39 -4.93 2.34
CA ILE A 186 18.00 -4.47 2.22
C ILE A 186 17.85 -3.55 1.01
N GLY A 187 16.79 -3.71 0.24
CA GLY A 187 16.42 -2.78 -0.83
C GLY A 187 15.04 -2.20 -0.64
N PHE A 188 14.95 -0.88 -0.55
CA PHE A 188 13.69 -0.16 -0.51
C PHE A 188 13.45 0.60 -1.80
N SER A 189 12.48 0.12 -2.59
CA SER A 189 11.94 0.82 -3.74
C SER A 189 10.44 0.56 -3.87
N PRO A 190 9.61 1.61 -4.00
CA PRO A 190 8.17 1.46 -3.97
C PRO A 190 7.58 1.41 -5.39
N ILE A 191 6.32 0.94 -5.51
CA ILE A 191 5.43 1.27 -6.63
C ILE A 191 6.06 0.95 -8.01
N PRO A 192 6.15 -0.32 -8.42
CA PRO A 192 6.78 -0.68 -9.68
C PRO A 192 6.01 -0.16 -10.90
N ALA A 193 4.69 0.05 -10.81
CA ALA A 193 3.86 0.45 -11.94
C ALA A 193 4.23 1.82 -12.55
N MET A 194 4.91 2.70 -11.81
CA MET A 194 5.34 4.01 -12.34
C MET A 194 6.60 3.94 -13.23
N SER A 195 7.41 2.89 -13.08
CA SER A 195 8.65 2.67 -13.84
C SER A 195 9.16 1.24 -13.58
N MET A 196 8.62 0.29 -14.33
CA MET A 196 8.69 -1.15 -14.03
C MET A 196 10.12 -1.72 -14.02
N VAL A 197 10.93 -1.37 -15.03
CA VAL A 197 12.32 -1.82 -15.19
C VAL A 197 13.24 -1.10 -14.20
N SER A 198 12.97 0.16 -13.90
CA SER A 198 13.71 0.91 -12.87
C SER A 198 13.48 0.36 -11.47
N TYR A 199 12.30 -0.20 -11.15
CA TYR A 199 12.13 -1.00 -9.94
C TYR A 199 12.92 -2.31 -10.07
N ALA A 200 12.69 -3.03 -11.17
CA ALA A 200 13.21 -4.38 -11.38
C ALA A 200 14.74 -4.46 -11.32
N SER A 201 15.45 -3.39 -11.70
CA SER A 201 16.91 -3.33 -11.66
C SER A 201 17.47 -3.69 -10.27
N GLY A 202 17.03 -2.99 -9.23
CA GLY A 202 17.52 -3.23 -7.86
C GLY A 202 16.99 -4.51 -7.27
N SER A 203 15.71 -4.81 -7.45
CA SER A 203 15.10 -6.02 -6.90
C SER A 203 15.66 -7.29 -7.55
N ARG A 204 16.03 -7.26 -8.85
CA ARG A 204 16.63 -8.39 -9.56
C ARG A 204 18.03 -8.66 -9.05
N TYR A 205 18.84 -7.61 -8.88
CA TYR A 205 20.16 -7.72 -8.27
C TYR A 205 20.08 -8.32 -6.87
N LEU A 206 19.23 -7.76 -6.00
CA LEU A 206 19.03 -8.24 -4.63
C LEU A 206 18.55 -9.69 -4.60
N SER A 207 17.57 -10.04 -5.42
CA SER A 207 17.01 -11.39 -5.45
C SER A 207 18.01 -12.44 -5.92
N LEU A 208 18.92 -12.08 -6.84
CA LEU A 208 20.02 -12.97 -7.27
C LEU A 208 21.02 -13.22 -6.14
N ILE A 209 21.42 -12.17 -5.41
CA ILE A 209 22.38 -12.29 -4.31
C ILE A 209 21.76 -12.74 -2.98
N GLY A 210 20.43 -12.80 -2.88
CA GLY A 210 19.69 -13.18 -1.66
C GLY A 210 19.34 -12.04 -0.72
N GLY A 211 19.51 -10.80 -1.15
CA GLY A 211 19.03 -9.61 -0.43
C GLY A 211 17.51 -9.53 -0.34
N VAL A 212 17.02 -8.65 0.54
CA VAL A 212 15.60 -8.51 0.89
C VAL A 212 14.96 -7.40 0.08
N CYS A 213 13.86 -7.72 -0.61
CA CYS A 213 12.99 -6.75 -1.26
C CYS A 213 11.91 -6.26 -0.29
N MET A 214 11.92 -4.97 0.01
CA MET A 214 11.00 -4.34 0.94
C MET A 214 9.69 -3.94 0.24
N SER A 215 8.56 -4.22 0.88
CA SER A 215 7.22 -3.80 0.43
C SER A 215 7.01 -2.30 0.62
N PHE A 216 5.92 -1.78 0.07
CA PHE A 216 5.61 -0.36 0.09
C PHE A 216 4.13 -0.07 0.30
N TYR A 217 3.22 -0.91 -0.18
CA TYR A 217 1.80 -0.58 -0.20
C TYR A 217 1.20 -0.58 1.21
N ASP A 218 1.53 -1.61 1.99
CA ASP A 218 1.26 -1.72 3.42
C ASP A 218 1.93 -0.57 4.20
N TRP A 219 3.22 -0.37 3.98
CA TRP A 219 4.03 0.64 4.64
C TRP A 219 3.57 2.08 4.40
N TYR A 220 3.10 2.37 3.20
CA TYR A 220 2.57 3.70 2.86
C TYR A 220 1.21 3.94 3.48
N CYS A 221 0.57 2.89 4.00
CA CYS A 221 -0.84 2.89 4.41
C CYS A 221 -1.78 3.08 3.20
N ASP A 222 -1.30 2.68 2.03
CA ASP A 222 -2.06 2.70 0.78
C ASP A 222 -2.85 1.39 0.63
N LEU A 223 -2.33 0.27 1.14
CA LEU A 223 -3.08 -0.97 1.33
C LEU A 223 -4.29 -0.72 2.23
N PRO A 224 -5.52 -1.03 1.79
CA PRO A 224 -6.66 -1.13 2.67
C PRO A 224 -6.82 -2.59 3.11
N PRO A 225 -6.47 -2.99 4.35
CA PRO A 225 -6.57 -4.39 4.81
C PRO A 225 -7.99 -4.98 4.69
N SER A 226 -9.00 -4.11 4.66
CA SER A 226 -10.39 -4.44 4.36
C SER A 226 -10.59 -5.10 2.98
N SER A 227 -9.77 -4.78 1.97
CA SER A 227 -9.87 -5.41 0.64
C SER A 227 -9.47 -6.89 0.68
N PRO A 228 -8.30 -7.28 1.22
CA PRO A 228 -7.96 -8.67 1.49
C PRO A 228 -9.01 -9.38 2.37
N GLN A 229 -9.47 -8.74 3.44
CA GLN A 229 -10.49 -9.30 4.34
C GLN A 229 -11.79 -9.65 3.62
N VAL A 230 -12.33 -8.73 2.80
CA VAL A 230 -13.64 -8.87 2.16
C VAL A 230 -13.58 -9.68 0.87
N TRP A 231 -12.50 -9.56 0.08
CA TRP A 231 -12.45 -10.07 -1.30
C TRP A 231 -11.31 -11.04 -1.60
N GLY A 232 -10.35 -11.20 -0.68
CA GLY A 232 -9.11 -11.90 -0.98
C GLY A 232 -8.34 -11.24 -2.12
N GLU A 233 -8.31 -9.91 -2.16
CA GLU A 233 -7.64 -9.11 -3.18
C GLU A 233 -6.82 -8.00 -2.52
N GLN A 234 -5.60 -7.75 -3.01
CA GLN A 234 -4.75 -6.66 -2.50
C GLN A 234 -5.47 -5.33 -2.69
N THR A 235 -5.75 -5.01 -3.95
CA THR A 235 -6.57 -3.89 -4.40
C THR A 235 -6.92 -4.16 -5.87
N ASP A 236 -8.18 -3.94 -6.22
CA ASP A 236 -8.62 -3.86 -7.60
C ASP A 236 -9.80 -2.90 -7.64
N VAL A 237 -9.77 -1.93 -8.54
CA VAL A 237 -10.71 -0.81 -8.57
C VAL A 237 -11.16 -0.48 -10.00
N PRO A 238 -12.35 0.11 -10.18
CA PRO A 238 -12.78 0.63 -11.48
C PRO A 238 -11.79 1.67 -12.02
N GLU A 239 -11.71 1.79 -13.35
CA GLU A 239 -10.98 2.89 -13.99
C GLU A 239 -11.73 4.22 -13.82
N SER A 240 -11.05 5.36 -14.02
CA SER A 240 -11.67 6.68 -13.92
C SER A 240 -12.81 6.90 -14.93
N ALA A 241 -12.68 6.33 -16.13
CA ALA A 241 -13.73 6.39 -17.14
C ALA A 241 -15.04 5.71 -16.67
N ASP A 242 -14.95 4.74 -15.75
CA ASP A 242 -16.14 4.08 -15.20
C ASP A 242 -16.90 4.98 -14.21
N TRP A 243 -16.29 6.04 -13.68
CA TRP A 243 -17.01 7.06 -12.92
C TRP A 243 -18.10 7.72 -13.77
N TYR A 244 -17.87 7.86 -15.08
CA TYR A 244 -18.84 8.41 -16.03
C TYR A 244 -20.05 7.49 -16.27
N ASN A 245 -19.93 6.23 -15.88
CA ASN A 245 -21.04 5.28 -15.87
C ASN A 245 -21.80 5.33 -14.54
N SER A 246 -21.34 6.04 -13.52
CA SER A 246 -22.11 6.19 -12.29
C SER A 246 -23.24 7.19 -12.43
N SER A 247 -24.25 7.06 -11.57
CA SER A 247 -25.37 8.00 -11.44
C SER A 247 -25.49 8.58 -10.03
N PHE A 248 -24.72 8.05 -9.07
CA PHE A 248 -24.56 8.62 -7.75
C PHE A 248 -23.15 8.32 -7.23
N ILE A 249 -22.35 9.35 -6.96
CA ILE A 249 -20.98 9.21 -6.47
C ILE A 249 -20.82 9.90 -5.11
N ILE A 250 -20.26 9.19 -4.14
CA ILE A 250 -19.74 9.78 -2.91
C ILE A 250 -18.21 9.85 -3.02
N ALA A 251 -17.62 11.05 -2.91
CA ALA A 251 -16.19 11.24 -2.74
C ALA A 251 -15.88 11.35 -1.24
N TRP A 252 -15.38 10.27 -0.64
CA TRP A 252 -15.21 10.13 0.81
C TRP A 252 -13.73 10.10 1.19
N GLY A 253 -13.24 11.14 1.87
CA GLY A 253 -11.82 11.23 2.23
C GLY A 253 -10.87 11.16 1.02
N SER A 254 -11.36 11.53 -0.17
CA SER A 254 -10.64 11.52 -1.44
C SER A 254 -10.73 12.89 -2.10
N ASN A 255 -9.63 13.64 -2.08
CA ASN A 255 -9.58 14.98 -2.65
C ASN A 255 -9.27 14.93 -4.16
N VAL A 256 -10.26 14.48 -4.94
CA VAL A 256 -10.16 14.17 -6.38
C VAL A 256 -9.42 15.24 -7.21
N PRO A 257 -9.78 16.53 -7.22
CA PRO A 257 -9.11 17.52 -8.09
C PRO A 257 -7.64 17.74 -7.75
N GLN A 258 -7.25 17.58 -6.49
CA GLN A 258 -5.87 17.76 -6.04
C GLN A 258 -5.02 16.50 -6.25
N THR A 259 -5.57 15.34 -5.90
CA THR A 259 -4.81 14.08 -5.79
C THR A 259 -5.01 13.13 -6.98
N ARG A 260 -6.10 13.30 -7.72
CA ARG A 260 -6.45 12.62 -8.99
C ARG A 260 -6.68 13.65 -10.10
N THR A 261 -5.87 14.72 -10.12
CA THR A 261 -5.98 15.84 -11.08
C THR A 261 -6.25 15.42 -12.54
N PRO A 262 -5.50 14.47 -13.15
CA PRO A 262 -5.71 14.11 -14.55
C PRO A 262 -7.03 13.37 -14.83
N ASP A 263 -7.70 12.86 -13.80
CA ASP A 263 -8.94 12.07 -13.90
C ASP A 263 -10.16 12.85 -13.39
N ALA A 264 -9.95 14.01 -12.76
CA ALA A 264 -11.01 14.82 -12.16
C ALA A 264 -12.08 15.26 -13.17
N HIS A 265 -11.74 15.35 -14.46
CA HIS A 265 -12.69 15.71 -15.50
C HIS A 265 -13.86 14.72 -15.58
N PHE A 266 -13.63 13.40 -15.45
CA PHE A 266 -14.69 12.39 -15.41
C PHE A 266 -15.68 12.64 -14.28
N PHE A 267 -15.20 13.01 -13.10
CA PHE A 267 -16.04 13.36 -11.95
C PHE A 267 -16.86 14.64 -12.21
N THR A 268 -16.27 15.65 -12.86
CA THR A 268 -17.00 16.89 -13.15
C THR A 268 -17.98 16.77 -14.30
N GLU A 269 -17.64 15.99 -15.33
CA GLU A 269 -18.41 15.85 -16.57
C GLU A 269 -19.59 14.91 -16.37
N VAL A 270 -19.46 13.86 -15.54
CA VAL A 270 -20.59 12.95 -15.25
C VAL A 270 -21.76 13.68 -14.57
N ARG A 271 -21.49 14.79 -13.88
CA ARG A 271 -22.53 15.66 -13.31
C ARG A 271 -23.43 16.26 -14.40
N TYR A 272 -22.90 16.56 -15.58
CA TYR A 272 -23.70 17.00 -16.72
C TYR A 272 -24.59 15.88 -17.30
N LYS A 273 -24.23 14.61 -17.04
CA LYS A 273 -25.07 13.43 -17.33
C LYS A 273 -26.15 13.20 -16.26
N GLY A 274 -26.25 14.08 -15.25
CA GLY A 274 -27.23 14.01 -14.17
C GLY A 274 -26.78 13.18 -12.96
N CYS A 275 -25.52 12.74 -12.91
CA CYS A 275 -24.99 12.06 -11.72
C CYS A 275 -24.89 13.05 -10.55
N LYS A 276 -25.49 12.69 -9.41
CA LYS A 276 -25.34 13.45 -8.17
C LYS A 276 -24.01 13.12 -7.51
N THR A 277 -23.32 14.14 -6.98
CA THR A 277 -22.04 13.98 -6.27
C THR A 277 -22.10 14.52 -4.85
N VAL A 278 -21.55 13.77 -3.89
CA VAL A 278 -21.47 14.15 -2.47
C VAL A 278 -20.02 14.11 -2.02
N ALA A 279 -19.51 15.17 -1.40
CA ALA A 279 -18.20 15.17 -0.75
C ALA A 279 -18.36 14.92 0.76
N ILE A 280 -17.59 13.98 1.30
CA ILE A 280 -17.49 13.75 2.74
C ILE A 280 -16.04 13.99 3.16
N THR A 281 -15.77 15.19 3.67
CA THR A 281 -14.46 15.63 4.16
C THR A 281 -14.64 16.56 5.36
N PRO A 282 -13.80 16.47 6.40
CA PRO A 282 -13.95 17.28 7.61
C PRO A 282 -13.65 18.76 7.37
N ASP A 283 -12.74 19.07 6.44
CA ASP A 283 -12.45 20.43 5.95
C ASP A 283 -13.23 20.72 4.65
N TYR A 284 -13.33 22.00 4.29
CA TYR A 284 -13.82 22.40 2.95
C TYR A 284 -12.71 22.17 1.91
N SER A 285 -12.49 20.90 1.58
CA SER A 285 -11.48 20.44 0.63
C SER A 285 -11.84 20.79 -0.82
N GLU A 286 -10.89 20.66 -1.76
CA GLU A 286 -11.15 21.03 -3.16
C GLU A 286 -12.26 20.19 -3.82
N VAL A 287 -12.46 18.93 -3.40
CA VAL A 287 -13.56 18.09 -3.91
C VAL A 287 -14.94 18.60 -3.48
N ALA A 288 -15.05 19.27 -2.32
CA ALA A 288 -16.31 19.86 -1.87
C ALA A 288 -16.82 20.92 -2.87
N LYS A 289 -15.91 21.67 -3.51
CA LYS A 289 -16.24 22.64 -4.57
C LYS A 289 -16.86 21.99 -5.83
N LEU A 290 -16.63 20.69 -6.05
CA LEU A 290 -17.11 19.94 -7.21
C LEU A 290 -18.34 19.08 -6.91
N SER A 291 -18.81 19.08 -5.67
CA SER A 291 -19.92 18.25 -5.22
C SER A 291 -21.20 19.04 -5.02
N ASP A 292 -22.35 18.37 -5.13
CA ASP A 292 -23.67 18.96 -4.93
C ASP A 292 -24.04 19.06 -3.43
N LEU A 293 -23.37 18.30 -2.57
CA LEU A 293 -23.50 18.36 -1.12
C LEU A 293 -22.12 18.12 -0.46
N TRP A 294 -21.87 18.83 0.65
CA TRP A 294 -20.71 18.63 1.51
C TRP A 294 -21.17 18.20 2.91
N LEU A 295 -20.71 17.04 3.36
CA LEU A 295 -20.84 16.57 4.74
C LEU A 295 -19.46 16.64 5.41
N HIS A 296 -19.41 17.13 6.65
CA HIS A 296 -18.16 17.43 7.35
C HIS A 296 -18.09 16.79 8.75
N PRO A 297 -18.06 15.45 8.84
CA PRO A 297 -17.90 14.78 10.13
C PRO A 297 -16.61 15.22 10.83
N LYS A 298 -16.53 15.02 12.16
CA LYS A 298 -15.25 15.02 12.86
C LYS A 298 -14.33 13.99 12.19
N GLN A 299 -13.11 14.36 11.87
CA GLN A 299 -12.17 13.49 11.17
C GLN A 299 -11.95 12.18 11.94
N GLY A 300 -11.90 11.03 11.26
CA GLY A 300 -11.71 9.74 11.93
C GLY A 300 -12.96 9.15 12.56
N THR A 301 -14.12 9.82 12.43
CA THR A 301 -15.42 9.31 12.89
C THR A 301 -16.28 8.75 11.75
N ASP A 302 -15.70 8.63 10.56
CA ASP A 302 -16.41 8.30 9.33
C ASP A 302 -17.11 6.92 9.34
N ALA A 303 -16.55 5.93 10.03
CA ALA A 303 -17.23 4.64 10.22
C ALA A 303 -18.60 4.80 10.92
N ALA A 304 -18.77 5.76 11.83
CA ALA A 304 -20.07 6.02 12.45
C ALA A 304 -21.11 6.54 11.43
N VAL A 305 -20.68 7.42 10.52
CA VAL A 305 -21.53 7.88 9.40
C VAL A 305 -21.93 6.69 8.53
N ALA A 306 -20.97 5.88 8.10
CA ALA A 306 -21.22 4.74 7.21
C ALA A 306 -22.12 3.67 7.85
N MET A 307 -21.92 3.36 9.13
CA MET A 307 -22.79 2.43 9.89
C MET A 307 -24.24 2.94 9.95
N ALA A 308 -24.45 4.25 10.18
CA ALA A 308 -25.78 4.84 10.16
C ALA A 308 -26.44 4.87 8.78
N MET A 309 -25.65 5.11 7.72
CA MET A 309 -26.15 4.96 6.35
C MET A 309 -26.55 3.51 6.08
N GLY A 310 -25.74 2.53 6.50
CA GLY A 310 -26.06 1.12 6.40
C GLY A 310 -27.32 0.72 7.16
N HIS A 311 -27.57 1.31 8.34
CA HIS A 311 -28.81 1.10 9.10
C HIS A 311 -30.04 1.53 8.30
N VAL A 312 -29.99 2.72 7.67
CA VAL A 312 -31.08 3.21 6.82
C VAL A 312 -31.31 2.27 5.62
N ILE A 313 -30.23 1.80 4.98
CA ILE A 313 -30.29 0.88 3.84
C ILE A 313 -30.96 -0.44 4.24
N LEU A 314 -30.51 -1.08 5.32
CA LEU A 314 -31.11 -2.32 5.81
C LEU A 314 -32.59 -2.14 6.15
N LYS A 315 -32.92 -1.09 6.93
CA LYS A 315 -34.28 -0.85 7.37
C LYS A 315 -35.24 -0.65 6.19
N GLU A 316 -34.88 0.18 5.21
CA GLU A 316 -35.79 0.57 4.13
C GLU A 316 -35.83 -0.41 2.95
N PHE A 317 -34.71 -1.06 2.62
CA PHE A 317 -34.60 -1.88 1.41
C PHE A 317 -34.59 -3.39 1.66
N TYR A 318 -34.38 -3.83 2.90
CA TYR A 318 -34.43 -5.25 3.27
C TYR A 318 -35.62 -5.59 4.18
N PHE A 319 -35.95 -4.73 5.15
CA PHE A 319 -36.97 -4.98 6.18
C PHE A 319 -38.23 -4.12 6.05
N GLY A 320 -38.41 -3.45 4.91
CA GLY A 320 -39.67 -2.79 4.53
C GLY A 320 -40.05 -1.52 5.29
N GLY A 321 -39.05 -0.81 5.83
CA GLY A 321 -39.21 0.52 6.41
C GLY A 321 -39.96 1.47 5.47
N ASN A 322 -40.81 2.33 6.04
CA ASN A 322 -41.71 3.24 5.32
C ASN A 322 -42.71 2.54 4.37
N GLY A 323 -43.03 1.26 4.62
CA GLY A 323 -44.00 0.50 3.83
C GLY A 323 -43.50 0.06 2.45
N ARG A 324 -42.17 0.09 2.22
CA ARG A 324 -41.56 -0.41 1.00
C ARG A 324 -41.48 -1.94 0.98
N PRO A 325 -41.61 -2.60 -0.18
CA PRO A 325 -41.20 -3.99 -0.32
C PRO A 325 -39.66 -4.11 -0.27
N ARG A 326 -39.18 -5.30 0.09
CA ARG A 326 -37.76 -5.66 -0.03
C ARG A 326 -37.31 -5.54 -1.48
N SER A 327 -36.13 -4.97 -1.71
CA SER A 327 -35.57 -4.80 -3.05
C SER A 327 -35.21 -6.15 -3.66
N ALA A 328 -35.81 -6.49 -4.80
CA ALA A 328 -35.55 -7.75 -5.48
C ALA A 328 -34.09 -7.86 -5.98
N TYR A 329 -33.52 -6.75 -6.48
CA TYR A 329 -32.15 -6.70 -6.95
C TYR A 329 -31.14 -6.92 -5.81
N PHE A 330 -31.30 -6.19 -4.70
CA PHE A 330 -30.40 -6.31 -3.55
C PHE A 330 -30.50 -7.67 -2.87
N ASP A 331 -31.71 -8.25 -2.80
CA ASP A 331 -31.93 -9.59 -2.28
C ASP A 331 -31.16 -10.66 -3.06
N ASP A 332 -31.35 -10.70 -4.37
CA ASP A 332 -30.68 -11.66 -5.25
C ASP A 332 -29.15 -11.49 -5.21
N TYR A 333 -28.67 -10.25 -5.25
CA TYR A 333 -27.25 -9.94 -5.17
C TYR A 333 -26.64 -10.47 -3.86
N ALA A 334 -27.26 -10.13 -2.72
CA ALA A 334 -26.83 -10.57 -1.40
C ALA A 334 -26.77 -12.10 -1.31
N ARG A 335 -27.78 -12.79 -1.85
CA ARG A 335 -27.90 -14.24 -1.79
C ARG A 335 -26.78 -14.98 -2.55
N ARG A 336 -26.37 -14.44 -3.70
CA ARG A 336 -25.41 -15.12 -4.60
C ARG A 336 -23.96 -14.73 -4.35
N TYR A 337 -23.72 -13.45 -4.07
CA TYR A 337 -22.36 -12.88 -4.14
C TYR A 337 -21.75 -12.52 -2.79
N THR A 338 -22.44 -12.77 -1.67
CA THR A 338 -21.95 -12.44 -0.33
C THR A 338 -21.97 -13.67 0.58
N ASP A 339 -21.37 -13.54 1.76
CA ASP A 339 -21.44 -14.51 2.85
C ASP A 339 -22.70 -14.34 3.73
N LEU A 340 -23.60 -13.39 3.44
CA LEU A 340 -24.83 -13.16 4.20
C LEU A 340 -25.66 -14.45 4.47
N PRO A 341 -25.78 -15.41 3.53
CA PRO A 341 -26.48 -16.69 3.77
C PRO A 341 -25.72 -17.71 4.63
N MET A 342 -24.43 -17.51 4.89
CA MET A 342 -23.58 -18.53 5.52
C MET A 342 -23.90 -18.66 7.01
N LEU A 343 -23.78 -19.88 7.52
CA LEU A 343 -24.08 -20.20 8.92
C LEU A 343 -22.88 -19.95 9.82
N VAL A 344 -23.12 -19.23 10.91
CA VAL A 344 -22.17 -18.94 11.98
C VAL A 344 -22.60 -19.68 13.24
N MET A 345 -21.64 -20.38 13.86
CA MET A 345 -21.83 -21.00 15.17
C MET A 345 -22.01 -19.91 16.23
N LEU A 346 -22.95 -20.14 17.16
CA LEU A 346 -23.07 -19.33 18.37
C LEU A 346 -22.53 -20.09 19.57
N LYS A 347 -21.66 -19.42 20.35
CA LYS A 347 -21.03 -19.98 21.55
C LYS A 347 -21.53 -19.27 22.80
N GLU A 348 -21.75 -20.01 23.88
CA GLU A 348 -22.07 -19.43 25.18
C GLU A 348 -20.90 -18.60 25.72
N HIS A 349 -21.23 -17.45 26.29
CA HIS A 349 -20.30 -16.52 26.90
C HIS A 349 -20.94 -15.90 28.15
N THR A 350 -20.21 -15.92 29.26
CA THR A 350 -20.65 -15.30 30.50
C THR A 350 -20.10 -13.88 30.58
N LEU A 351 -20.99 -12.89 30.60
CA LEU A 351 -20.65 -11.48 30.77
C LEU A 351 -20.07 -11.21 32.18
N GLU A 352 -19.39 -10.08 32.35
CA GLU A 352 -18.82 -9.69 33.66
C GLU A 352 -19.88 -9.56 34.77
N ASN A 353 -21.13 -9.25 34.41
CA ASN A 353 -22.27 -9.17 35.32
C ASN A 353 -22.87 -10.54 35.69
N GLY A 354 -22.33 -11.65 35.17
CA GLY A 354 -22.80 -13.02 35.38
C GLY A 354 -23.93 -13.48 34.47
N GLU A 355 -24.46 -12.62 33.58
CA GLU A 355 -25.45 -13.01 32.58
C GLU A 355 -24.81 -13.89 31.49
N SER A 356 -25.44 -15.03 31.18
CA SER A 356 -25.04 -15.86 30.05
C SER A 356 -25.71 -15.36 28.77
N VAL A 357 -24.90 -15.03 27.77
CA VAL A 357 -25.34 -14.67 26.42
C VAL A 357 -24.64 -15.57 25.41
N LEU A 358 -25.06 -15.51 24.15
CA LEU A 358 -24.32 -16.12 23.05
C LEU A 358 -23.43 -15.08 22.37
N VAL A 359 -22.38 -15.53 21.71
CA VAL A 359 -21.54 -14.69 20.84
C VAL A 359 -21.30 -15.38 19.50
N PRO A 360 -21.17 -14.64 18.40
CA PRO A 360 -20.75 -15.20 17.12
C PRO A 360 -19.34 -15.80 17.23
N ASP A 361 -19.17 -17.02 16.73
CA ASP A 361 -17.89 -17.74 16.68
C ASP A 361 -17.54 -18.05 15.21
N ARG A 362 -16.81 -19.13 14.92
CA ARG A 362 -16.47 -19.51 13.54
C ARG A 362 -17.67 -19.84 12.65
N TYR A 363 -17.47 -19.79 11.33
CA TYR A 363 -18.39 -20.41 10.37
C TYR A 363 -18.56 -21.90 10.64
N VAL A 364 -19.77 -22.39 10.41
CA VAL A 364 -20.04 -23.84 10.31
C VAL A 364 -19.38 -24.37 9.05
N ARG A 365 -18.68 -25.50 9.16
CA ARG A 365 -17.94 -26.13 8.06
C ARG A 365 -18.59 -27.46 7.67
N ALA A 366 -18.35 -27.93 6.45
CA ALA A 366 -18.81 -29.24 6.03
C ALA A 366 -18.30 -30.36 6.96
N SER A 367 -17.08 -30.23 7.50
CA SER A 367 -16.51 -31.19 8.45
C SER A 367 -17.18 -31.24 9.83
N ASP A 368 -18.08 -30.32 10.15
CA ASP A 368 -18.87 -30.40 11.38
C ASP A 368 -19.93 -31.53 11.33
N PHE A 369 -20.26 -32.04 10.14
CA PHE A 369 -21.28 -33.08 9.93
C PHE A 369 -20.67 -34.48 9.81
N SER A 370 -21.41 -35.52 10.25
CA SER A 370 -20.92 -36.91 10.27
C SER A 370 -20.48 -37.45 8.92
N ASP A 371 -21.19 -37.08 7.84
CA ASP A 371 -20.90 -37.48 6.47
C ASP A 371 -20.08 -36.42 5.71
N GLN A 372 -19.60 -35.39 6.43
CA GLN A 372 -18.90 -34.22 5.89
C GLN A 372 -19.68 -33.52 4.77
N LEU A 373 -21.00 -33.68 4.76
CA LEU A 373 -21.88 -33.29 3.66
C LEU A 373 -21.44 -33.81 2.28
N GLY A 374 -20.84 -34.99 2.23
CA GLY A 374 -20.31 -35.62 1.01
C GLY A 374 -19.05 -34.96 0.45
N GLN A 375 -18.28 -34.24 1.26
CA GLN A 375 -17.09 -33.52 0.85
C GLN A 375 -15.80 -34.21 1.32
N ASP A 376 -15.20 -35.05 0.47
CA ASP A 376 -13.96 -35.78 0.83
C ASP A 376 -12.70 -34.89 0.81
N ASN A 377 -12.70 -33.81 0.02
CA ASN A 377 -11.58 -32.89 -0.15
C ASN A 377 -11.83 -31.59 0.64
N ASN A 378 -10.89 -31.23 1.52
CA ASN A 378 -10.87 -29.99 2.32
C ASN A 378 -12.22 -29.62 3.00
N PRO A 379 -12.91 -30.55 3.70
CA PRO A 379 -14.20 -30.28 4.33
C PRO A 379 -14.13 -29.19 5.42
N ASP A 380 -12.96 -29.00 6.05
CA ASP A 380 -12.70 -27.94 7.03
C ASP A 380 -12.77 -26.53 6.44
N TRP A 381 -12.63 -26.40 5.12
CA TRP A 381 -12.53 -25.13 4.40
C TRP A 381 -13.74 -24.87 3.48
N LYS A 382 -14.85 -25.56 3.72
CA LYS A 382 -16.10 -25.43 2.95
C LYS A 382 -17.22 -24.96 3.90
N THR A 383 -17.67 -23.72 3.71
CA THR A 383 -18.76 -23.12 4.47
C THR A 383 -20.12 -23.66 4.03
N VAL A 384 -21.11 -23.62 4.91
CA VAL A 384 -22.47 -24.14 4.67
C VAL A 384 -23.54 -23.06 4.84
N ALA A 385 -24.70 -23.28 4.22
CA ALA A 385 -25.87 -22.40 4.26
C ALA A 385 -27.17 -23.23 4.34
N PHE A 386 -28.31 -22.58 4.58
CA PHE A 386 -29.62 -23.22 4.40
C PHE A 386 -30.12 -23.02 2.97
N ASP A 387 -30.73 -24.03 2.37
CA ASP A 387 -31.53 -23.87 1.15
C ASP A 387 -32.93 -23.30 1.46
N ALA A 388 -33.72 -23.03 0.41
CA ALA A 388 -35.07 -22.51 0.52
C ALA A 388 -36.02 -23.41 1.35
N GLN A 389 -35.75 -24.72 1.42
CA GLN A 389 -36.50 -25.70 2.20
C GLN A 389 -36.01 -25.82 3.64
N GLY A 390 -34.92 -25.14 4.00
CA GLY A 390 -34.31 -25.16 5.33
C GLY A 390 -33.36 -26.34 5.57
N GLN A 391 -32.92 -27.03 4.52
CA GLN A 391 -31.88 -28.07 4.63
C GLN A 391 -30.49 -27.43 4.59
N VAL A 392 -29.55 -28.00 5.34
CA VAL A 392 -28.15 -27.55 5.29
C VAL A 392 -27.50 -28.07 4.01
N VAL A 393 -26.89 -27.15 3.25
CA VAL A 393 -26.25 -27.40 1.97
C VAL A 393 -24.84 -26.82 1.93
N THR A 394 -23.97 -27.44 1.14
CA THR A 394 -22.63 -26.91 0.83
C THR A 394 -22.68 -26.24 -0.54
N PRO A 395 -22.79 -24.91 -0.63
CA PRO A 395 -22.80 -24.24 -1.93
C PRO A 395 -21.39 -24.23 -2.56
N GLN A 396 -21.34 -24.18 -3.89
CA GLN A 396 -20.08 -24.06 -4.62
C GLN A 396 -19.34 -22.73 -4.32
N GLY A 397 -18.01 -22.75 -4.51
CA GLY A 397 -17.15 -21.56 -4.50
C GLY A 397 -16.25 -21.38 -3.28
N ALA A 398 -16.53 -22.00 -2.14
CA ALA A 398 -15.68 -21.91 -0.94
C ALA A 398 -14.22 -22.30 -1.20
N ILE A 399 -13.27 -21.76 -0.43
CA ILE A 399 -11.84 -21.90 -0.70
C ILE A 399 -11.37 -23.36 -0.73
N GLY A 400 -12.04 -24.25 0.01
CA GLY A 400 -11.76 -25.68 -0.01
C GLY A 400 -11.93 -26.36 -1.38
N PHE A 401 -12.71 -25.78 -2.30
CA PHE A 401 -12.88 -26.28 -3.67
C PHE A 401 -11.74 -25.87 -4.60
N ARG A 402 -10.99 -24.81 -4.27
CA ARG A 402 -9.93 -24.24 -5.10
C ARG A 402 -8.76 -25.21 -5.27
N TRP A 403 -8.38 -25.86 -4.17
CA TRP A 403 -7.19 -26.70 -4.07
C TRP A 403 -7.53 -28.17 -3.83
N GLY A 404 -6.60 -29.04 -4.19
CA GLY A 404 -6.68 -30.48 -3.99
C GLY A 404 -5.86 -31.22 -5.03
N PRO A 405 -5.69 -32.54 -4.89
CA PRO A 405 -4.98 -33.35 -5.88
C PRO A 405 -5.70 -33.32 -7.24
N ASP A 406 -4.94 -33.51 -8.31
CA ASP A 406 -5.50 -33.67 -9.66
C ASP A 406 -6.41 -34.89 -9.74
N GLY A 407 -7.51 -34.79 -10.50
CA GLY A 407 -8.49 -35.87 -10.65
C GLY A 407 -9.51 -36.01 -9.52
N ARG A 408 -9.51 -35.09 -8.55
CA ARG A 408 -10.55 -35.00 -7.50
C ARG A 408 -11.95 -34.78 -8.09
N ALA A 409 -12.97 -35.33 -7.44
CA ALA A 409 -14.36 -35.27 -7.91
C ALA A 409 -14.98 -33.86 -7.85
N ASP A 410 -14.46 -32.98 -6.99
CA ASP A 410 -14.93 -31.61 -6.82
C ASP A 410 -14.12 -30.58 -7.66
N LEU A 411 -13.25 -31.03 -8.57
CA LEU A 411 -12.57 -30.15 -9.52
C LEU A 411 -13.61 -29.48 -10.42
N GLY A 412 -13.49 -28.16 -10.57
CA GLY A 412 -14.46 -27.35 -11.32
C GLY A 412 -15.63 -26.85 -10.47
N GLN A 413 -15.66 -27.12 -9.16
CA GLN A 413 -16.68 -26.57 -8.24
C GLN A 413 -16.25 -25.27 -7.55
N TRP A 414 -15.08 -24.71 -7.89
CA TRP A 414 -14.66 -23.39 -7.41
C TRP A 414 -15.25 -22.28 -8.30
N ASN A 415 -16.58 -22.14 -8.24
CA ASN A 415 -17.34 -21.11 -8.97
C ASN A 415 -18.54 -20.63 -8.13
N LEU A 416 -19.17 -19.54 -8.58
CA LEU A 416 -20.33 -18.91 -7.93
C LEU A 416 -21.67 -19.30 -8.56
N GLU A 417 -21.74 -20.43 -9.27
CA GLU A 417 -23.04 -20.96 -9.70
C GLU A 417 -23.91 -21.23 -8.47
N ALA A 418 -25.21 -20.97 -8.60
CA ALA A 418 -26.18 -21.23 -7.54
C ALA A 418 -26.48 -22.73 -7.44
N LYS A 419 -25.46 -23.52 -7.12
CA LYS A 419 -25.50 -24.99 -7.06
C LYS A 419 -25.00 -25.52 -5.74
N GLU A 420 -25.61 -26.64 -5.33
CA GLU A 420 -25.14 -27.46 -4.22
C GLU A 420 -24.04 -28.43 -4.69
N ALA A 421 -22.98 -28.58 -3.90
CA ALA A 421 -21.76 -29.27 -4.30
C ALA A 421 -21.88 -30.80 -4.35
N ARG A 422 -22.76 -31.42 -3.55
CA ARG A 422 -22.92 -32.88 -3.46
C ARG A 422 -23.70 -33.45 -4.65
N GLY A 423 -24.82 -32.84 -5.00
CA GLY A 423 -25.75 -33.31 -6.02
C GLY A 423 -25.72 -32.50 -7.33
N GLY A 424 -25.10 -31.32 -7.34
CA GLY A 424 -25.04 -30.43 -8.51
C GLY A 424 -26.37 -29.76 -8.85
N ASN A 425 -27.39 -29.89 -7.99
CA ASN A 425 -28.70 -29.30 -8.17
C ASN A 425 -28.67 -27.79 -7.94
N ASP A 426 -29.56 -27.07 -8.63
CA ASP A 426 -29.75 -25.64 -8.38
C ASP A 426 -30.25 -25.42 -6.94
N VAL A 427 -29.70 -24.40 -6.28
CA VAL A 427 -30.02 -24.07 -4.89
C VAL A 427 -30.21 -22.57 -4.71
N SER A 428 -31.27 -22.21 -3.99
CA SER A 428 -31.47 -20.85 -3.50
C SER A 428 -31.21 -20.82 -2.00
N LEU A 429 -30.19 -20.07 -1.58
CA LEU A 429 -29.74 -20.03 -0.18
C LEU A 429 -30.61 -19.08 0.62
N LYS A 430 -31.10 -19.41 1.81
CA LYS A 430 -31.82 -18.47 2.69
C LYS A 430 -30.88 -17.38 3.21
N LEU A 431 -31.34 -16.13 3.21
CA LEU A 431 -30.59 -15.04 3.84
C LEU A 431 -30.86 -15.00 5.34
N SER A 432 -32.10 -15.18 5.79
CA SER A 432 -32.47 -15.24 7.21
C SER A 432 -33.05 -16.60 7.56
N VAL A 433 -32.86 -17.06 8.80
CA VAL A 433 -33.59 -18.24 9.32
C VAL A 433 -35.10 -17.98 9.47
N LEU A 434 -35.54 -16.74 9.32
CA LEU A 434 -36.95 -16.34 9.26
C LEU A 434 -37.56 -16.52 7.86
N GLU A 435 -36.78 -16.88 6.84
CA GLU A 435 -37.28 -17.08 5.47
C GLU A 435 -37.79 -18.51 5.22
N GLY A 436 -38.70 -18.64 4.24
CA GLY A 436 -39.22 -19.92 3.73
C GLY A 436 -40.46 -20.44 4.44
N ASP A 437 -40.90 -21.64 4.07
CA ASP A 437 -42.18 -22.22 4.53
C ASP A 437 -42.15 -22.72 5.98
N ALA A 438 -40.96 -22.90 6.55
CA ALA A 438 -40.72 -23.30 7.93
C ALA A 438 -39.72 -22.33 8.60
N PRO A 439 -40.14 -21.09 8.90
CA PRO A 439 -39.27 -20.10 9.55
C PRO A 439 -39.01 -20.47 11.01
N SER A 440 -37.78 -20.25 11.47
CA SER A 440 -37.45 -20.48 12.88
C SER A 440 -38.30 -19.59 13.79
N GLN A 441 -38.77 -20.18 14.89
CA GLN A 441 -39.47 -19.46 15.97
C GLN A 441 -38.53 -19.17 17.15
N ASP A 442 -37.31 -19.72 17.13
CA ASP A 442 -36.35 -19.59 18.20
C ASP A 442 -35.54 -18.31 18.06
N ASN A 443 -35.34 -17.62 19.18
CA ASN A 443 -34.52 -16.42 19.28
C ASN A 443 -33.54 -16.55 20.43
N ALA A 444 -32.38 -15.94 20.31
CA ALA A 444 -31.37 -15.90 21.36
C ALA A 444 -30.86 -14.48 21.62
N LYS A 445 -30.37 -14.26 22.84
CA LYS A 445 -29.61 -13.05 23.20
C LYS A 445 -28.16 -13.23 22.75
N VAL A 446 -27.71 -12.40 21.81
CA VAL A 446 -26.36 -12.41 21.26
C VAL A 446 -25.64 -11.11 21.61
N GLY A 447 -24.43 -11.21 22.16
CA GLY A 447 -23.57 -10.07 22.49
C GLY A 447 -22.70 -9.65 21.30
N PHE A 448 -22.64 -8.35 21.06
CA PHE A 448 -21.77 -7.71 20.07
C PHE A 448 -20.88 -6.67 20.76
N PRO A 449 -19.59 -6.56 20.40
CA PRO A 449 -18.74 -5.55 21.01
C PRO A 449 -19.13 -4.15 20.52
N TYR A 450 -19.03 -3.16 21.41
CA TYR A 450 -19.29 -1.76 21.12
C TYR A 450 -18.20 -0.86 21.69
N PHE A 451 -17.59 -0.09 20.80
CA PHE A 451 -16.45 0.77 21.12
C PHE A 451 -16.80 2.27 21.06
N GLY A 452 -18.03 2.62 20.64
CA GLY A 452 -18.46 4.02 20.53
C GLY A 452 -18.62 4.74 21.86
N GLY A 453 -18.63 3.99 22.98
CA GLY A 453 -18.66 4.53 24.33
C GLY A 453 -17.28 4.90 24.90
N ILE A 454 -16.19 4.45 24.28
CA ILE A 454 -14.83 4.71 24.77
C ILE A 454 -14.60 6.22 24.83
N HIS A 455 -14.28 6.71 26.03
CA HIS A 455 -13.98 8.11 26.26
C HIS A 455 -12.67 8.51 25.55
N HIS A 456 -12.69 9.66 24.88
CA HIS A 456 -11.50 10.27 24.30
C HIS A 456 -11.53 11.79 24.48
N ASP A 457 -10.41 12.37 24.91
CA ASP A 457 -10.30 13.81 25.23
C ASP A 457 -10.59 14.78 24.08
N HIS A 458 -10.69 14.29 22.85
CA HIS A 458 -10.71 15.11 21.62
C HIS A 458 -11.79 14.68 20.61
N PHE A 459 -12.50 13.59 20.88
CA PHE A 459 -13.56 13.06 20.03
C PHE A 459 -14.82 12.82 20.86
N PRO A 460 -16.01 13.21 20.37
CA PRO A 460 -17.25 12.87 21.04
C PRO A 460 -17.44 11.35 21.10
N ASN A 461 -17.95 10.85 22.22
CA ASN A 461 -18.35 9.47 22.43
C ASN A 461 -19.86 9.36 22.69
N ASN A 462 -20.40 8.15 22.62
CA ASN A 462 -21.79 7.84 22.95
C ASN A 462 -21.81 6.68 23.95
N GLU A 463 -21.96 7.02 25.23
CA GLU A 463 -21.94 6.05 26.34
C GLU A 463 -23.12 5.08 26.25
N GLN A 464 -22.79 3.80 26.18
CA GLN A 464 -23.70 2.65 26.19
C GLN A 464 -22.98 1.52 26.95
N GLY A 465 -23.55 0.31 27.00
CA GLY A 465 -22.78 -0.86 27.43
C GLY A 465 -21.70 -1.25 26.41
N ASP A 466 -20.53 -1.67 26.88
CA ASP A 466 -19.41 -2.16 26.03
C ASP A 466 -19.80 -3.40 25.20
N ILE A 467 -20.86 -4.10 25.63
CA ILE A 467 -21.45 -5.24 24.94
C ILE A 467 -22.91 -4.93 24.66
N LEU A 468 -23.28 -4.92 23.38
CA LEU A 468 -24.65 -4.78 22.91
C LEU A 468 -25.30 -6.15 22.87
N VAL A 469 -26.22 -6.41 23.77
CA VAL A 469 -27.07 -7.60 23.70
C VAL A 469 -28.22 -7.33 22.72
N ARG A 470 -28.32 -8.18 21.70
CA ARG A 470 -29.36 -8.11 20.66
C ARG A 470 -30.11 -9.43 20.58
N THR A 471 -31.39 -9.35 20.24
CA THR A 471 -32.18 -10.54 19.93
C THR A 471 -31.80 -11.00 18.52
N VAL A 472 -31.45 -12.26 18.32
CA VAL A 472 -31.09 -12.83 17.00
C VAL A 472 -31.94 -14.07 16.77
N PRO A 473 -32.60 -14.22 15.60
CA PRO A 473 -33.28 -15.45 15.26
C PRO A 473 -32.25 -16.53 14.97
N VAL A 474 -32.47 -17.72 15.53
CA VAL A 474 -31.49 -18.81 15.53
C VAL A 474 -32.13 -20.11 15.11
N GLN A 475 -31.34 -21.05 14.61
CA GLN A 475 -31.82 -22.40 14.32
C GLN A 475 -30.86 -23.42 14.93
N ARG A 476 -31.40 -24.53 15.42
CA ARG A 476 -30.60 -25.67 15.87
C ARG A 476 -30.35 -26.63 14.72
N ILE A 477 -29.12 -27.12 14.62
CA ILE A 477 -28.71 -28.13 13.67
C ILE A 477 -28.00 -29.28 14.37
N ALA A 478 -28.22 -30.51 13.90
CA ALA A 478 -27.51 -31.68 14.36
C ALA A 478 -26.15 -31.78 13.68
N VAL A 479 -25.07 -31.89 14.47
CA VAL A 479 -23.68 -31.99 14.03
C VAL A 479 -22.95 -33.09 14.81
N GLY A 480 -21.72 -33.44 14.42
CA GLY A 480 -20.95 -34.51 15.04
C GLY A 480 -21.19 -35.89 14.39
N LYS A 481 -20.50 -36.92 14.90
CA LYS A 481 -20.53 -38.28 14.33
C LYS A 481 -21.83 -39.02 14.64
N VAL A 482 -22.18 -40.02 13.83
CA VAL A 482 -23.32 -40.90 14.09
C VAL A 482 -23.15 -41.59 15.45
N GLY A 483 -24.07 -41.34 16.39
CA GLY A 483 -24.00 -41.84 17.77
C GLY A 483 -23.39 -40.86 18.79
N GLU A 484 -22.74 -39.78 18.33
CA GLU A 484 -22.19 -38.67 19.13
C GLU A 484 -22.79 -37.31 18.69
N ALA A 485 -24.00 -37.35 18.10
CA ALA A 485 -24.65 -36.17 17.57
C ALA A 485 -24.90 -35.15 18.68
N ARG A 486 -24.49 -33.91 18.44
CA ARG A 486 -24.74 -32.76 19.32
C ARG A 486 -25.51 -31.69 18.56
N GLU A 487 -26.28 -30.92 19.30
CA GLU A 487 -26.97 -29.75 18.78
C GLU A 487 -25.99 -28.57 18.71
N MET A 488 -25.96 -27.87 17.58
CA MET A 488 -25.27 -26.59 17.41
C MET A 488 -26.32 -25.51 17.12
N LEU A 489 -26.23 -24.40 17.83
CA LEU A 489 -27.08 -23.24 17.58
C LEU A 489 -26.38 -22.33 16.57
N VAL A 490 -27.10 -21.96 15.52
CA VAL A 490 -26.55 -21.17 14.41
C VAL A 490 -27.43 -19.98 14.07
N ALA A 491 -26.81 -18.96 13.50
CA ALA A 491 -27.46 -17.84 12.84
C ALA A 491 -26.82 -17.61 11.47
N THR A 492 -27.53 -16.96 10.56
CA THR A 492 -26.93 -16.49 9.31
C THR A 492 -26.11 -15.21 9.58
N VAL A 493 -25.12 -14.91 8.72
CA VAL A 493 -24.42 -13.62 8.78
C VAL A 493 -25.39 -12.45 8.60
N PHE A 494 -26.42 -12.60 7.78
CA PHE A 494 -27.48 -11.59 7.59
C PHE A 494 -28.24 -11.28 8.89
N ASP A 495 -28.64 -12.30 9.64
CA ASP A 495 -29.36 -12.13 10.91
C ASP A 495 -28.49 -11.47 11.98
N LEU A 496 -27.19 -11.82 12.00
CA LEU A 496 -26.20 -11.19 12.87
C LEU A 496 -25.95 -9.73 12.50
N GLN A 497 -25.79 -9.43 11.22
CA GLN A 497 -25.58 -8.09 10.70
C GLN A 497 -26.80 -7.19 11.01
N ALA A 498 -28.02 -7.65 10.72
CA ALA A 498 -29.23 -6.88 11.00
C ALA A 498 -29.39 -6.58 12.52
N ALA A 499 -29.09 -7.56 13.37
CA ALA A 499 -29.11 -7.37 14.82
C ALA A 499 -28.04 -6.38 15.30
N GLN A 500 -26.81 -6.50 14.80
CA GLN A 500 -25.70 -5.60 15.13
C GLN A 500 -26.04 -4.14 14.76
N TYR A 501 -26.61 -3.91 13.58
CA TYR A 501 -27.06 -2.60 13.12
C TYR A 501 -28.30 -2.08 13.87
N GLY A 502 -28.88 -2.86 14.78
CA GLY A 502 -30.05 -2.47 15.57
C GLY A 502 -31.35 -2.39 14.76
N ILE A 503 -31.52 -3.25 13.75
CA ILE A 503 -32.69 -3.25 12.88
C ILE A 503 -33.86 -4.00 13.55
N PRO A 504 -35.05 -3.36 13.72
CA PRO A 504 -36.23 -4.05 14.21
C PRO A 504 -36.81 -4.98 13.13
N ARG A 505 -37.09 -6.23 13.50
CA ARG A 505 -37.61 -7.30 12.62
C ARG A 505 -38.95 -7.87 13.07
N GLY A 506 -39.47 -7.40 14.21
CA GLY A 506 -40.75 -7.83 14.76
C GLY A 506 -40.65 -9.07 15.65
N LEU A 507 -39.47 -9.34 16.21
CA LEU A 507 -39.27 -10.49 17.10
C LEU A 507 -39.86 -10.21 18.51
N PRO A 508 -40.39 -11.23 19.21
CA PRO A 508 -40.85 -11.05 20.59
C PRO A 508 -39.73 -10.55 21.51
N GLY A 509 -39.93 -9.38 22.14
CA GLY A 509 -38.93 -8.79 23.04
C GLY A 509 -37.64 -8.34 22.33
N GLU A 510 -37.72 -7.98 21.05
CA GLU A 510 -36.56 -7.57 20.26
C GLU A 510 -35.85 -6.33 20.82
N LEU A 511 -34.55 -6.47 21.07
CA LEU A 511 -33.68 -5.37 21.47
C LEU A 511 -33.10 -4.69 20.21
N ALA A 512 -33.86 -3.75 19.63
CA ALA A 512 -33.50 -3.01 18.43
C ALA A 512 -33.93 -1.54 18.52
N ALA A 513 -33.51 -0.72 17.55
CA ALA A 513 -33.87 0.69 17.49
C ALA A 513 -35.37 0.87 17.18
N ALA A 514 -36.04 1.78 17.86
CA ALA A 514 -37.45 2.10 17.57
C ALA A 514 -37.59 2.78 16.20
N ASP A 515 -36.82 3.84 15.99
CA ASP A 515 -36.78 4.60 14.75
C ASP A 515 -35.41 5.26 14.53
N PHE A 516 -35.29 6.14 13.52
CA PHE A 516 -34.03 6.81 13.23
C PHE A 516 -33.63 7.89 14.26
N SER A 517 -34.58 8.32 15.11
CA SER A 517 -34.38 9.32 16.16
C SER A 517 -33.95 8.69 17.49
N ASP A 518 -34.12 7.38 17.63
CA ASP A 518 -33.70 6.61 18.80
C ASP A 518 -32.16 6.60 18.93
N ASN A 519 -31.63 6.84 20.11
CA ASN A 519 -30.18 6.85 20.38
C ASN A 519 -29.63 5.43 20.57
N THR A 520 -30.02 4.52 19.70
CA THR A 520 -29.49 3.16 19.63
C THR A 520 -28.24 3.15 18.75
N PRO A 521 -27.16 2.41 19.11
CA PRO A 521 -25.95 2.30 18.30
C PRO A 521 -26.22 2.05 16.82
N TYR A 522 -25.50 2.81 15.99
CA TYR A 522 -25.58 2.80 14.53
C TYR A 522 -26.86 3.37 13.90
N THR A 523 -27.71 4.06 14.66
CA THR A 523 -28.81 4.86 14.09
C THR A 523 -28.32 6.25 13.59
N PRO A 524 -29.11 6.94 12.76
CA PRO A 524 -28.84 8.33 12.40
C PRO A 524 -28.74 9.31 13.59
N ALA A 525 -29.54 9.13 14.65
CA ALA A 525 -29.46 9.94 15.87
C ALA A 525 -28.18 9.66 16.68
N TRP A 526 -27.77 8.39 16.75
CA TRP A 526 -26.53 8.00 17.41
C TRP A 526 -25.29 8.60 16.73
N GLN A 527 -25.19 8.50 15.40
CA GLN A 527 -23.99 9.02 14.72
C GLN A 527 -23.90 10.55 14.81
N GLU A 528 -25.04 11.26 14.90
CA GLU A 528 -25.06 12.73 14.98
C GLU A 528 -24.32 13.23 16.22
N GLN A 529 -24.41 12.48 17.34
CA GLN A 529 -23.68 12.80 18.56
C GLN A 529 -22.16 12.60 18.42
N ILE A 530 -21.74 11.58 17.67
CA ILE A 530 -20.32 11.23 17.49
C ILE A 530 -19.65 12.12 16.44
N THR A 531 -20.32 12.34 15.31
CA THR A 531 -19.71 12.91 14.11
C THR A 531 -20.01 14.40 13.95
N GLY A 532 -21.12 14.86 14.53
CA GLY A 532 -21.68 16.19 14.33
C GLY A 532 -22.40 16.38 12.99
N VAL A 533 -22.58 15.34 12.17
CA VAL A 533 -23.34 15.42 10.91
C VAL A 533 -24.82 15.22 11.18
N SER A 534 -25.68 16.06 10.59
CA SER A 534 -27.13 15.99 10.77
C SER A 534 -27.70 14.63 10.33
N ARG A 535 -28.52 14.03 11.20
CA ARG A 535 -29.25 12.79 10.95
C ARG A 535 -30.12 12.86 9.69
N ASP A 536 -30.73 14.01 9.41
CA ASP A 536 -31.60 14.20 8.25
C ASP A 536 -30.82 14.14 6.95
N GLN A 537 -29.59 14.68 6.95
CA GLN A 537 -28.68 14.58 5.81
C GLN A 537 -28.23 13.13 5.60
N ILE A 538 -27.89 12.41 6.68
CA ILE A 538 -27.50 10.99 6.61
C ILE A 538 -28.63 10.13 6.04
N ILE A 539 -29.85 10.28 6.56
CA ILE A 539 -31.04 9.57 6.06
C ILE A 539 -31.25 9.88 4.57
N THR A 540 -31.18 11.16 4.19
CA THR A 540 -31.41 11.60 2.80
C THR A 540 -30.37 11.01 1.85
N VAL A 541 -29.09 11.11 2.18
CA VAL A 541 -28.00 10.61 1.30
C VAL A 541 -28.02 9.09 1.24
N ALA A 542 -28.21 8.39 2.36
CA ALA A 542 -28.29 6.92 2.37
C ALA A 542 -29.46 6.41 1.52
N ARG A 543 -30.64 7.01 1.68
CA ARG A 543 -31.82 6.66 0.89
C ARG A 543 -31.59 6.93 -0.58
N GLN A 544 -31.10 8.11 -0.96
CA GLN A 544 -30.85 8.42 -2.38
C GLN A 544 -29.78 7.55 -3.02
N PHE A 545 -28.71 7.22 -2.27
CA PHE A 545 -27.66 6.32 -2.72
C PHE A 545 -28.20 4.93 -3.04
N ALA A 546 -29.01 4.36 -2.13
CA ALA A 546 -29.62 3.05 -2.31
C ALA A 546 -30.74 3.05 -3.35
N GLU A 547 -31.64 4.05 -3.37
CA GLU A 547 -32.65 4.16 -4.42
C GLU A 547 -32.02 4.24 -5.82
N ASN A 548 -30.91 4.95 -5.95
CA ASN A 548 -30.18 5.02 -7.21
C ASN A 548 -29.65 3.62 -7.59
N ALA A 549 -29.00 2.93 -6.66
CA ALA A 549 -28.47 1.60 -6.92
C ALA A 549 -29.58 0.59 -7.25
N GLU A 550 -30.72 0.65 -6.59
CA GLU A 550 -31.88 -0.20 -6.88
C GLU A 550 -32.40 0.03 -8.31
N LYS A 551 -32.63 1.30 -8.68
CA LYS A 551 -33.18 1.68 -9.99
C LYS A 551 -32.25 1.38 -11.15
N THR A 552 -30.94 1.32 -10.89
CA THR A 552 -29.90 1.21 -11.92
C THR A 552 -29.15 -0.12 -11.88
N GLU A 553 -29.56 -1.03 -11.00
CA GLU A 553 -28.89 -2.30 -10.75
C GLU A 553 -27.40 -2.14 -10.39
N GLY A 554 -27.14 -1.26 -9.42
CA GLY A 554 -25.84 -1.12 -8.76
C GLY A 554 -24.98 0.07 -9.17
N ARG A 555 -25.48 1.05 -9.94
CA ARG A 555 -24.68 2.20 -10.45
C ARG A 555 -24.50 3.35 -9.45
N SER A 556 -24.25 3.00 -8.18
CA SER A 556 -23.80 3.91 -7.12
C SER A 556 -22.38 3.57 -6.69
N MET A 557 -21.51 4.57 -6.62
CA MET A 557 -20.07 4.38 -6.40
C MET A 557 -19.58 5.23 -5.21
N VAL A 558 -18.56 4.72 -4.50
CA VAL A 558 -17.82 5.50 -3.51
C VAL A 558 -16.36 5.60 -3.93
N ILE A 559 -15.93 6.82 -4.24
CA ILE A 559 -14.53 7.18 -4.45
C ILE A 559 -13.90 7.45 -3.08
N ILE A 560 -13.01 6.56 -2.63
CA ILE A 560 -12.42 6.57 -1.29
C ILE A 560 -10.89 6.67 -1.36
N GLY A 561 -10.24 7.20 -0.33
CA GLY A 561 -8.78 7.31 -0.32
C GLY A 561 -8.17 7.54 1.07
N ALA A 562 -6.94 8.05 1.07
CA ALA A 562 -6.11 8.19 2.28
C ALA A 562 -6.73 9.00 3.43
N GLY A 563 -7.73 9.84 3.19
CA GLY A 563 -8.49 10.50 4.27
C GLY A 563 -9.19 9.51 5.20
N MET A 564 -9.55 8.34 4.66
CA MET A 564 -10.16 7.21 5.36
C MET A 564 -9.12 6.14 5.75
N ASN A 565 -8.12 5.90 4.88
CA ASN A 565 -7.25 4.73 4.99
C ASN A 565 -6.04 4.88 5.94
N HIS A 566 -5.66 6.11 6.29
CA HIS A 566 -4.45 6.36 7.09
C HIS A 566 -4.70 6.41 8.61
N TRP A 567 -5.91 6.06 9.05
CA TRP A 567 -6.28 5.91 10.46
C TRP A 567 -5.94 4.51 10.97
N TYR A 568 -5.72 4.36 12.28
CA TYR A 568 -5.48 3.07 12.93
C TYR A 568 -6.61 2.07 12.64
N HIS A 569 -7.86 2.53 12.71
CA HIS A 569 -9.06 1.77 12.35
C HIS A 569 -9.52 2.02 10.91
N SER A 570 -8.58 2.02 9.95
CA SER A 570 -8.86 2.17 8.51
C SER A 570 -9.78 1.09 7.95
N ASP A 571 -9.65 -0.13 8.45
CA ASP A 571 -10.49 -1.27 8.13
C ASP A 571 -11.95 -1.06 8.53
N MET A 572 -12.24 -0.43 9.67
CA MET A 572 -13.62 -0.08 10.08
C MET A 572 -14.21 1.00 9.19
N ASN A 573 -13.42 2.03 8.87
CA ASN A 573 -13.80 3.07 7.91
C ASN A 573 -14.17 2.46 6.55
N TYR A 574 -13.34 1.56 6.03
CA TYR A 574 -13.56 0.95 4.74
C TYR A 574 -14.68 -0.09 4.76
N ARG A 575 -14.68 -1.04 5.70
CA ARG A 575 -15.70 -2.12 5.76
C ARG A 575 -17.10 -1.56 5.94
N SER A 576 -17.28 -0.48 6.70
CA SER A 576 -18.60 0.15 6.85
C SER A 576 -19.10 0.74 5.53
N VAL A 577 -18.22 1.34 4.72
CA VAL A 577 -18.55 1.83 3.36
C VAL A 577 -18.76 0.66 2.38
N ILE A 578 -17.90 -0.36 2.43
CA ILE A 578 -18.01 -1.55 1.58
C ILE A 578 -19.33 -2.27 1.87
N ASN A 579 -19.77 -2.36 3.13
CA ASN A 579 -21.07 -2.92 3.50
C ASN A 579 -22.20 -2.21 2.77
N MET A 580 -22.21 -0.87 2.72
CA MET A 580 -23.24 -0.14 1.96
C MET A 580 -23.25 -0.54 0.49
N LEU A 581 -22.06 -0.65 -0.13
CA LEU A 581 -21.92 -1.03 -1.54
C LEU A 581 -22.37 -2.47 -1.81
N MET A 582 -22.03 -3.41 -0.92
CA MET A 582 -22.45 -4.81 -1.03
C MET A 582 -23.96 -4.97 -0.82
N MET A 583 -24.54 -4.29 0.19
CA MET A 583 -25.98 -4.27 0.45
C MET A 583 -26.78 -3.61 -0.67
N CYS A 584 -26.18 -2.69 -1.43
CA CYS A 584 -26.80 -2.09 -2.60
C CYS A 584 -26.42 -2.80 -3.92
N GLY A 585 -25.72 -3.93 -3.87
CA GLY A 585 -25.32 -4.68 -5.06
C GLY A 585 -24.47 -3.90 -6.05
N CYS A 586 -23.58 -3.02 -5.58
CA CYS A 586 -22.79 -2.14 -6.45
C CYS A 586 -21.45 -2.76 -6.91
N ILE A 587 -20.88 -3.70 -6.17
CA ILE A 587 -19.57 -4.30 -6.50
C ILE A 587 -19.70 -5.18 -7.75
N GLY A 588 -18.80 -4.98 -8.72
CA GLY A 588 -18.81 -5.70 -10.00
C GLY A 588 -19.79 -5.16 -11.05
N LYS A 589 -20.42 -3.99 -10.82
CA LYS A 589 -21.31 -3.33 -11.78
C LYS A 589 -20.67 -2.07 -12.32
N SER A 590 -20.57 -1.93 -13.64
CA SER A 590 -20.02 -0.71 -14.29
C SER A 590 -20.80 0.54 -13.87
N GLY A 591 -20.10 1.56 -13.39
CA GLY A 591 -20.69 2.75 -12.76
C GLY A 591 -20.98 2.61 -11.27
N GLY A 592 -20.66 1.46 -10.67
CA GLY A 592 -20.85 1.14 -9.27
C GLY A 592 -19.59 0.65 -8.60
N GLY A 593 -19.63 0.63 -7.27
CA GLY A 593 -18.69 -0.14 -6.47
C GLY A 593 -17.69 0.69 -5.66
N TRP A 594 -16.66 0.00 -5.18
CA TRP A 594 -15.62 0.55 -4.32
C TRP A 594 -14.46 1.05 -5.18
N ALA A 595 -14.24 2.36 -5.16
CA ALA A 595 -13.26 3.04 -6.01
C ALA A 595 -12.17 3.68 -5.14
N HIS A 596 -11.26 2.84 -4.63
CA HIS A 596 -10.13 3.23 -3.79
C HIS A 596 -8.96 3.76 -4.60
N TYR A 597 -8.52 4.99 -4.32
CA TYR A 597 -7.38 5.58 -5.00
C TYR A 597 -6.40 6.25 -4.04
N VAL A 598 -5.15 5.76 -4.11
CA VAL A 598 -4.03 6.11 -3.22
C VAL A 598 -2.76 6.30 -4.07
N GLY A 599 -1.75 5.45 -3.92
CA GLY A 599 -0.63 5.28 -4.83
C GLY A 599 -0.97 4.45 -6.08
N GLN A 600 -0.05 4.47 -7.04
CA GLN A 600 -0.12 3.83 -8.35
C GLN A 600 0.26 2.34 -8.26
N GLU A 601 -0.53 1.54 -7.53
CA GLU A 601 -0.17 0.15 -7.23
C GLU A 601 -0.26 -0.77 -8.45
N LYS A 602 -1.24 -0.54 -9.33
CA LYS A 602 -1.61 -1.50 -10.39
C LYS A 602 -0.63 -1.53 -11.55
N LEU A 603 0.38 -2.39 -11.40
CA LEU A 603 1.25 -2.84 -12.47
C LEU A 603 0.50 -3.87 -13.30
N ARG A 604 -0.11 -3.42 -14.41
CA ARG A 604 -1.00 -4.28 -15.21
C ARG A 604 -0.32 -5.57 -15.71
N PRO A 605 0.86 -5.55 -16.37
CA PRO A 605 1.54 -6.77 -16.85
C PRO A 605 2.26 -7.55 -15.72
N GLN A 606 1.53 -7.89 -14.65
CA GLN A 606 2.06 -8.37 -13.37
C GLN A 606 2.94 -9.62 -13.52
N THR A 607 2.45 -10.65 -14.21
CA THR A 607 3.16 -11.93 -14.32
C THR A 607 4.27 -11.91 -15.38
N GLY A 608 4.33 -10.89 -16.24
CA GLY A 608 5.50 -10.66 -17.10
C GLY A 608 6.63 -9.94 -16.35
N TRP A 609 6.27 -9.04 -15.44
CA TRP A 609 7.22 -8.27 -14.63
C TRP A 609 7.80 -9.04 -13.45
N THR A 610 6.97 -9.79 -12.72
CA THR A 610 7.36 -10.54 -11.52
C THR A 610 8.62 -11.41 -11.71
N PRO A 611 8.75 -12.23 -12.78
CA PRO A 611 9.96 -13.03 -12.98
C PRO A 611 11.21 -12.19 -13.28
N LEU A 612 11.08 -11.06 -13.98
CA LEU A 612 12.19 -10.12 -14.19
C LEU A 612 12.65 -9.54 -12.85
N ALA A 613 11.72 -8.96 -12.10
CA ALA A 613 12.00 -8.15 -10.92
C ALA A 613 12.55 -8.95 -9.75
N PHE A 614 12.10 -10.19 -9.55
CA PHE A 614 12.56 -11.03 -8.44
C PHE A 614 13.46 -12.18 -8.88
N ALA A 615 13.97 -12.12 -10.11
CA ALA A 615 14.82 -13.15 -10.71
C ALA A 615 14.20 -14.57 -10.68
N LEU A 616 12.87 -14.69 -10.78
CA LEU A 616 12.16 -15.98 -10.71
C LEU A 616 12.34 -16.83 -11.97
N ASP A 617 12.96 -16.26 -12.99
CA ASP A 617 13.50 -16.97 -14.15
C ASP A 617 14.76 -17.79 -13.80
N TRP A 618 15.47 -17.44 -12.72
CA TRP A 618 16.68 -18.12 -12.25
C TRP A 618 16.52 -18.84 -10.91
N ILE A 619 15.87 -18.20 -9.93
CA ILE A 619 15.87 -18.62 -8.53
C ILE A 619 14.48 -18.44 -7.94
N ARG A 620 13.99 -19.43 -7.18
CA ARG A 620 12.74 -19.36 -6.43
C ARG A 620 12.94 -20.02 -5.06
N PRO A 621 12.40 -19.46 -3.96
CA PRO A 621 11.75 -18.15 -3.84
C PRO A 621 12.73 -16.98 -3.63
N PRO A 622 12.31 -15.72 -3.84
CA PRO A 622 13.04 -14.53 -3.42
C PRO A 622 12.83 -14.27 -1.91
N ARG A 623 13.53 -13.26 -1.34
CA ARG A 623 13.22 -12.75 0.01
C ARG A 623 12.40 -11.45 -0.09
N GLN A 624 11.16 -11.52 0.35
CA GLN A 624 10.21 -10.40 0.39
C GLN A 624 9.83 -10.10 1.83
N MET A 625 9.71 -8.82 2.20
CA MET A 625 9.45 -8.41 3.58
C MET A 625 8.35 -7.35 3.67
N ASN A 626 7.48 -7.46 4.68
CA ASN A 626 6.48 -6.45 5.01
C ASN A 626 7.16 -5.29 5.78
N SER A 627 7.15 -4.08 5.21
CA SER A 627 8.10 -3.03 5.57
C SER A 627 7.78 -2.38 6.91
N THR A 628 6.49 -2.30 7.27
CA THR A 628 6.06 -1.71 8.54
C THR A 628 6.63 -2.48 9.73
N SER A 629 6.52 -3.80 9.76
CA SER A 629 7.09 -4.63 10.83
C SER A 629 8.61 -4.54 10.86
N PHE A 630 9.26 -4.54 9.70
CA PHE A 630 10.71 -4.38 9.60
C PHE A 630 11.18 -3.06 10.20
N PHE A 631 10.58 -1.93 9.80
CA PHE A 631 11.00 -0.63 10.32
C PHE A 631 10.60 -0.45 11.78
N TYR A 632 9.46 -0.99 12.23
CA TYR A 632 9.10 -1.00 13.64
C TYR A 632 10.18 -1.64 14.50
N ALA A 633 10.67 -2.82 14.10
CA ALA A 633 11.75 -3.54 14.78
C ALA A 633 13.11 -2.84 14.66
N HIS A 634 13.55 -2.52 13.43
CA HIS A 634 14.94 -2.10 13.19
C HIS A 634 15.21 -0.61 13.41
N THR A 635 14.15 0.21 13.48
CA THR A 635 14.26 1.58 13.99
C THR A 635 13.90 1.68 15.46
N ASN A 636 13.66 0.55 16.14
CA ASN A 636 13.40 0.45 17.57
C ASN A 636 12.20 1.26 18.07
N GLN A 637 11.23 1.51 17.19
CA GLN A 637 10.00 2.23 17.56
C GLN A 637 9.14 1.43 18.55
N TRP A 638 9.25 0.11 18.54
CA TRP A 638 8.61 -0.78 19.51
C TRP A 638 9.00 -0.51 20.97
N ARG A 639 10.17 0.07 21.20
CA ARG A 639 10.64 0.45 22.54
C ARG A 639 9.94 1.68 23.10
N TYR A 640 9.07 2.33 22.32
CA TYR A 640 8.35 3.55 22.69
C TYR A 640 6.84 3.36 22.53
N GLU A 641 6.36 2.12 22.38
CA GLU A 641 4.94 1.84 22.20
C GLU A 641 4.17 2.03 23.51
N LYS A 642 3.15 2.88 23.47
CA LYS A 642 2.33 3.23 24.63
C LYS A 642 0.86 2.80 24.49
N LEU A 643 0.46 2.34 23.29
CA LEU A 643 -0.82 1.72 23.07
C LEU A 643 -0.76 0.24 23.51
N GLY A 644 -1.52 -0.10 24.55
CA GLY A 644 -1.66 -1.46 25.05
C GLY A 644 -2.51 -2.33 24.12
N VAL A 645 -2.26 -3.64 24.14
CA VAL A 645 -3.09 -4.62 23.41
C VAL A 645 -4.50 -4.71 24.02
N ASP A 646 -4.60 -4.57 25.33
CA ASP A 646 -5.84 -4.58 26.09
C ASP A 646 -6.76 -3.40 25.76
N GLU A 647 -6.20 -2.26 25.34
CA GLU A 647 -6.95 -1.07 24.93
C GLU A 647 -7.69 -1.25 23.59
N VAL A 648 -7.29 -2.23 22.78
CA VAL A 648 -7.89 -2.50 21.44
C VAL A 648 -8.60 -3.86 21.36
N LEU A 649 -8.59 -4.64 22.44
CA LEU A 649 -9.21 -5.94 22.53
C LEU A 649 -10.75 -5.82 22.61
N SER A 650 -11.46 -6.86 22.17
CA SER A 650 -12.90 -6.97 22.37
C SER A 650 -13.23 -7.13 23.87
N PRO A 651 -14.30 -6.52 24.37
CA PRO A 651 -14.82 -6.83 25.71
C PRO A 651 -15.34 -8.28 25.82
N LEU A 652 -15.55 -8.97 24.70
CA LEU A 652 -15.94 -10.40 24.65
C LEU A 652 -14.75 -11.36 24.63
N ALA A 653 -13.51 -10.85 24.59
CA ALA A 653 -12.31 -11.69 24.55
C ALA A 653 -11.82 -12.03 25.96
N ASP A 654 -11.27 -13.23 26.14
CA ASP A 654 -10.53 -13.56 27.37
C ASP A 654 -9.17 -12.86 27.35
N LYS A 655 -9.05 -11.76 28.10
CA LYS A 655 -7.83 -10.95 28.22
C LYS A 655 -6.60 -11.79 28.63
N LYS A 656 -6.78 -12.92 29.33
CA LYS A 656 -5.66 -13.78 29.76
C LYS A 656 -4.98 -14.49 28.60
N LEU A 657 -5.70 -14.72 27.49
CA LEU A 657 -5.15 -15.38 26.30
C LEU A 657 -4.37 -14.40 25.41
N TYR A 658 -4.58 -13.10 25.57
CA TYR A 658 -4.12 -12.05 24.66
C TYR A 658 -3.22 -11.03 25.39
N SER A 659 -2.14 -11.53 26.04
CA SER A 659 -1.12 -10.71 26.70
C SER A 659 0.08 -10.37 25.80
N GLY A 660 0.94 -9.50 26.31
CA GLY A 660 2.17 -9.06 25.67
C GLY A 660 2.03 -7.72 24.95
N SER A 661 3.09 -7.37 24.24
CA SER A 661 3.22 -6.12 23.49
C SER A 661 2.91 -6.31 21.99
N MET A 662 2.72 -5.22 21.24
CA MET A 662 2.46 -5.29 19.80
C MET A 662 3.57 -6.01 19.01
N ILE A 663 4.84 -5.94 19.45
CA ILE A 663 5.92 -6.66 18.77
C ILE A 663 5.86 -8.17 19.03
N ASP A 664 5.35 -8.61 20.18
CA ASP A 664 5.20 -10.02 20.51
C ASP A 664 4.23 -10.72 19.56
N TYR A 665 3.14 -10.04 19.18
CA TYR A 665 2.20 -10.52 18.16
C TYR A 665 2.86 -10.66 16.79
N ASN A 666 3.79 -9.76 16.44
CA ASN A 666 4.53 -9.86 15.19
C ASN A 666 5.49 -11.04 15.19
N VAL A 667 6.24 -11.27 16.28
CA VAL A 667 7.14 -12.42 16.43
C VAL A 667 6.35 -13.75 16.39
N ARG A 668 5.20 -13.81 17.07
CA ARG A 668 4.25 -14.93 17.00
C ARG A 668 3.82 -15.19 15.54
N ALA A 669 3.40 -14.14 14.83
CA ALA A 669 3.01 -14.23 13.43
C ALA A 669 4.17 -14.73 12.52
N GLU A 670 5.38 -14.20 12.70
CA GLU A 670 6.56 -14.62 11.94
C GLU A 670 6.87 -16.11 12.13
N ARG A 671 6.92 -16.58 13.39
CA ARG A 671 7.24 -17.99 13.67
C ARG A 671 6.14 -18.97 13.26
N MET A 672 4.88 -18.55 13.27
CA MET A 672 3.74 -19.33 12.74
C MET A 672 3.70 -19.33 11.20
N GLY A 673 4.59 -18.59 10.55
CA GLY A 673 4.65 -18.48 9.10
C GLY A 673 3.58 -17.54 8.52
N TRP A 674 2.99 -16.67 9.33
CA TRP A 674 1.95 -15.73 8.89
C TRP A 674 2.53 -14.50 8.20
N LEU A 675 3.62 -13.95 8.73
CA LEU A 675 4.35 -12.82 8.16
C LEU A 675 5.79 -13.22 7.80
N PRO A 676 6.43 -12.54 6.84
CA PRO A 676 7.85 -12.77 6.56
C PRO A 676 8.74 -12.19 7.67
N SER A 677 9.98 -12.67 7.71
CA SER A 677 11.04 -12.17 8.60
C SER A 677 12.20 -11.59 7.80
N ALA A 678 12.80 -10.50 8.28
CA ALA A 678 14.06 -9.98 7.76
C ALA A 678 14.85 -9.20 8.84
N PRO A 679 16.10 -9.60 9.13
CA PRO A 679 16.70 -10.87 8.73
C PRO A 679 15.93 -12.11 9.26
N GLN A 680 16.18 -13.29 8.72
CA GLN A 680 15.34 -14.48 8.97
C GLN A 680 15.80 -15.25 10.20
N LEU A 681 17.05 -15.70 10.18
CA LEU A 681 17.67 -16.50 11.24
C LEU A 681 18.85 -15.74 11.84
N GLN A 682 19.06 -15.89 13.15
CA GLN A 682 20.21 -15.27 13.81
C GLN A 682 21.53 -15.88 13.31
N THR A 683 21.53 -17.18 13.07
CA THR A 683 22.64 -17.88 12.43
C THR A 683 22.68 -17.59 10.94
N HIS A 684 23.89 -17.46 10.41
CA HIS A 684 24.13 -17.27 8.98
C HIS A 684 23.42 -18.35 8.13
N PRO A 685 22.54 -17.99 7.16
CA PRO A 685 21.74 -18.96 6.41
C PRO A 685 22.49 -20.06 5.63
N MET A 686 23.68 -19.78 5.10
CA MET A 686 24.56 -20.81 4.52
C MET A 686 25.20 -21.73 5.56
N GLN A 687 25.49 -21.22 6.77
CA GLN A 687 26.06 -22.04 7.84
C GLN A 687 25.05 -23.07 8.31
N VAL A 688 23.76 -22.71 8.40
CA VAL A 688 22.66 -23.64 8.69
C VAL A 688 22.65 -24.85 7.75
N VAL A 689 22.85 -24.63 6.44
CA VAL A 689 22.91 -25.72 5.46
C VAL A 689 24.17 -26.57 5.64
N LYS A 690 25.32 -25.95 5.96
CA LYS A 690 26.57 -26.67 6.24
C LYS A 690 26.46 -27.53 7.49
N ASP A 691 25.84 -27.01 8.55
CA ASP A 691 25.63 -27.71 9.81
C ASP A 691 24.68 -28.91 9.62
N ALA A 692 23.59 -28.72 8.88
CA ALA A 692 22.69 -29.82 8.52
C ALA A 692 23.41 -30.96 7.78
N LEU A 693 24.24 -30.62 6.79
CA LEU A 693 25.04 -31.60 6.05
C LEU A 693 26.08 -32.30 6.95
N ALA A 694 26.74 -31.56 7.85
CA ALA A 694 27.69 -32.12 8.80
C ALA A 694 27.03 -33.08 9.81
N SER A 695 25.76 -32.83 10.15
CA SER A 695 24.94 -33.72 10.98
C SER A 695 24.28 -34.86 10.21
N GLY A 696 24.45 -34.94 8.88
CA GLY A 696 23.84 -35.98 8.04
C GLY A 696 22.31 -35.86 7.91
N MET A 697 21.75 -34.66 8.12
CA MET A 697 20.32 -34.39 8.05
C MET A 697 19.94 -33.59 6.80
N ASP A 698 18.69 -33.73 6.35
CA ASP A 698 18.13 -32.76 5.41
C ASP A 698 18.06 -31.36 6.07
N ALA A 699 18.33 -30.31 5.31
CA ALA A 699 18.42 -28.95 5.84
C ALA A 699 17.09 -28.45 6.41
N LYS A 700 15.94 -28.86 5.86
CA LYS A 700 14.63 -28.53 6.41
C LYS A 700 14.45 -29.22 7.76
N ASP A 701 14.74 -30.52 7.84
CA ASP A 701 14.58 -31.30 9.07
C ASP A 701 15.51 -30.79 10.19
N TYR A 702 16.74 -30.42 9.84
CA TYR A 702 17.68 -29.78 10.75
C TYR A 702 17.11 -28.47 11.31
N VAL A 703 16.58 -27.58 10.46
CA VAL A 703 15.99 -26.32 10.93
C VAL A 703 14.78 -26.56 11.83
N VAL A 704 13.90 -27.50 11.48
CA VAL A 704 12.75 -27.86 12.32
C VAL A 704 13.20 -28.35 13.69
N GLN A 705 14.18 -29.26 13.73
CA GLN A 705 14.72 -29.78 14.99
C GLN A 705 15.38 -28.67 15.80
N SER A 706 16.27 -27.89 15.18
CA SER A 706 17.05 -26.86 15.86
C SER A 706 16.23 -25.67 16.34
N LEU A 707 15.12 -25.34 15.68
CA LEU A 707 14.16 -24.35 16.18
C LEU A 707 13.37 -24.88 17.39
N LYS A 708 13.02 -26.17 17.41
CA LYS A 708 12.32 -26.79 18.54
C LYS A 708 13.22 -26.94 19.78
N ASP A 709 14.47 -27.33 19.61
CA ASP A 709 15.43 -27.51 20.72
C ASP A 709 16.12 -26.20 21.14
N GLY A 710 15.95 -25.12 20.37
CA GLY A 710 16.46 -23.78 20.65
C GLY A 710 17.92 -23.55 20.26
N SER A 711 18.58 -24.51 19.62
CA SER A 711 19.94 -24.35 19.08
C SER A 711 20.00 -23.38 17.89
N LEU A 712 18.88 -23.19 17.18
CA LEU A 712 18.68 -22.16 16.17
C LEU A 712 17.61 -21.17 16.63
N LYS A 713 17.80 -19.88 16.34
CA LYS A 713 16.87 -18.80 16.72
C LYS A 713 16.44 -17.98 15.52
N LEU A 714 15.18 -17.55 15.53
CA LEU A 714 14.65 -16.56 14.61
C LEU A 714 15.23 -15.18 14.98
N SER A 715 15.56 -14.36 13.97
CA SER A 715 16.19 -13.04 14.24
C SER A 715 15.23 -12.07 14.95
N CYS A 716 13.93 -12.22 14.74
CA CYS A 716 12.91 -11.35 15.32
C CYS A 716 12.75 -11.52 16.84
N GLU A 717 13.28 -12.58 17.44
CA GLU A 717 13.32 -12.75 18.90
C GLU A 717 14.37 -11.84 19.57
N ASP A 718 15.36 -11.34 18.82
CA ASP A 718 16.34 -10.37 19.31
C ASP A 718 16.79 -9.44 18.17
N PRO A 719 15.96 -8.48 17.72
CA PRO A 719 16.28 -7.57 16.61
C PRO A 719 17.39 -6.57 16.96
N ASP A 720 17.78 -6.50 18.24
CA ASP A 720 18.86 -5.64 18.74
C ASP A 720 20.20 -6.37 18.86
N HIS A 721 20.23 -7.70 18.76
CA HIS A 721 21.48 -8.47 18.64
C HIS A 721 22.27 -8.04 17.38
N PRO A 722 23.59 -7.78 17.45
CA PRO A 722 24.38 -7.35 16.30
C PRO A 722 24.36 -8.29 15.07
N ALA A 723 24.14 -9.58 15.29
CA ALA A 723 23.96 -10.55 14.19
C ALA A 723 22.67 -10.31 13.40
N ASN A 724 21.66 -9.65 13.99
CA ASN A 724 20.32 -9.46 13.45
C ASN A 724 20.10 -8.07 12.84
N TRP A 725 21.13 -7.23 12.82
CA TRP A 725 21.03 -5.89 12.24
C TRP A 725 21.03 -5.96 10.71
N PRO A 726 20.16 -5.21 10.02
CA PRO A 726 20.40 -4.87 8.63
C PRO A 726 21.71 -4.07 8.53
N ARG A 727 22.56 -4.40 7.57
CA ARG A 727 23.91 -3.84 7.42
C ARG A 727 23.98 -2.88 6.24
N ASN A 728 23.48 -3.32 5.09
CA ASN A 728 23.46 -2.50 3.87
C ASN A 728 22.04 -2.20 3.46
N MET A 729 21.76 -0.95 3.09
CA MET A 729 20.46 -0.54 2.58
C MET A 729 20.61 0.26 1.28
N PHE A 730 19.89 -0.18 0.26
CA PHE A 730 19.73 0.53 -1.00
C PHE A 730 18.38 1.22 -1.03
N VAL A 731 18.38 2.51 -1.39
CA VAL A 731 17.16 3.29 -1.59
C VAL A 731 17.18 3.86 -3.01
N TRP A 732 16.16 3.55 -3.80
CA TRP A 732 16.01 4.15 -5.13
C TRP A 732 14.53 4.36 -5.43
N ARG A 733 14.24 5.43 -6.18
CA ARG A 733 12.86 5.85 -6.50
C ARG A 733 12.03 6.15 -5.24
N SER A 734 12.71 6.50 -4.15
CA SER A 734 12.13 6.73 -2.83
C SER A 734 12.90 7.79 -2.08
N ASN A 735 12.17 8.63 -1.35
CA ASN A 735 12.73 9.53 -0.34
C ASN A 735 12.27 9.06 1.05
N ILE A 736 12.63 7.83 1.44
CA ILE A 736 12.11 7.22 2.68
C ILE A 736 12.35 8.09 3.92
N ILE A 737 13.53 8.67 4.08
CA ILE A 737 13.86 9.51 5.25
C ILE A 737 13.13 10.85 5.19
N GLY A 738 12.90 11.43 4.01
CA GLY A 738 12.23 12.73 3.85
C GLY A 738 10.72 12.70 3.65
N SER A 739 10.13 11.51 3.47
CA SER A 739 8.76 11.37 2.95
C SER A 739 7.95 10.28 3.65
N SER A 740 8.32 9.01 3.53
CA SER A 740 7.46 7.88 3.95
C SER A 740 7.86 7.23 5.28
N GLY A 741 9.02 7.59 5.83
CA GLY A 741 9.59 7.16 7.11
C GLY A 741 8.83 7.68 8.32
N LYS A 742 7.74 7.02 8.72
CA LYS A 742 7.06 7.29 10.00
C LYS A 742 8.04 7.05 11.15
N GLY A 743 8.11 7.99 12.10
CA GLY A 743 9.15 7.97 13.11
C GLY A 743 10.51 8.38 12.57
N HIS A 744 10.58 9.51 11.85
CA HIS A 744 11.82 10.02 11.24
C HIS A 744 12.98 10.06 12.24
N GLU A 745 12.76 10.57 13.45
CA GLU A 745 13.81 10.69 14.46
C GLU A 745 14.35 9.32 14.92
N TYR A 746 13.51 8.27 14.88
CA TYR A 746 13.92 6.90 15.20
C TYR A 746 14.76 6.24 14.10
N PHE A 747 14.49 6.56 12.82
CA PHE A 747 15.39 6.21 11.72
C PHE A 747 16.78 6.82 11.94
N LEU A 748 16.81 8.12 12.28
CA LEU A 748 18.06 8.85 12.52
C LEU A 748 18.82 8.26 13.70
N LYS A 749 18.15 8.01 14.83
CA LYS A 749 18.75 7.46 16.05
C LYS A 749 19.24 6.03 15.87
N HIS A 750 18.34 5.10 15.55
CA HIS A 750 18.62 3.67 15.67
C HIS A 750 19.19 3.06 14.38
N LEU A 751 18.68 3.47 13.22
CA LEU A 751 19.12 2.92 11.95
C LEU A 751 20.41 3.60 11.45
N LEU A 752 20.47 4.94 11.50
CA LEU A 752 21.61 5.71 10.98
C LEU A 752 22.67 6.03 12.05
N GLY A 753 22.26 6.21 13.30
CA GLY A 753 23.14 6.57 14.41
C GLY A 753 23.64 8.01 14.31
N THR A 754 22.75 8.95 13.98
CA THR A 754 23.03 10.40 13.91
C THR A 754 22.43 11.13 15.10
N ASP A 755 22.67 12.45 15.17
CA ASP A 755 21.83 13.34 15.96
C ASP A 755 20.35 13.16 15.54
N ASN A 756 19.45 13.29 16.51
CA ASN A 756 18.02 13.04 16.37
C ASN A 756 17.22 13.94 17.33
N GLY A 757 15.93 14.07 17.04
CA GLY A 757 14.99 14.88 17.81
C GLY A 757 14.03 14.10 18.72
N VAL A 758 14.28 12.81 19.05
CA VAL A 758 13.37 12.05 19.94
C VAL A 758 13.26 12.74 21.31
N GLN A 759 12.04 13.09 21.74
CA GLN A 759 11.80 13.81 23.01
C GLN A 759 11.40 12.87 24.15
N GLY A 760 10.67 11.79 23.84
CA GLY A 760 10.19 10.79 24.78
C GLY A 760 11.26 9.83 25.25
N LYS A 761 11.01 9.20 26.40
CA LYS A 761 11.80 8.07 26.92
C LYS A 761 11.30 6.76 26.32
N ASP A 762 12.17 5.76 26.23
CA ASP A 762 11.74 4.39 25.97
C ASP A 762 10.95 3.82 27.16
N LEU A 763 10.43 2.60 27.02
CA LEU A 763 9.69 1.91 28.07
C LEU A 763 10.53 1.81 29.35
N GLY A 764 9.99 2.37 30.44
CA GLY A 764 10.60 2.38 31.75
C GLY A 764 10.34 1.09 32.54
N ALA A 765 10.75 1.08 33.80
CA ALA A 765 10.57 -0.08 34.69
C ALA A 765 9.09 -0.37 35.03
N GLU A 766 8.23 0.65 34.98
CA GLU A 766 6.79 0.54 35.25
C GLU A 766 5.98 0.18 33.98
N ASP A 767 6.60 0.20 32.81
CA ASP A 767 5.97 -0.19 31.55
C ASP A 767 6.10 -1.71 31.30
N GLY A 768 5.09 -2.30 30.65
CA GLY A 768 5.12 -3.70 30.23
C GLY A 768 6.14 -3.92 29.10
N LYS A 769 7.25 -4.61 29.40
CA LYS A 769 8.25 -5.04 28.41
C LYS A 769 7.72 -6.23 27.58
N PRO A 770 8.23 -6.44 26.34
CA PRO A 770 7.84 -7.59 25.54
C PRO A 770 8.20 -8.92 26.19
N GLU A 771 7.41 -9.96 25.88
CA GLU A 771 7.60 -11.33 26.37
C GLU A 771 8.37 -12.21 25.37
N GLU A 772 8.30 -11.91 24.08
CA GLU A 772 8.86 -12.71 22.98
C GLU A 772 10.16 -12.12 22.41
N VAL A 773 10.46 -10.86 22.77
CA VAL A 773 11.63 -10.11 22.28
C VAL A 773 12.59 -9.80 23.43
N VAL A 774 13.88 -10.06 23.22
CA VAL A 774 14.94 -9.73 24.19
C VAL A 774 15.04 -8.21 24.37
N TRP A 775 14.87 -7.75 25.61
CA TRP A 775 15.07 -6.35 25.98
C TRP A 775 16.54 -6.07 26.32
N HIS A 776 17.17 -5.18 25.58
CA HIS A 776 18.47 -4.61 25.92
C HIS A 776 18.27 -3.23 26.56
N ASP A 777 18.86 -2.98 27.74
CA ASP A 777 18.69 -1.69 28.44
C ASP A 777 19.24 -0.51 27.63
N LYS A 778 20.28 -0.76 26.82
CA LYS A 778 20.77 0.21 25.85
C LYS A 778 20.44 -0.25 24.44
N ALA A 779 19.50 0.43 23.81
CA ALA A 779 19.19 0.21 22.40
C ALA A 779 20.42 0.50 21.51
N PRO A 780 20.67 -0.31 20.47
CA PRO A 780 21.70 -0.02 19.49
C PRO A 780 21.37 1.22 18.66
N GLU A 781 22.43 1.88 18.19
CA GLU A 781 22.39 3.04 17.31
C GLU A 781 23.33 2.81 16.12
N GLY A 782 22.92 3.26 14.93
CA GLY A 782 23.70 3.09 13.72
C GLY A 782 23.80 1.62 13.27
N LYS A 783 22.65 0.92 13.20
CA LYS A 783 22.59 -0.46 12.71
C LYS A 783 23.16 -0.58 11.27
N LEU A 784 22.87 0.39 10.39
CA LEU A 784 23.35 0.36 8.99
C LEU A 784 24.81 0.78 8.83
N ASP A 785 25.60 -0.13 8.27
CA ASP A 785 26.97 0.11 7.82
C ASP A 785 27.00 0.95 6.55
N LEU A 786 26.15 0.65 5.56
CA LEU A 786 26.13 1.38 4.30
C LEU A 786 24.71 1.75 3.86
N LEU A 787 24.47 3.04 3.66
CA LEU A 787 23.26 3.58 3.01
C LEU A 787 23.63 4.15 1.63
N VAL A 788 23.10 3.52 0.58
CA VAL A 788 23.28 3.94 -0.82
C VAL A 788 21.96 4.45 -1.37
N THR A 789 21.98 5.64 -1.99
CA THR A 789 20.77 6.21 -2.60
C THR A 789 20.97 6.59 -4.05
N LEU A 790 20.04 6.17 -4.91
CA LEU A 790 19.98 6.55 -6.32
C LEU A 790 18.88 7.59 -6.49
N ASP A 791 19.26 8.79 -6.92
CA ASP A 791 18.32 9.90 -7.12
C ASP A 791 18.86 10.87 -8.18
N PHE A 792 17.96 11.59 -8.84
CA PHE A 792 18.30 12.65 -9.78
C PHE A 792 18.38 14.00 -9.08
N ARG A 793 17.75 14.16 -7.91
CA ARG A 793 17.82 15.37 -7.07
C ARG A 793 18.46 15.04 -5.71
N MET A 794 19.11 16.02 -5.08
CA MET A 794 19.62 15.83 -3.71
C MET A 794 18.46 15.89 -2.72
N SER A 795 17.78 14.76 -2.51
CA SER A 795 16.67 14.64 -1.56
C SER A 795 17.14 14.55 -0.11
N THR A 796 16.22 14.67 0.86
CA THR A 796 16.53 14.44 2.28
C THR A 796 17.22 13.09 2.52
N THR A 797 16.76 11.99 1.91
CA THR A 797 17.47 10.70 2.01
C THR A 797 18.91 10.82 1.53
N CYS A 798 19.16 11.42 0.35
CA CYS A 798 20.51 11.60 -0.18
C CYS A 798 21.43 12.36 0.79
N LEU A 799 20.92 13.38 1.49
CA LEU A 799 21.70 14.12 2.48
C LEU A 799 22.16 13.25 3.65
N TYR A 800 21.40 12.21 4.00
CA TYR A 800 21.70 11.25 5.07
C TYR A 800 22.43 9.99 4.59
N SER A 801 22.56 9.77 3.28
CA SER A 801 23.25 8.59 2.72
C SER A 801 24.77 8.67 2.83
N ASP A 802 25.44 7.53 2.73
CA ASP A 802 26.90 7.48 2.63
C ASP A 802 27.36 7.68 1.19
N ILE A 803 26.60 7.11 0.24
CA ILE A 803 26.83 7.22 -1.20
C ILE A 803 25.54 7.66 -1.89
N VAL A 804 25.65 8.65 -2.77
CA VAL A 804 24.56 9.15 -3.63
C VAL A 804 24.97 8.96 -5.08
N LEU A 805 24.10 8.31 -5.84
CA LEU A 805 24.36 7.92 -7.22
C LEU A 805 23.43 8.70 -8.17
N PRO A 806 23.97 9.38 -9.18
CA PRO A 806 23.17 10.18 -10.10
C PRO A 806 22.37 9.26 -11.00
N THR A 807 21.06 9.20 -10.80
CA THR A 807 20.17 8.45 -11.71
C THR A 807 19.67 9.34 -12.85
N ALA A 808 19.35 8.71 -13.98
CA ALA A 808 18.72 9.36 -15.13
C ALA A 808 17.30 9.82 -14.77
N THR A 809 16.91 11.01 -15.23
CA THR A 809 15.53 11.51 -15.09
C THR A 809 14.57 10.72 -15.98
N CYS A 810 13.26 10.95 -15.82
CA CYS A 810 12.25 10.27 -16.64
C CYS A 810 12.34 10.59 -18.15
N TYR A 811 13.10 11.62 -18.55
CA TYR A 811 13.29 12.02 -19.94
C TYR A 811 14.62 11.54 -20.53
N GLU A 812 15.36 10.71 -19.78
CA GLU A 812 16.72 10.27 -20.11
C GLU A 812 16.86 8.74 -20.09
N LYS A 813 15.76 7.98 -19.91
CA LYS A 813 15.77 6.50 -19.81
C LYS A 813 14.54 5.85 -20.46
N ASN A 814 14.64 4.56 -20.79
CA ASN A 814 13.52 3.77 -21.29
C ASN A 814 12.91 2.92 -20.17
N ASP A 815 11.59 2.89 -20.10
CA ASP A 815 10.86 2.09 -19.10
C ASP A 815 9.36 1.99 -19.48
N LEU A 816 8.56 1.30 -18.67
CA LEU A 816 7.11 1.14 -18.81
C LEU A 816 6.36 1.77 -17.64
N ASN A 817 5.14 2.26 -17.91
CA ASN A 817 4.25 2.83 -16.91
C ASN A 817 2.78 2.39 -17.16
N THR A 818 2.09 2.03 -16.08
CA THR A 818 0.63 1.74 -16.06
C THR A 818 0.01 2.26 -14.76
N SER A 819 -1.31 2.40 -14.73
CA SER A 819 -2.04 2.71 -13.49
C SER A 819 -3.44 2.08 -13.48
N ASP A 820 -4.01 2.04 -12.29
CA ASP A 820 -5.43 1.85 -11.95
C ASP A 820 -6.36 2.72 -12.79
N MET A 821 -6.00 4.00 -12.97
CA MET A 821 -6.92 5.03 -13.45
C MET A 821 -7.38 4.86 -14.90
N HIS A 822 -6.59 4.15 -15.71
CA HIS A 822 -6.88 3.90 -17.13
C HIS A 822 -6.18 2.64 -17.65
N PRO A 823 -6.64 2.04 -18.75
CA PRO A 823 -6.14 0.75 -19.23
C PRO A 823 -4.93 0.82 -20.17
N PHE A 824 -4.29 1.98 -20.28
CA PHE A 824 -3.17 2.16 -21.19
C PHE A 824 -1.81 1.80 -20.55
N ILE A 825 -0.99 1.10 -21.32
CA ILE A 825 0.46 1.00 -21.12
C ILE A 825 1.18 1.93 -22.09
N HIS A 826 2.16 2.69 -21.56
CA HIS A 826 2.98 3.61 -22.34
C HIS A 826 4.37 3.80 -21.69
N PRO A 827 5.36 4.29 -22.45
CA PRO A 827 6.75 4.21 -22.02
C PRO A 827 7.25 5.51 -21.39
N LEU A 828 8.31 5.37 -20.59
CA LEU A 828 9.34 6.40 -20.45
C LEU A 828 10.31 6.26 -21.63
N SER A 829 10.87 7.35 -22.14
CA SER A 829 11.87 7.28 -23.21
C SER A 829 12.96 8.33 -23.08
N THR A 830 14.14 7.99 -23.63
CA THR A 830 15.32 8.85 -23.70
C THR A 830 15.13 9.96 -24.74
N ALA A 831 14.81 11.17 -24.31
CA ALA A 831 14.74 12.35 -25.17
C ALA A 831 16.14 12.86 -25.56
N VAL A 832 17.05 12.84 -24.58
CA VAL A 832 18.49 13.08 -24.68
C VAL A 832 19.20 12.05 -23.80
N ASP A 833 20.46 11.75 -24.08
CA ASP A 833 21.26 10.86 -23.22
C ASP A 833 21.31 11.41 -21.79
N PRO A 834 21.39 10.55 -20.76
CA PRO A 834 21.58 10.96 -19.37
C PRO A 834 22.72 11.98 -19.23
N VAL A 835 22.39 13.18 -18.76
CA VAL A 835 23.36 14.28 -18.69
C VAL A 835 24.38 14.09 -17.56
N TRP A 836 25.54 14.72 -17.72
CA TRP A 836 26.76 14.52 -16.90
C TRP A 836 27.20 13.06 -16.80
N GLN A 837 27.19 12.47 -15.60
CA GLN A 837 27.55 11.07 -15.37
C GLN A 837 26.36 10.27 -14.84
N SER A 838 25.14 10.76 -15.03
CA SER A 838 23.95 10.01 -14.65
C SER A 838 23.80 8.73 -15.48
N LYS A 839 23.17 7.71 -14.90
CA LYS A 839 22.87 6.43 -15.54
C LYS A 839 21.45 6.01 -15.18
N SER A 840 20.76 5.26 -16.03
CA SER A 840 19.45 4.69 -15.65
C SER A 840 19.62 3.71 -14.49
N ASP A 841 18.58 3.53 -13.67
CA ASP A 841 18.62 2.58 -12.54
C ASP A 841 19.03 1.17 -13.00
N TRP A 842 18.61 0.76 -14.21
CA TRP A 842 19.02 -0.49 -14.85
C TRP A 842 20.54 -0.58 -15.04
N GLU A 843 21.15 0.44 -15.65
CA GLU A 843 22.61 0.48 -15.89
C GLU A 843 23.41 0.57 -14.59
N ILE A 844 22.87 1.22 -13.56
CA ILE A 844 23.50 1.32 -12.24
C ILE A 844 23.59 -0.08 -11.60
N TYR A 845 22.46 -0.79 -11.47
CA TYR A 845 22.45 -2.12 -10.86
C TYR A 845 23.12 -3.18 -11.73
N LYS A 846 23.09 -3.05 -13.06
CA LYS A 846 23.92 -3.87 -13.96
C LYS A 846 25.41 -3.66 -13.69
N GLY A 847 25.82 -2.42 -13.40
CA GLY A 847 27.17 -2.08 -12.95
C GLY A 847 27.53 -2.73 -11.61
N PHE A 848 26.62 -2.75 -10.64
CA PHE A 848 26.81 -3.46 -9.38
C PHE A 848 26.94 -4.96 -9.59
N ALA A 849 26.04 -5.57 -10.37
CA ALA A 849 26.08 -6.99 -10.68
C ALA A 849 27.42 -7.38 -11.33
N LYS A 850 27.91 -6.57 -12.28
CA LYS A 850 29.22 -6.76 -12.92
C LYS A 850 30.36 -6.72 -11.91
N LYS A 851 30.48 -5.63 -11.16
CA LYS A 851 31.58 -5.45 -10.20
C LYS A 851 31.53 -6.43 -9.04
N PHE A 852 30.32 -6.82 -8.62
CA PHE A 852 30.09 -7.90 -7.65
C PHE A 852 30.63 -9.24 -8.18
N SER A 853 30.27 -9.63 -9.40
CA SER A 853 30.77 -10.86 -10.02
C SER A 853 32.28 -10.86 -10.22
N GLU A 854 32.90 -9.71 -10.51
CA GLU A 854 34.36 -9.59 -10.63
C GLU A 854 35.10 -9.76 -9.29
N LEU A 855 34.48 -9.35 -8.17
CA LEU A 855 35.12 -9.33 -6.85
C LEU A 855 34.73 -10.50 -5.95
N CYS A 856 33.69 -11.27 -6.29
CA CYS A 856 33.21 -12.34 -5.41
C CYS A 856 34.10 -13.58 -5.40
N ASP A 857 34.90 -13.79 -6.45
CA ASP A 857 35.83 -14.92 -6.54
C ASP A 857 36.80 -14.92 -5.35
N GLY A 858 36.94 -16.07 -4.69
CA GLY A 858 37.71 -16.21 -3.44
C GLY A 858 36.95 -15.85 -2.16
N HIS A 859 35.75 -15.27 -2.27
CA HIS A 859 34.89 -14.94 -1.14
C HIS A 859 33.58 -15.73 -1.11
N LEU A 860 32.91 -15.87 -2.27
CA LEU A 860 31.63 -16.53 -2.44
C LEU A 860 31.64 -17.32 -3.76
N GLY A 861 31.24 -18.58 -3.72
CA GLY A 861 31.16 -19.45 -4.90
C GLY A 861 29.72 -19.74 -5.34
N VAL A 862 29.46 -21.02 -5.60
CA VAL A 862 28.10 -21.54 -5.71
C VAL A 862 27.67 -22.02 -4.33
N GLU A 863 26.83 -21.24 -3.66
CA GLU A 863 26.47 -21.45 -2.26
C GLU A 863 25.02 -21.91 -2.13
N LYS A 864 24.76 -22.71 -1.09
CA LYS A 864 23.40 -23.09 -0.69
C LYS A 864 23.06 -22.39 0.61
N GLU A 865 21.89 -21.77 0.67
CA GLU A 865 21.39 -21.12 1.88
C GLU A 865 19.95 -21.50 2.20
N MET A 866 19.61 -21.44 3.47
CA MET A 866 18.23 -21.60 3.92
C MET A 866 17.43 -20.30 3.72
N VAL A 867 16.27 -20.40 3.10
CA VAL A 867 15.32 -19.30 2.93
C VAL A 867 13.99 -19.67 3.57
N LEU A 868 13.50 -18.78 4.43
CA LEU A 868 12.18 -18.90 5.04
C LEU A 868 11.18 -18.07 4.23
N THR A 869 10.02 -18.63 3.92
CA THR A 869 8.93 -17.90 3.26
C THR A 869 7.63 -18.11 4.04
N PRO A 870 6.83 -17.07 4.26
CA PRO A 870 5.56 -17.24 4.96
C PRO A 870 4.60 -18.09 4.13
N VAL A 871 3.50 -18.50 4.76
CA VAL A 871 2.36 -19.12 4.10
C VAL A 871 1.72 -18.09 3.18
N MET A 872 1.79 -18.37 1.88
CA MET A 872 1.38 -17.43 0.83
C MET A 872 -0.11 -17.59 0.49
N HIS A 873 -0.82 -16.48 0.38
CA HIS A 873 -2.10 -16.40 -0.33
C HIS A 873 -1.93 -16.82 -1.79
N ASP A 874 -3.02 -17.28 -2.41
CA ASP A 874 -3.04 -17.75 -3.79
C ASP A 874 -2.10 -18.95 -4.03
N THR A 875 -1.88 -19.73 -2.97
CA THR A 875 -1.19 -21.02 -3.03
C THR A 875 -1.95 -22.05 -2.19
N PRO A 876 -1.74 -23.36 -2.41
CA PRO A 876 -2.35 -24.38 -1.56
C PRO A 876 -2.04 -24.23 -0.06
N GLY A 877 -0.95 -23.54 0.30
CA GLY A 877 -0.57 -23.30 1.69
C GLY A 877 -1.56 -22.42 2.46
N GLU A 878 -2.38 -21.61 1.79
CA GLU A 878 -3.38 -20.74 2.44
C GLU A 878 -4.41 -21.51 3.28
N LEU A 879 -4.55 -22.82 3.04
CA LEU A 879 -5.36 -23.75 3.83
C LEU A 879 -4.58 -24.28 5.05
N ALA A 880 -4.02 -23.39 5.88
CA ALA A 880 -3.09 -23.74 6.94
C ALA A 880 -3.79 -24.15 8.26
N GLN A 881 -4.41 -23.21 8.98
CA GLN A 881 -5.03 -23.45 10.29
C GLN A 881 -6.55 -23.15 10.25
N PRO A 882 -7.43 -24.15 10.07
CA PRO A 882 -8.84 -23.92 9.72
C PRO A 882 -9.76 -23.40 10.85
N PHE A 883 -9.39 -23.61 12.12
CA PHE A 883 -10.30 -23.41 13.26
C PHE A 883 -9.68 -22.57 14.39
N GLU A 884 -8.48 -22.94 14.83
CA GLU A 884 -7.82 -22.37 16.00
C GLU A 884 -6.45 -21.82 15.58
N VAL A 885 -5.94 -20.86 16.35
CA VAL A 885 -4.55 -20.41 16.26
C VAL A 885 -3.73 -21.28 17.20
N LYS A 886 -2.73 -22.00 16.67
CA LYS A 886 -1.81 -22.84 17.44
C LYS A 886 -0.38 -22.42 17.21
N ASP A 887 0.33 -22.21 18.31
CA ASP A 887 1.73 -21.83 18.34
C ASP A 887 2.61 -23.02 18.71
N TRP A 888 3.43 -23.47 17.75
CA TRP A 888 4.33 -24.59 17.96
C TRP A 888 5.37 -24.33 19.05
N LYS A 889 5.77 -23.07 19.29
CA LYS A 889 6.76 -22.73 20.33
C LYS A 889 6.18 -22.86 21.73
N ARG A 890 4.85 -22.82 21.86
CA ARG A 890 4.10 -23.05 23.11
C ARG A 890 3.71 -24.52 23.32
N GLY A 891 4.08 -25.41 22.39
CA GLY A 891 3.71 -26.83 22.44
C GLY A 891 2.26 -27.13 22.07
N GLU A 892 1.55 -26.16 21.46
CA GLU A 892 0.13 -26.30 21.09
C GLU A 892 -0.07 -27.12 19.81
N CYS A 893 0.97 -27.20 18.97
CA CYS A 893 1.02 -28.03 17.77
C CYS A 893 2.45 -28.39 17.37
N GLU A 894 2.60 -29.30 16.40
CA GLU A 894 3.88 -29.55 15.76
C GLU A 894 4.31 -28.37 14.88
N LEU A 895 5.63 -28.12 14.80
CA LEU A 895 6.24 -27.21 13.83
C LEU A 895 6.22 -27.90 12.46
N ILE A 896 5.32 -27.46 11.57
CA ILE A 896 5.15 -27.99 10.22
C ILE A 896 5.40 -26.85 9.23
N PRO A 897 6.56 -26.82 8.54
CA PRO A 897 6.89 -25.79 7.57
C PRO A 897 5.83 -25.70 6.47
N GLY A 898 5.31 -24.49 6.27
CA GLY A 898 4.25 -24.21 5.30
C GLY A 898 2.83 -24.42 5.79
N LYS A 899 2.62 -24.74 7.07
CA LYS A 899 1.29 -24.92 7.67
C LYS A 899 1.16 -24.24 9.03
N THR A 900 2.06 -24.55 9.96
CA THR A 900 2.11 -23.95 11.32
C THR A 900 3.40 -23.16 11.55
N ALA A 901 4.25 -23.05 10.52
CA ALA A 901 5.53 -22.36 10.51
C ALA A 901 5.84 -21.90 9.07
N PRO A 902 6.81 -21.00 8.82
CA PRO A 902 7.19 -20.63 7.46
C PRO A 902 7.68 -21.84 6.65
N GLN A 903 7.44 -21.82 5.34
CA GLN A 903 8.08 -22.70 4.37
C GLN A 903 9.60 -22.55 4.47
N MET A 904 10.33 -23.66 4.45
CA MET A 904 11.79 -23.71 4.57
C MET A 904 12.37 -24.33 3.30
N GLN A 905 13.15 -23.57 2.53
CA GLN A 905 13.67 -24.00 1.24
C GLN A 905 15.17 -23.72 1.15
N VAL A 906 15.92 -24.69 0.65
CA VAL A 906 17.33 -24.48 0.28
C VAL A 906 17.40 -23.83 -1.10
N VAL A 907 18.02 -22.67 -1.16
CA VAL A 907 18.24 -21.92 -2.41
C VAL A 907 19.72 -21.96 -2.77
N GLU A 908 20.01 -22.34 -4.01
CA GLU A 908 21.37 -22.32 -4.56
C GLU A 908 21.62 -21.00 -5.31
N ARG A 909 22.73 -20.33 -5.00
CA ARG A 909 23.15 -19.06 -5.59
C ARG A 909 24.54 -19.18 -6.19
N ASP A 910 24.66 -18.70 -7.41
CA ASP A 910 25.90 -18.69 -8.18
C ASP A 910 26.42 -17.26 -8.25
N TYR A 911 27.15 -16.86 -7.20
CA TYR A 911 27.62 -15.50 -7.01
C TYR A 911 28.56 -15.03 -8.15
N PRO A 912 29.52 -15.86 -8.64
CA PRO A 912 30.38 -15.50 -9.77
C PRO A 912 29.63 -15.14 -11.05
N ASN A 913 28.42 -15.69 -11.26
CA ASN A 913 27.63 -15.45 -12.45
C ASN A 913 26.44 -14.50 -12.24
N VAL A 914 26.38 -13.74 -11.14
CA VAL A 914 25.30 -12.74 -10.89
C VAL A 914 25.12 -11.79 -12.07
N TYR A 915 26.19 -11.23 -12.64
CA TYR A 915 26.11 -10.38 -13.83
C TYR A 915 25.50 -11.12 -15.03
N LYS A 916 26.01 -12.31 -15.36
CA LYS A 916 25.52 -13.09 -16.50
C LYS A 916 24.03 -13.38 -16.35
N ARG A 917 23.60 -13.82 -15.16
CA ARG A 917 22.19 -14.10 -14.82
C ARG A 917 21.33 -12.83 -14.83
N PHE A 918 21.87 -11.71 -14.37
CA PHE A 918 21.18 -10.42 -14.43
C PHE A 918 20.86 -10.04 -15.88
N THR A 919 21.79 -10.27 -16.81
CA THR A 919 21.70 -9.89 -18.22
C THR A 919 21.12 -10.97 -19.16
N ALA A 920 20.51 -12.03 -18.63
CA ALA A 920 19.89 -13.08 -19.43
C ALA A 920 18.61 -13.62 -18.77
N VAL A 921 17.67 -14.11 -19.60
CA VAL A 921 16.46 -14.77 -19.15
C VAL A 921 16.78 -16.19 -18.71
N GLY A 922 16.51 -16.49 -17.44
CA GLY A 922 16.85 -17.76 -16.83
C GLY A 922 15.99 -18.94 -17.28
N PRO A 923 16.47 -20.17 -17.04
CA PRO A 923 15.88 -21.39 -17.57
C PRO A 923 14.56 -21.81 -16.90
N LEU A 924 14.22 -21.27 -15.72
CA LEU A 924 13.03 -21.71 -14.98
C LEU A 924 11.72 -21.36 -15.69
N LEU A 925 11.69 -20.34 -16.55
CA LEU A 925 10.50 -20.03 -17.34
C LEU A 925 10.15 -21.15 -18.35
N LYS A 926 11.17 -21.82 -18.92
CA LYS A 926 10.95 -22.99 -19.78
C LYS A 926 10.71 -24.27 -18.96
N LYS A 927 11.43 -24.44 -17.86
CA LYS A 927 11.38 -25.67 -17.02
C LYS A 927 10.10 -25.78 -16.18
N ILE A 928 9.68 -24.69 -15.55
CA ILE A 928 8.55 -24.66 -14.60
C ILE A 928 7.34 -23.95 -15.21
N GLY A 929 7.56 -22.97 -16.09
CA GLY A 929 6.51 -22.08 -16.59
C GLY A 929 6.40 -20.77 -15.81
N ASN A 930 5.30 -20.06 -16.07
CA ASN A 930 4.98 -18.78 -15.46
C ASN A 930 3.57 -18.81 -14.84
N GLY A 931 3.25 -17.84 -13.99
CA GLY A 931 1.96 -17.78 -13.32
C GLY A 931 1.87 -16.74 -12.22
N GLY A 932 0.71 -16.72 -11.57
CA GLY A 932 0.35 -15.81 -10.49
C GLY A 932 -1.12 -16.00 -10.12
N LYS A 933 -1.55 -15.46 -8.98
CA LYS A 933 -2.97 -15.51 -8.54
C LYS A 933 -3.57 -16.93 -8.49
N GLY A 934 -2.74 -17.91 -8.15
CA GLY A 934 -3.13 -19.31 -7.99
C GLY A 934 -3.25 -20.12 -9.28
N ILE A 935 -2.85 -19.57 -10.43
CA ILE A 935 -2.82 -20.27 -11.72
C ILE A 935 -1.41 -20.25 -12.34
N SER A 936 -1.14 -21.21 -13.23
CA SER A 936 0.12 -21.32 -13.96
C SER A 936 -0.07 -21.84 -15.38
N TRP A 937 0.87 -21.52 -16.26
CA TRP A 937 0.85 -21.91 -17.67
C TRP A 937 2.27 -22.08 -18.23
N ASN A 938 2.36 -22.80 -19.34
CA ASN A 938 3.60 -22.92 -20.11
C ASN A 938 3.90 -21.61 -20.87
N THR A 939 5.17 -21.19 -20.87
CA THR A 939 5.61 -19.98 -21.57
C THR A 939 6.81 -20.19 -22.50
N ASP A 940 7.05 -21.42 -22.95
CA ASP A 940 8.23 -21.76 -23.75
C ASP A 940 8.26 -21.03 -25.11
N ILE A 941 7.09 -20.89 -25.74
CA ILE A 941 6.93 -20.14 -26.99
C ILE A 941 7.35 -18.68 -26.79
N GLU A 942 6.88 -18.03 -25.71
CA GLU A 942 7.21 -16.64 -25.45
C GLU A 942 8.68 -16.43 -25.13
N VAL A 943 9.31 -17.33 -24.36
CA VAL A 943 10.76 -17.27 -24.09
C VAL A 943 11.56 -17.45 -25.38
N THR A 944 11.12 -18.33 -26.27
CA THR A 944 11.76 -18.54 -27.58
C THR A 944 11.63 -17.29 -28.46
N GLN A 945 10.44 -16.69 -28.54
CA GLN A 945 10.21 -15.43 -29.26
C GLN A 945 11.01 -14.27 -28.65
N LEU A 946 11.16 -14.22 -27.34
CA LEU A 946 11.99 -13.21 -26.67
C LEU A 946 13.47 -13.36 -27.07
N GLY A 947 13.97 -14.59 -27.24
CA GLY A 947 15.32 -14.84 -27.77
C GLY A 947 15.48 -14.41 -29.23
N GLN A 948 14.42 -14.49 -30.04
CA GLN A 948 14.40 -13.96 -31.41
C GLN A 948 14.38 -12.43 -31.42
N LEU A 949 13.70 -11.80 -30.47
CA LEU A 949 13.56 -10.36 -30.36
C LEU A 949 14.81 -9.67 -29.78
N ASN A 950 15.29 -10.15 -28.64
CA ASN A 950 16.41 -9.53 -27.91
C ASN A 950 17.78 -10.07 -28.36
N GLY A 951 17.79 -11.15 -29.13
CA GLY A 951 18.96 -11.96 -29.44
C GLY A 951 19.31 -12.96 -28.32
N LEU A 952 20.16 -13.92 -28.65
CA LEU A 952 20.69 -14.91 -27.71
C LEU A 952 22.07 -14.50 -27.20
N VAL A 953 22.39 -14.89 -25.97
CA VAL A 953 23.75 -14.77 -25.44
C VAL A 953 24.68 -15.73 -26.20
N THR A 954 25.69 -15.19 -26.87
CA THR A 954 26.67 -15.96 -27.65
C THR A 954 27.95 -16.28 -26.87
N GLU A 955 28.22 -15.52 -25.81
CA GLU A 955 29.41 -15.69 -24.97
C GLU A 955 29.37 -17.03 -24.22
N PRO A 956 30.48 -17.78 -24.14
CA PRO A 956 30.53 -19.01 -23.38
C PRO A 956 30.22 -18.81 -21.88
N GLY A 957 29.43 -19.72 -21.31
CA GLY A 957 29.14 -19.74 -19.88
C GLY A 957 27.72 -20.18 -19.58
N VAL A 958 27.29 -19.94 -18.32
CA VAL A 958 26.01 -20.42 -17.77
C VAL A 958 24.75 -19.88 -18.46
N THR A 959 24.89 -18.85 -19.31
CA THR A 959 23.80 -18.18 -20.02
C THR A 959 23.83 -18.37 -21.52
N GLN A 960 24.81 -19.12 -22.06
CA GLN A 960 24.94 -19.31 -23.50
C GLN A 960 23.66 -19.90 -24.09
N GLY A 961 23.16 -19.29 -25.17
CA GLY A 961 21.92 -19.69 -25.84
C GLY A 961 20.62 -19.23 -25.16
N MET A 962 20.69 -18.50 -24.04
CA MET A 962 19.51 -17.89 -23.40
C MET A 962 19.18 -16.53 -24.02
N PRO A 963 17.90 -16.09 -23.98
CA PRO A 963 17.52 -14.74 -24.38
C PRO A 963 18.27 -13.67 -23.58
N ARG A 964 18.77 -12.66 -24.27
CA ARG A 964 19.51 -11.54 -23.66
C ARG A 964 18.57 -10.51 -23.03
N ILE A 965 18.98 -9.93 -21.90
CA ILE A 965 18.38 -8.72 -21.30
C ILE A 965 19.49 -7.73 -20.93
N ASN A 966 20.12 -7.12 -21.94
CA ASN A 966 21.26 -6.23 -21.71
C ASN A 966 20.81 -4.78 -21.47
N SER A 967 19.87 -4.30 -22.29
CA SER A 967 19.32 -2.95 -22.20
C SER A 967 18.03 -2.89 -21.38
N ASP A 968 17.65 -1.68 -20.99
CA ASP A 968 16.35 -1.41 -20.37
C ASP A 968 15.17 -1.75 -21.32
N ILE A 969 15.35 -1.57 -22.64
CA ILE A 969 14.38 -2.01 -23.66
C ILE A 969 14.24 -3.54 -23.70
N ASP A 970 15.33 -4.31 -23.64
CA ASP A 970 15.25 -5.78 -23.62
C ASP A 970 14.44 -6.27 -22.41
N ALA A 971 14.60 -5.61 -21.26
CA ALA A 971 13.84 -5.86 -20.05
C ALA A 971 12.36 -5.45 -20.20
N CYS A 972 12.08 -4.31 -20.85
CA CYS A 972 10.69 -3.91 -21.19
C CYS A 972 10.02 -4.98 -22.06
N GLU A 973 10.70 -5.47 -23.10
CA GLU A 973 10.16 -6.49 -23.99
C GLU A 973 9.97 -7.84 -23.27
N MET A 974 10.80 -8.18 -22.28
CA MET A 974 10.54 -9.35 -21.42
C MET A 974 9.20 -9.21 -20.68
N VAL A 975 8.92 -8.04 -20.10
CA VAL A 975 7.65 -7.78 -19.41
C VAL A 975 6.47 -7.92 -20.38
N LEU A 976 6.55 -7.24 -21.53
CA LEU A 976 5.48 -7.22 -22.52
C LEU A 976 5.23 -8.59 -23.15
N GLN A 977 6.27 -9.37 -23.39
CA GLN A 977 6.19 -10.67 -24.06
C GLN A 977 5.59 -11.75 -23.15
N LEU A 978 5.82 -11.69 -21.83
CA LEU A 978 5.46 -12.75 -20.88
C LEU A 978 4.13 -12.52 -20.16
N ALA A 979 3.55 -11.31 -20.21
CA ALA A 979 2.32 -10.98 -19.49
C ALA A 979 1.05 -11.22 -20.35
N PRO A 980 -0.02 -11.76 -19.74
CA PRO A 980 -1.32 -11.91 -20.41
C PRO A 980 -1.95 -10.56 -20.79
N GLU A 981 -1.68 -9.48 -20.06
CA GLU A 981 -2.23 -8.15 -20.35
C GLU A 981 -1.67 -7.53 -21.64
N THR A 982 -0.56 -8.06 -22.16
CA THR A 982 0.17 -7.47 -23.29
C THR A 982 0.46 -8.48 -24.40
N ASN A 983 0.14 -9.76 -24.20
CA ASN A 983 0.28 -10.82 -25.18
C ASN A 983 -0.95 -11.74 -25.16
N GLY A 984 -1.78 -11.67 -26.20
CA GLY A 984 -3.05 -12.39 -26.30
C GLY A 984 -2.90 -13.91 -26.22
N HIS A 985 -1.81 -14.47 -26.72
CA HIS A 985 -1.54 -15.90 -26.62
C HIS A 985 -1.31 -16.32 -25.15
N VAL A 986 -0.69 -15.46 -24.35
CA VAL A 986 -0.55 -15.69 -22.91
C VAL A 986 -1.88 -15.48 -22.20
N ALA A 987 -2.67 -14.48 -22.59
CA ALA A 987 -4.01 -14.22 -22.04
C ALA A 987 -4.92 -15.44 -22.17
N VAL A 988 -5.00 -16.03 -23.36
CA VAL A 988 -5.80 -17.24 -23.61
C VAL A 988 -5.34 -18.41 -22.73
N LYS A 989 -4.03 -18.67 -22.65
CA LYS A 989 -3.48 -19.73 -21.78
C LYS A 989 -3.78 -19.50 -20.30
N ALA A 990 -3.70 -18.25 -19.84
CA ALA A 990 -3.99 -17.90 -18.46
C ALA A 990 -5.48 -18.11 -18.13
N TRP A 991 -6.39 -17.68 -19.00
CA TRP A 991 -7.83 -17.92 -18.82
C TRP A 991 -8.17 -19.41 -18.87
N GLN A 992 -7.54 -20.19 -19.77
CA GLN A 992 -7.70 -21.65 -19.81
C GLN A 992 -7.21 -22.33 -18.52
N ALA A 993 -6.15 -21.81 -17.90
CA ALA A 993 -5.67 -22.32 -16.61
C ALA A 993 -6.71 -22.08 -15.50
N LEU A 994 -7.34 -20.90 -15.46
CA LEU A 994 -8.41 -20.59 -14.53
C LEU A 994 -9.66 -21.44 -14.78
N SER A 995 -10.04 -21.65 -16.05
CA SER A 995 -11.18 -22.48 -16.44
C SER A 995 -11.15 -23.89 -15.88
N LYS A 996 -9.95 -24.47 -15.67
CA LYS A 996 -9.80 -25.78 -15.03
C LYS A 996 -10.22 -25.77 -13.57
N GLN A 997 -9.92 -24.70 -12.84
CA GLN A 997 -10.29 -24.56 -11.42
C GLN A 997 -11.78 -24.27 -11.27
N THR A 998 -12.32 -23.40 -12.12
CA THR A 998 -13.72 -22.95 -12.04
C THR A 998 -14.72 -23.89 -12.72
N GLY A 999 -14.24 -24.79 -13.60
CA GLY A 999 -15.11 -25.65 -14.41
C GLY A 999 -15.85 -24.89 -15.53
N ARG A 1000 -15.50 -23.62 -15.77
CA ARG A 1000 -16.20 -22.70 -16.69
C ARG A 1000 -15.23 -22.17 -17.74
N GLU A 1001 -15.67 -22.08 -18.99
CA GLU A 1001 -14.87 -21.53 -20.09
C GLU A 1001 -14.73 -20.00 -19.94
N HIS A 1002 -13.49 -19.50 -19.90
CA HIS A 1002 -13.20 -18.06 -19.75
C HIS A 1002 -12.30 -17.49 -20.86
N ALA A 1003 -11.74 -18.31 -21.75
CA ALA A 1003 -10.84 -17.83 -22.79
C ALA A 1003 -11.54 -16.93 -23.82
N HIS A 1004 -12.88 -16.99 -23.92
CA HIS A 1004 -13.66 -16.04 -24.72
C HIS A 1004 -13.38 -14.56 -24.37
N LEU A 1005 -12.94 -14.26 -23.14
CA LEU A 1005 -12.55 -12.91 -22.69
C LEU A 1005 -11.29 -12.37 -23.38
N ALA A 1006 -10.47 -13.22 -24.00
CA ALA A 1006 -9.22 -12.84 -24.66
C ALA A 1006 -9.08 -13.37 -26.10
N ILE A 1007 -9.87 -14.36 -26.52
CA ILE A 1007 -9.66 -15.06 -27.81
C ILE A 1007 -9.75 -14.13 -29.03
N HIS A 1008 -10.58 -13.09 -28.96
CA HIS A 1008 -10.71 -12.08 -30.02
C HIS A 1008 -9.47 -11.17 -30.15
N ARG A 1009 -8.55 -11.20 -29.18
CA ARG A 1009 -7.27 -10.47 -29.15
C ARG A 1009 -6.08 -11.42 -29.02
N GLU A 1010 -6.24 -12.71 -29.32
CA GLU A 1010 -5.17 -13.72 -29.13
C GLU A 1010 -3.88 -13.38 -29.89
N ASP A 1011 -3.98 -12.80 -31.10
CA ASP A 1011 -2.81 -12.44 -31.89
C ASP A 1011 -2.08 -11.19 -31.38
N GLU A 1012 -2.75 -10.36 -30.57
CA GLU A 1012 -2.21 -9.08 -30.12
C GLU A 1012 -0.94 -9.24 -29.28
N LYS A 1013 0.09 -8.47 -29.64
CA LYS A 1013 1.37 -8.40 -28.92
C LYS A 1013 1.81 -6.96 -28.85
N ILE A 1014 1.72 -6.37 -27.66
CA ILE A 1014 2.16 -5.00 -27.41
C ILE A 1014 3.70 -4.97 -27.41
N ARG A 1015 4.31 -4.03 -28.14
CA ARG A 1015 5.77 -3.83 -28.19
C ARG A 1015 6.19 -2.47 -27.68
N PHE A 1016 7.43 -2.37 -27.21
CA PHE A 1016 7.96 -1.13 -26.64
C PHE A 1016 7.91 0.02 -27.67
N ARG A 1017 8.31 -0.26 -28.92
CA ARG A 1017 8.31 0.76 -29.99
C ARG A 1017 6.90 1.17 -30.42
N ASP A 1018 5.92 0.27 -30.33
CA ASP A 1018 4.53 0.60 -30.67
C ASP A 1018 3.92 1.55 -29.65
N ILE A 1019 4.21 1.34 -28.36
CA ILE A 1019 3.73 2.22 -27.29
C ILE A 1019 4.47 3.57 -27.28
N GLN A 1020 5.68 3.65 -27.83
CA GLN A 1020 6.35 4.94 -28.11
C GLN A 1020 5.61 5.73 -29.19
N ALA A 1021 5.09 5.04 -30.21
CA ALA A 1021 4.27 5.68 -31.23
C ALA A 1021 2.95 6.17 -30.65
N GLN A 1022 2.23 5.33 -29.91
CA GLN A 1022 0.97 5.67 -29.25
C GLN A 1022 0.66 4.69 -28.11
N PRO A 1023 0.15 5.14 -26.94
CA PRO A 1023 -0.27 4.25 -25.85
C PRO A 1023 -1.18 3.11 -26.35
N ARG A 1024 -1.08 1.94 -25.73
CA ARG A 1024 -1.93 0.77 -26.07
C ARG A 1024 -2.80 0.37 -24.90
N LYS A 1025 -4.06 0.07 -25.18
CA LYS A 1025 -4.98 -0.52 -24.20
C LYS A 1025 -4.62 -1.98 -23.99
N ILE A 1026 -4.46 -2.39 -22.73
CA ILE A 1026 -4.12 -3.77 -22.37
C ILE A 1026 -5.27 -4.76 -22.66
N ILE A 1027 -5.00 -6.05 -22.51
CA ILE A 1027 -5.91 -7.18 -22.74
C ILE A 1027 -6.51 -7.65 -21.41
N SER A 1028 -7.77 -8.09 -21.42
CA SER A 1028 -8.41 -8.74 -20.26
C SER A 1028 -7.61 -9.95 -19.78
N SER A 1029 -7.31 -10.00 -18.48
CA SER A 1029 -6.45 -11.02 -17.87
C SER A 1029 -7.08 -11.58 -16.59
N PRO A 1030 -6.91 -12.88 -16.28
CA PRO A 1030 -7.37 -13.48 -15.03
C PRO A 1030 -6.62 -12.96 -13.80
N THR A 1031 -5.52 -12.21 -13.99
CA THR A 1031 -4.87 -11.47 -12.91
C THR A 1031 -5.78 -10.41 -12.30
N TRP A 1032 -6.77 -9.93 -13.05
CA TRP A 1032 -7.63 -8.81 -12.70
C TRP A 1032 -9.11 -9.22 -12.70
N SER A 1033 -9.97 -8.40 -12.08
CA SER A 1033 -11.39 -8.71 -11.93
C SER A 1033 -12.34 -7.85 -12.77
N GLY A 1034 -11.79 -6.88 -13.52
CA GLY A 1034 -12.51 -6.18 -14.58
C GLY A 1034 -12.15 -6.71 -15.97
N ILE A 1035 -12.89 -6.26 -16.99
CA ILE A 1035 -12.61 -6.60 -18.39
C ILE A 1035 -12.22 -5.36 -19.19
N GLU A 1036 -11.28 -5.55 -20.09
CA GLU A 1036 -10.81 -4.52 -21.02
C GLU A 1036 -11.60 -4.62 -22.31
N SER A 1037 -12.76 -3.96 -22.33
CA SER A 1037 -13.75 -4.07 -23.39
C SER A 1037 -14.00 -2.74 -24.10
N GLU A 1038 -14.42 -2.82 -25.36
CA GLU A 1038 -14.89 -1.67 -26.14
C GLU A 1038 -16.37 -1.34 -25.89
N THR A 1039 -17.07 -2.13 -25.07
CA THR A 1039 -18.50 -1.94 -24.77
C THR A 1039 -18.79 -1.69 -23.29
N VAL A 1040 -17.91 -2.10 -22.40
CA VAL A 1040 -18.01 -1.85 -20.95
C VAL A 1040 -16.66 -1.37 -20.42
N SER A 1041 -16.69 -0.42 -19.49
CA SER A 1041 -15.47 0.09 -18.86
C SER A 1041 -14.95 -0.91 -17.82
N TYR A 1042 -13.67 -0.85 -17.51
CA TYR A 1042 -13.08 -1.68 -16.48
C TYR A 1042 -13.74 -1.39 -15.12
N ASN A 1043 -14.32 -2.42 -14.51
CA ASN A 1043 -14.93 -2.35 -13.19
C ASN A 1043 -14.48 -3.57 -12.36
N ALA A 1044 -13.95 -3.34 -11.16
CA ALA A 1044 -13.47 -4.42 -10.30
C ALA A 1044 -14.63 -5.26 -9.74
N GLY A 1045 -14.42 -6.57 -9.65
CA GLY A 1045 -15.44 -7.55 -9.30
C GLY A 1045 -16.36 -7.94 -10.46
N TYR A 1046 -16.19 -7.36 -11.66
CA TYR A 1046 -17.05 -7.63 -12.80
C TYR A 1046 -17.00 -9.10 -13.21
N THR A 1047 -15.81 -9.70 -13.30
CA THR A 1047 -15.67 -11.12 -13.64
C THR A 1047 -16.21 -12.02 -12.53
N ASN A 1048 -16.11 -11.62 -11.26
CA ASN A 1048 -16.74 -12.38 -10.18
C ASN A 1048 -18.27 -12.48 -10.36
N VAL A 1049 -18.90 -11.35 -10.67
CA VAL A 1049 -20.36 -11.26 -10.86
C VAL A 1049 -20.83 -11.93 -12.14
N HIS A 1050 -20.13 -11.73 -13.26
CA HIS A 1050 -20.60 -12.12 -14.60
C HIS A 1050 -20.00 -13.43 -15.12
N GLU A 1051 -18.79 -13.79 -14.68
CA GLU A 1051 -18.12 -15.05 -15.04
C GLU A 1051 -18.27 -16.11 -13.95
N TYR A 1052 -18.84 -15.76 -12.80
CA TYR A 1052 -19.00 -16.61 -11.62
C TYR A 1052 -17.66 -17.12 -11.06
N ILE A 1053 -16.61 -16.31 -11.20
CA ILE A 1053 -15.31 -16.60 -10.57
C ILE A 1053 -15.41 -16.23 -9.08
N PRO A 1054 -15.05 -17.11 -8.13
CA PRO A 1054 -15.12 -16.78 -6.72
C PRO A 1054 -14.14 -15.66 -6.34
N TRP A 1055 -14.52 -14.87 -5.34
CA TRP A 1055 -13.54 -14.11 -4.58
C TRP A 1055 -12.65 -15.11 -3.82
N ARG A 1056 -11.39 -14.76 -3.56
CA ARG A 1056 -10.43 -15.72 -2.96
C ARG A 1056 -10.50 -15.72 -1.44
N THR A 1057 -11.73 -15.78 -0.94
CA THR A 1057 -12.07 -15.79 0.47
C THR A 1057 -12.43 -17.19 0.92
N LEU A 1058 -12.43 -17.43 2.23
CA LEU A 1058 -12.87 -18.67 2.85
C LEU A 1058 -14.22 -19.15 2.30
N THR A 1059 -15.16 -18.23 2.10
CA THR A 1059 -16.51 -18.54 1.59
C THR A 1059 -16.59 -18.57 0.06
N GLY A 1060 -15.59 -18.03 -0.66
CA GLY A 1060 -15.63 -17.78 -2.10
C GLY A 1060 -16.38 -16.50 -2.50
N ARG A 1061 -16.99 -15.81 -1.53
CA ARG A 1061 -17.91 -14.68 -1.71
C ARG A 1061 -17.36 -13.45 -0.99
N GLN A 1062 -18.00 -12.30 -1.20
CA GLN A 1062 -17.65 -11.09 -0.48
C GLN A 1062 -18.00 -11.24 1.00
N GLN A 1063 -17.03 -11.04 1.91
CA GLN A 1063 -17.19 -11.34 3.33
C GLN A 1063 -17.53 -10.14 4.20
N PHE A 1064 -18.74 -10.13 4.76
CA PHE A 1064 -19.11 -9.26 5.88
C PHE A 1064 -18.48 -9.74 7.20
N TYR A 1065 -18.42 -11.06 7.41
CA TYR A 1065 -18.00 -11.67 8.67
C TYR A 1065 -16.63 -12.34 8.58
N GLN A 1066 -15.75 -11.96 9.52
CA GLN A 1066 -14.36 -12.39 9.62
C GLN A 1066 -14.20 -13.29 10.84
N ASP A 1067 -14.13 -14.59 10.62
CA ASP A 1067 -14.28 -15.59 11.67
C ASP A 1067 -12.95 -16.11 12.27
N HIS A 1068 -11.82 -15.56 11.81
CA HIS A 1068 -10.50 -15.91 12.36
C HIS A 1068 -10.43 -15.55 13.86
N PRO A 1069 -9.83 -16.39 14.74
CA PRO A 1069 -9.83 -16.14 16.19
C PRO A 1069 -9.30 -14.76 16.61
N TRP A 1070 -8.27 -14.23 15.95
CA TRP A 1070 -7.80 -12.86 16.22
C TRP A 1070 -8.79 -11.79 15.75
N MET A 1071 -9.50 -11.97 14.64
CA MET A 1071 -10.53 -11.00 14.22
C MET A 1071 -11.65 -10.92 15.26
N LEU A 1072 -12.07 -12.07 15.80
CA LEU A 1072 -13.09 -12.14 16.86
C LEU A 1072 -12.58 -11.54 18.18
N ALA A 1073 -11.36 -11.90 18.60
CA ALA A 1073 -10.76 -11.42 19.84
C ALA A 1073 -10.48 -9.91 19.84
N PHE A 1074 -10.16 -9.34 18.69
CA PHE A 1074 -10.01 -7.89 18.51
C PHE A 1074 -11.33 -7.19 18.15
N GLY A 1075 -12.47 -7.88 18.19
CA GLY A 1075 -13.80 -7.26 18.04
C GLY A 1075 -14.14 -6.81 16.63
N GLU A 1076 -13.47 -7.38 15.63
CA GLU A 1076 -13.55 -7.02 14.22
C GLU A 1076 -14.17 -8.13 13.37
N GLY A 1077 -14.91 -9.05 13.99
CA GLY A 1077 -15.69 -10.07 13.28
C GLY A 1077 -16.68 -9.46 12.29
N LEU A 1078 -17.45 -8.46 12.73
CA LEU A 1078 -18.26 -7.59 11.88
C LEU A 1078 -17.71 -6.16 11.87
N ALA A 1079 -18.07 -5.37 10.86
CA ALA A 1079 -17.73 -3.95 10.82
C ALA A 1079 -18.41 -3.22 11.99
N SER A 1080 -17.69 -2.35 12.70
CA SER A 1080 -18.22 -1.56 13.81
C SER A 1080 -17.57 -0.18 13.84
N TYR A 1081 -18.13 0.75 14.61
CA TYR A 1081 -17.45 2.01 14.87
C TYR A 1081 -16.39 1.81 15.95
N ARG A 1082 -15.18 2.28 15.66
CA ARG A 1082 -14.08 2.41 16.62
C ARG A 1082 -13.56 3.86 16.57
N PRO A 1083 -13.45 4.55 17.71
CA PRO A 1083 -12.90 5.90 17.73
C PRO A 1083 -11.39 5.87 17.42
N PRO A 1084 -10.79 7.00 16.99
CA PRO A 1084 -9.35 7.13 16.90
C PRO A 1084 -8.64 6.70 18.20
N VAL A 1085 -7.46 6.10 18.08
CA VAL A 1085 -6.69 5.62 19.24
C VAL A 1085 -5.91 6.75 19.90
N ASN A 1086 -5.75 6.71 21.22
CA ASN A 1086 -4.90 7.66 21.93
C ASN A 1086 -3.44 7.14 21.94
N LEU A 1087 -2.57 7.78 21.15
CA LEU A 1087 -1.15 7.41 21.06
C LEU A 1087 -0.30 7.89 22.25
N LYS A 1088 -0.89 8.64 23.19
CA LYS A 1088 -0.24 9.18 24.40
C LYS A 1088 1.01 10.00 24.08
N ALA A 1089 1.00 10.71 22.94
CA ALA A 1089 2.19 11.34 22.38
C ALA A 1089 2.50 12.73 22.94
N THR A 1090 1.56 13.41 23.60
CA THR A 1090 1.72 14.85 23.95
C THR A 1090 1.92 15.12 25.45
N ALA A 1091 1.35 14.30 26.33
CA ALA A 1091 1.36 14.52 27.77
C ALA A 1091 2.78 14.63 28.36
N GLY A 1092 3.74 13.88 27.79
CA GLY A 1092 5.14 13.90 28.23
C GLY A 1092 5.96 15.11 27.78
N VAL A 1093 5.38 16.05 27.03
CA VAL A 1093 6.11 17.23 26.51
C VAL A 1093 5.33 18.56 26.59
N HIS A 1094 4.01 18.52 26.66
CA HIS A 1094 3.16 19.72 26.68
C HIS A 1094 3.43 20.59 27.93
N GLY A 1095 3.72 21.87 27.74
CA GLY A 1095 4.02 22.82 28.82
C GLY A 1095 5.37 22.61 29.52
N ILE A 1096 6.20 21.66 29.10
CA ILE A 1096 7.46 21.32 29.79
C ILE A 1096 8.62 22.23 29.35
N ARG A 1097 8.72 22.54 28.06
CA ARG A 1097 9.79 23.38 27.46
C ARG A 1097 9.20 24.61 26.78
N SER A 1098 8.52 25.46 27.54
CA SER A 1098 7.89 26.68 27.02
C SER A 1098 8.93 27.66 26.45
N ASN A 1099 8.60 28.30 25.33
CA ASN A 1099 9.32 29.46 24.77
C ASN A 1099 8.64 30.80 25.15
N GLY A 1100 7.66 30.78 26.04
CA GLY A 1100 6.87 31.96 26.45
C GLY A 1100 5.57 32.16 25.68
N ASN A 1101 5.40 31.52 24.52
CA ASN A 1101 4.14 31.56 23.76
C ASN A 1101 3.15 30.49 24.25
N ALA A 1102 1.86 30.71 23.96
CA ALA A 1102 0.81 29.75 24.29
C ALA A 1102 0.92 28.49 23.42
N GLU A 1103 0.56 27.35 24.02
CA GLU A 1103 0.61 26.01 23.42
C GLU A 1103 -0.80 25.41 23.37
N ILE A 1104 -1.16 24.77 22.25
CA ILE A 1104 -2.44 24.04 22.10
C ILE A 1104 -2.20 22.63 21.55
N LEU A 1105 -3.13 21.72 21.85
CA LEU A 1105 -3.12 20.35 21.32
C LEU A 1105 -4.04 20.26 20.11
N LEU A 1106 -3.53 19.79 18.98
CA LEU A 1106 -4.29 19.62 17.75
C LEU A 1106 -4.04 18.23 17.14
N ASN A 1107 -5.08 17.67 16.53
CA ASN A 1107 -4.96 16.44 15.76
C ASN A 1107 -4.15 16.72 14.47
N PHE A 1108 -3.10 15.93 14.25
CA PHE A 1108 -2.13 16.14 13.18
C PHE A 1108 -2.49 15.34 11.93
N ILE A 1109 -3.02 16.04 10.91
CA ILE A 1109 -3.54 15.43 9.69
C ILE A 1109 -2.59 15.71 8.52
N THR A 1110 -2.24 14.68 7.76
CA THR A 1110 -1.20 14.74 6.71
C THR A 1110 -1.73 14.34 5.32
N PRO A 1111 -2.69 15.09 4.73
CA PRO A 1111 -3.23 14.80 3.40
C PRO A 1111 -2.19 15.10 2.32
N HIS A 1112 -2.26 14.45 1.14
CA HIS A 1112 -1.23 14.65 0.10
C HIS A 1112 -1.28 16.06 -0.51
N GLN A 1113 -0.12 16.67 -0.71
CA GLN A 1113 0.01 18.08 -1.11
C GLN A 1113 -0.40 18.37 -2.56
N LYS A 1114 -0.69 19.65 -2.83
CA LYS A 1114 -0.97 20.18 -4.19
C LYS A 1114 0.29 20.53 -4.98
N TRP A 1115 1.38 20.82 -4.28
CA TRP A 1115 2.62 21.41 -4.80
C TRP A 1115 3.76 20.40 -4.91
N GLY A 1116 3.41 19.12 -4.90
CA GLY A 1116 4.33 18.01 -4.88
C GLY A 1116 3.58 16.72 -5.14
N ILE A 1117 4.31 15.69 -5.55
CA ILE A 1117 3.84 14.31 -5.45
C ILE A 1117 4.73 13.66 -4.40
N HIS A 1118 4.17 13.47 -3.20
CA HIS A 1118 4.95 13.22 -1.99
C HIS A 1118 5.98 14.34 -1.82
N SER A 1119 7.27 14.01 -1.71
CA SER A 1119 8.36 14.99 -1.66
C SER A 1119 8.92 15.36 -3.04
N THR A 1120 8.72 14.55 -4.08
CA THR A 1120 9.10 14.93 -5.44
C THR A 1120 8.32 16.17 -5.86
N TYR A 1121 8.98 17.09 -6.56
CA TYR A 1121 8.51 18.43 -6.93
C TYR A 1121 8.46 19.46 -5.79
N THR A 1122 8.63 19.07 -4.52
CA THR A 1122 8.59 20.06 -3.43
C THR A 1122 9.75 21.04 -3.49
N ASP A 1123 10.93 20.58 -3.90
CA ASP A 1123 12.12 21.41 -4.11
C ASP A 1123 12.14 22.09 -5.49
N ASN A 1124 11.14 21.82 -6.34
CA ASN A 1124 11.02 22.44 -7.65
C ASN A 1124 10.60 23.91 -7.49
N LEU A 1125 11.39 24.81 -8.07
CA LEU A 1125 11.18 26.24 -7.92
C LEU A 1125 9.78 26.69 -8.38
N LEU A 1126 9.23 26.09 -9.44
CA LEU A 1126 7.88 26.42 -9.93
C LEU A 1126 6.81 26.08 -8.88
N MET A 1127 6.92 24.92 -8.23
CA MET A 1127 5.99 24.52 -7.18
C MET A 1127 6.17 25.34 -5.90
N LEU A 1128 7.41 25.65 -5.53
CA LEU A 1128 7.70 26.55 -4.40
C LEU A 1128 7.10 27.95 -4.62
N THR A 1129 7.20 28.46 -5.85
CA THR A 1129 6.66 29.77 -6.22
C THR A 1129 5.13 29.79 -6.24
N LEU A 1130 4.49 28.73 -6.74
CA LEU A 1130 3.02 28.61 -6.74
C LEU A 1130 2.43 28.29 -5.36
N SER A 1131 3.25 27.83 -4.43
CA SER A 1131 2.86 27.53 -3.06
C SER A 1131 3.13 28.71 -2.13
N ARG A 1132 3.89 28.47 -1.06
CA ARG A 1132 4.33 29.47 -0.07
C ARG A 1132 5.85 29.39 0.14
N GLY A 1133 6.62 28.82 -0.79
CA GLY A 1133 8.10 28.85 -0.76
C GLY A 1133 8.79 28.01 0.31
N GLY A 1134 8.15 26.96 0.84
CA GLY A 1134 8.75 26.04 1.82
C GLY A 1134 7.72 25.31 2.69
N PRO A 1135 8.17 24.60 3.73
CA PRO A 1135 7.31 23.90 4.69
C PRO A 1135 6.25 24.80 5.33
N ILE A 1136 4.99 24.37 5.23
CA ILE A 1136 3.81 25.04 5.77
C ILE A 1136 2.86 24.06 6.46
N MET A 1137 2.15 24.56 7.47
CA MET A 1137 1.09 23.85 8.20
C MET A 1137 -0.17 24.71 8.28
N TRP A 1138 -1.32 24.10 7.99
CA TRP A 1138 -2.61 24.78 7.90
C TRP A 1138 -3.37 24.67 9.23
N LEU A 1139 -3.83 25.80 9.75
CA LEU A 1139 -4.55 25.93 11.02
C LEU A 1139 -5.92 26.56 10.77
N SER A 1140 -6.89 26.30 11.64
CA SER A 1140 -8.13 27.07 11.67
C SER A 1140 -7.85 28.51 12.15
N GLU A 1141 -8.71 29.46 11.77
CA GLU A 1141 -8.63 30.83 12.28
C GLU A 1141 -8.83 30.90 13.80
N ASP A 1142 -9.66 30.02 14.36
CA ASP A 1142 -9.97 30.01 15.79
C ASP A 1142 -8.78 29.47 16.59
N ASP A 1143 -8.18 28.35 16.15
CA ASP A 1143 -7.00 27.78 16.79
C ASP A 1143 -5.80 28.72 16.70
N ALA A 1144 -5.59 29.38 15.56
CA ALA A 1144 -4.51 30.35 15.39
C ALA A 1144 -4.64 31.56 16.34
N LYS A 1145 -5.86 32.10 16.50
CA LYS A 1145 -6.14 33.20 17.43
C LYS A 1145 -5.88 32.83 18.88
N LEU A 1146 -6.19 31.58 19.29
CA LEU A 1146 -5.97 31.11 20.67
C LEU A 1146 -4.49 31.13 21.08
N ILE A 1147 -3.57 30.95 20.14
CA ILE A 1147 -2.11 30.96 20.39
C ILE A 1147 -1.38 32.19 19.80
N GLY A 1148 -2.11 33.20 19.35
CA GLY A 1148 -1.53 34.44 18.82
C GLY A 1148 -0.69 34.25 17.55
N VAL A 1149 -1.10 33.30 16.69
CA VAL A 1149 -0.47 33.02 15.39
C VAL A 1149 -1.20 33.79 14.28
N GLU A 1150 -0.44 34.51 13.46
CA GLU A 1150 -0.92 35.15 12.23
C GLU A 1150 -0.58 34.30 10.99
N ASP A 1151 -1.20 34.60 9.83
CA ASP A 1151 -0.85 33.90 8.59
C ASP A 1151 0.64 34.10 8.29
N ASN A 1152 1.32 33.01 7.90
CA ASN A 1152 2.73 32.97 7.55
C ASN A 1152 3.74 33.16 8.71
N ASP A 1153 3.29 33.29 9.97
CA ASP A 1153 4.16 33.21 11.15
C ASP A 1153 4.93 31.88 11.19
N TRP A 1154 6.14 31.91 11.75
CA TRP A 1154 6.86 30.68 12.09
C TRP A 1154 6.23 30.01 13.31
N ILE A 1155 5.93 28.73 13.15
CA ILE A 1155 5.33 27.89 14.19
C ILE A 1155 6.13 26.61 14.34
N GLU A 1156 6.04 26.05 15.54
CA GLU A 1156 6.63 24.76 15.88
C GLU A 1156 5.51 23.78 16.23
N ALA A 1157 5.59 22.56 15.71
CA ALA A 1157 4.72 21.45 16.09
C ALA A 1157 5.56 20.29 16.61
N TYR A 1158 5.23 19.76 17.79
CA TYR A 1158 6.04 18.72 18.43
C TYR A 1158 5.22 17.79 19.31
N ASN A 1159 5.77 16.60 19.55
CA ASN A 1159 5.28 15.64 20.53
C ASN A 1159 6.47 14.79 21.05
N VAL A 1160 6.22 13.69 21.75
CA VAL A 1160 7.31 12.81 22.25
C VAL A 1160 8.19 12.23 21.14
N ASN A 1161 7.70 12.14 19.91
CA ASN A 1161 8.44 11.55 18.80
C ASN A 1161 9.50 12.52 18.24
N GLY A 1162 9.20 13.83 18.21
CA GLY A 1162 10.07 14.85 17.63
C GLY A 1162 9.42 16.22 17.46
N ALA A 1163 10.04 17.09 16.66
CA ALA A 1163 9.59 18.47 16.45
C ALA A 1163 9.77 18.94 14.99
N ILE A 1164 8.92 19.86 14.54
CA ILE A 1164 8.84 20.41 13.19
C ILE A 1164 8.84 21.93 13.29
N SER A 1165 9.60 22.58 12.41
CA SER A 1165 9.52 24.04 12.20
C SER A 1165 8.96 24.33 10.82
N ALA A 1166 7.87 25.10 10.73
CA ALA A 1166 7.20 25.45 9.48
C ALA A 1166 6.47 26.78 9.61
N ARG A 1167 5.94 27.33 8.51
CA ARG A 1167 5.08 28.53 8.57
C ARG A 1167 3.60 28.17 8.63
N ALA A 1168 2.83 28.98 9.33
CA ALA A 1168 1.38 28.84 9.40
C ALA A 1168 0.71 29.23 8.07
N VAL A 1169 -0.35 28.51 7.72
CA VAL A 1169 -1.38 28.96 6.79
C VAL A 1169 -2.70 29.00 7.54
N VAL A 1170 -3.16 30.20 7.87
CA VAL A 1170 -4.38 30.40 8.66
C VAL A 1170 -5.56 30.43 7.70
N SER A 1171 -6.54 29.54 7.89
CA SER A 1171 -7.67 29.44 6.94
C SER A 1171 -8.96 28.94 7.58
N GLN A 1172 -10.06 29.66 7.32
CA GLN A 1172 -11.42 29.29 7.70
C GLN A 1172 -11.83 27.85 7.30
N ARG A 1173 -11.29 27.32 6.20
CA ARG A 1173 -11.68 26.00 5.69
C ARG A 1173 -11.28 24.84 6.60
N VAL A 1174 -10.31 25.06 7.49
CA VAL A 1174 -9.79 24.05 8.42
C VAL A 1174 -10.73 23.97 9.62
N LYS A 1175 -11.19 22.76 9.95
CA LYS A 1175 -12.09 22.54 11.08
C LYS A 1175 -11.32 22.79 12.40
N PRO A 1176 -11.87 23.49 13.40
CA PRO A 1176 -11.21 23.66 14.69
C PRO A 1176 -10.81 22.33 15.35
N GLY A 1177 -9.67 22.33 16.04
CA GLY A 1177 -9.11 21.14 16.69
C GLY A 1177 -8.32 20.19 15.77
N MET A 1178 -7.97 20.63 14.56
CA MET A 1178 -6.99 19.93 13.70
C MET A 1178 -5.96 20.89 13.11
N VAL A 1179 -4.79 20.35 12.79
CA VAL A 1179 -3.75 21.00 11.99
C VAL A 1179 -3.41 20.11 10.80
N MET A 1180 -3.25 20.71 9.61
CA MET A 1180 -2.91 19.97 8.39
C MET A 1180 -1.52 20.34 7.86
N MET A 1181 -0.58 19.39 7.94
CA MET A 1181 0.69 19.50 7.22
C MET A 1181 0.64 18.60 5.98
N TYR A 1182 0.46 19.19 4.80
CA TYR A 1182 0.32 18.37 3.59
C TYR A 1182 1.59 17.52 3.34
N HIS A 1183 1.37 16.24 3.02
CA HIS A 1183 2.38 15.23 2.75
C HIS A 1183 2.97 15.38 1.33
N ALA A 1184 4.29 15.46 1.11
CA ALA A 1184 5.38 15.59 2.08
C ALA A 1184 6.30 16.74 1.66
N GLN A 1185 6.60 17.66 2.58
CA GLN A 1185 7.34 18.88 2.24
C GLN A 1185 8.87 18.80 2.47
N GLU A 1186 9.34 17.67 3.04
CA GLU A 1186 10.74 17.39 3.40
C GLU A 1186 11.46 18.53 4.16
N LYS A 1187 12.80 18.46 4.35
CA LYS A 1187 13.54 19.44 5.18
C LYS A 1187 14.81 20.01 4.54
N ILE A 1188 14.85 20.06 3.21
CA ILE A 1188 16.01 20.60 2.45
C ILE A 1188 15.84 22.06 2.00
N VAL A 1189 14.62 22.61 2.10
CA VAL A 1189 14.29 23.98 1.68
C VAL A 1189 13.65 24.72 2.84
N ASN A 1190 14.12 25.94 3.13
CA ASN A 1190 13.44 26.91 4.00
C ASN A 1190 12.93 26.33 5.34
N THR A 1191 13.81 25.62 6.05
CA THR A 1191 13.50 24.97 7.33
C THR A 1191 14.47 25.52 8.38
N PRO A 1192 14.05 26.35 9.34
CA PRO A 1192 14.93 26.86 10.40
C PRO A 1192 15.22 25.77 11.45
N GLY A 1193 16.02 26.11 12.45
CA GLY A 1193 16.20 25.29 13.65
C GLY A 1193 14.90 25.15 14.46
N SER A 1194 14.80 24.09 15.25
CA SER A 1194 13.74 23.85 16.22
C SER A 1194 14.19 24.32 17.60
N GLU A 1195 13.33 25.07 18.29
CA GLU A 1195 13.58 25.53 19.66
C GLU A 1195 13.47 24.36 20.66
N ILE A 1196 12.72 23.30 20.32
CA ILE A 1196 12.58 22.09 21.14
C ILE A 1196 13.83 21.20 21.08
N THR A 1197 14.39 20.99 19.88
CA THR A 1197 15.49 20.02 19.68
C THR A 1197 16.88 20.66 19.68
N GLY A 1198 16.98 21.96 19.39
CA GLY A 1198 18.25 22.65 19.13
C GLY A 1198 18.92 22.19 17.83
N GLN A 1199 18.20 21.49 16.95
CA GLN A 1199 18.68 20.98 15.66
C GLN A 1199 17.84 21.57 14.52
N ARG A 1200 18.17 21.26 13.26
CA ARG A 1200 17.32 21.58 12.11
C ARG A 1200 15.89 21.08 12.36
N GLY A 1201 14.88 21.92 12.11
CA GLY A 1201 13.47 21.54 12.20
C GLY A 1201 13.18 20.25 11.42
N GLY A 1202 12.37 19.38 12.02
CA GLY A 1202 12.03 18.08 11.45
C GLY A 1202 11.04 18.17 10.30
N ILE A 1203 10.51 17.00 9.90
CA ILE A 1203 9.49 16.84 8.87
C ILE A 1203 8.17 16.38 9.48
N HIS A 1204 7.08 16.35 8.71
CA HIS A 1204 5.79 15.81 9.18
C HIS A 1204 5.87 14.44 9.90
N ASN A 1205 6.83 13.57 9.53
CA ASN A 1205 7.02 12.27 10.20
C ASN A 1205 8.00 12.30 11.40
N SER A 1206 8.56 13.46 11.75
CA SER A 1206 9.29 13.64 13.01
C SER A 1206 8.36 13.55 14.21
N VAL A 1207 7.08 13.89 14.03
CA VAL A 1207 6.06 13.79 15.09
C VAL A 1207 5.21 12.52 14.98
N THR A 1208 5.47 11.63 14.03
CA THR A 1208 4.73 10.35 13.92
C THR A 1208 5.54 9.19 14.48
N ARG A 1209 4.88 8.08 14.81
CA ARG A 1209 5.51 6.79 15.12
C ARG A 1209 4.70 5.64 14.51
N ILE A 1210 5.37 4.55 14.17
CA ILE A 1210 4.75 3.31 13.74
C ILE A 1210 4.06 2.66 14.95
N VAL A 1211 2.79 2.32 14.78
CA VAL A 1211 1.97 1.58 15.74
C VAL A 1211 1.35 0.41 14.98
N LEU A 1212 1.61 -0.81 15.43
CA LEU A 1212 1.12 -2.02 14.75
C LEU A 1212 -0.28 -2.39 15.23
N LYS A 1213 -1.07 -3.00 14.33
CA LYS A 1213 -2.39 -3.56 14.63
C LYS A 1213 -2.36 -5.08 14.47
N PRO A 1214 -2.69 -5.88 15.50
CA PRO A 1214 -2.62 -7.34 15.43
C PRO A 1214 -3.45 -7.99 14.31
N THR A 1215 -4.61 -7.43 13.96
CA THR A 1215 -5.45 -7.98 12.88
C THR A 1215 -4.81 -7.91 11.49
N HIS A 1216 -3.77 -7.07 11.32
CA HIS A 1216 -2.98 -6.98 10.09
C HIS A 1216 -1.78 -7.93 10.06
N MET A 1217 -1.62 -8.77 11.09
CA MET A 1217 -0.54 -9.78 11.19
C MET A 1217 -1.03 -11.21 10.94
N ILE A 1218 -2.34 -11.40 10.76
CA ILE A 1218 -2.96 -12.70 10.52
C ILE A 1218 -2.42 -13.29 9.21
N GLY A 1219 -2.17 -14.61 9.22
CA GLY A 1219 -1.70 -15.36 8.05
C GLY A 1219 -2.17 -16.82 8.08
N GLY A 1220 -1.97 -17.55 6.99
CA GLY A 1220 -2.32 -18.97 6.90
C GLY A 1220 -3.82 -19.27 7.03
N TYR A 1221 -4.66 -18.32 6.64
CA TYR A 1221 -6.11 -18.42 6.77
C TYR A 1221 -6.85 -17.92 5.52
N ALA A 1222 -6.80 -18.71 4.44
CA ALA A 1222 -7.42 -18.37 3.16
C ALA A 1222 -7.02 -16.96 2.69
N GLN A 1223 -7.96 -16.00 2.62
CA GLN A 1223 -7.67 -14.62 2.25
C GLN A 1223 -6.75 -13.88 3.22
N LEU A 1224 -6.73 -14.27 4.50
CA LEU A 1224 -5.81 -13.71 5.48
C LEU A 1224 -4.54 -14.56 5.49
N SER A 1225 -3.82 -14.52 4.37
CA SER A 1225 -2.51 -15.14 4.15
C SER A 1225 -1.56 -14.14 3.52
N TYR A 1226 -0.25 -14.33 3.63
CA TYR A 1226 0.69 -13.31 3.19
C TYR A 1226 0.79 -13.24 1.66
N GLY A 1227 1.04 -12.04 1.16
CA GLY A 1227 1.55 -11.83 -0.18
C GLY A 1227 2.29 -10.49 -0.21
N PHE A 1228 3.28 -10.35 -1.07
CA PHE A 1228 4.06 -9.12 -1.11
C PHE A 1228 3.18 -7.93 -1.52
N ASN A 1229 3.04 -6.96 -0.61
CA ASN A 1229 2.08 -5.84 -0.67
C ASN A 1229 0.60 -6.22 -0.51
N TYR A 1230 0.25 -7.51 -0.45
CA TYR A 1230 -1.14 -7.99 -0.34
C TYR A 1230 -1.67 -7.88 1.09
N TYR A 1231 -0.89 -8.32 2.09
CA TYR A 1231 -1.28 -8.25 3.50
C TYR A 1231 -0.06 -8.02 4.38
N GLY A 1232 -0.27 -7.38 5.53
CA GLY A 1232 0.78 -7.00 6.46
C GLY A 1232 0.40 -5.75 7.24
N THR A 1233 1.16 -5.47 8.29
CA THR A 1233 0.98 -4.25 9.10
C THR A 1233 1.13 -2.99 8.27
N ILE A 1234 0.31 -1.97 8.54
CA ILE A 1234 0.26 -0.73 7.75
C ILE A 1234 0.74 0.49 8.55
N GLY A 1235 1.30 1.49 7.85
CA GLY A 1235 1.88 2.69 8.45
C GLY A 1235 0.88 3.80 8.78
N THR A 1236 -0.10 3.52 9.66
CA THR A 1236 -1.14 4.48 10.09
C THR A 1236 -0.55 5.72 10.76
N ASN A 1237 -1.23 6.88 10.68
CA ASN A 1237 -0.65 8.17 11.09
C ASN A 1237 -1.66 9.30 11.41
N ARG A 1238 -2.97 9.11 11.24
CA ARG A 1238 -3.95 10.22 11.38
C ARG A 1238 -4.53 10.40 12.77
N ASP A 1239 -4.35 9.40 13.62
CA ASP A 1239 -4.67 9.43 15.05
C ASP A 1239 -3.72 10.33 15.85
N GLU A 1240 -2.62 10.78 15.24
CA GLU A 1240 -1.54 11.52 15.89
C GLU A 1240 -2.01 12.89 16.43
N PHE A 1241 -1.45 13.29 17.57
CA PHE A 1241 -1.65 14.62 18.16
C PHE A 1241 -0.31 15.30 18.40
N VAL A 1242 -0.32 16.63 18.24
CA VAL A 1242 0.86 17.48 18.44
C VAL A 1242 0.52 18.68 19.30
N VAL A 1243 1.53 19.16 20.01
CA VAL A 1243 1.55 20.51 20.58
C VAL A 1243 1.89 21.47 19.45
N VAL A 1244 1.13 22.56 19.29
CA VAL A 1244 1.40 23.62 18.32
C VAL A 1244 1.57 24.95 19.06
N ARG A 1245 2.58 25.73 18.66
CA ARG A 1245 2.85 27.07 19.17
C ARG A 1245 3.52 27.98 18.15
N LYS A 1246 3.48 29.29 18.38
CA LYS A 1246 4.33 30.27 17.69
C LYS A 1246 5.79 30.12 18.11
N MET A 1247 6.72 30.20 17.17
CA MET A 1247 8.15 30.25 17.48
C MET A 1247 8.53 31.63 18.02
N ASP A 1248 9.45 31.68 18.98
CA ASP A 1248 10.02 32.93 19.51
C ASP A 1248 11.29 33.30 18.71
N LYS A 1249 12.22 32.36 18.58
CA LYS A 1249 13.48 32.54 17.83
C LYS A 1249 13.52 31.71 16.55
N VAL A 1250 13.96 32.36 15.48
CA VAL A 1250 14.19 31.71 14.17
C VAL A 1250 15.68 31.69 13.87
N ASP A 1251 16.39 30.73 14.46
CA ASP A 1251 17.82 30.47 14.20
C ASP A 1251 17.95 29.52 13.01
N TRP A 1252 18.81 29.85 12.04
CA TRP A 1252 19.03 29.04 10.84
C TRP A 1252 20.07 27.94 11.01
N LEU A 1253 20.87 27.94 12.08
CA LEU A 1253 21.88 26.91 12.37
C LEU A 1253 22.75 26.56 11.13
N ASP A 1254 23.20 27.58 10.38
CA ASP A 1254 23.91 27.44 9.10
C ASP A 1254 25.41 27.70 9.19
N THR A 1255 25.90 27.98 10.40
CA THR A 1255 27.33 28.06 10.68
C THR A 1255 27.99 26.69 10.43
N PRO A 1256 29.11 26.62 9.67
CA PRO A 1256 29.85 25.38 9.48
C PRO A 1256 30.34 24.78 10.80
N ARG A 1257 30.21 23.45 10.95
CA ARG A 1257 30.51 22.71 12.19
C ARG A 1257 31.94 22.90 12.75
N ASP A 1258 32.90 23.16 11.86
CA ASP A 1258 34.33 23.27 12.18
C ASP A 1258 34.86 24.72 12.04
N ASP A 1259 33.99 25.74 12.10
CA ASP A 1259 34.41 27.15 12.08
C ASP A 1259 34.65 27.69 13.50
N ASP A 1260 35.91 27.73 13.92
CA ASP A 1260 36.35 28.23 15.22
C ASP A 1260 35.97 29.71 15.46
N ARG A 1261 35.60 30.47 14.43
CA ARG A 1261 35.17 31.88 14.56
C ARG A 1261 33.74 32.03 15.08
N ALA A 1262 32.95 30.97 15.07
CA ALA A 1262 31.52 31.02 15.37
C ALA A 1262 31.17 31.19 16.85
N GLN A 1263 31.94 30.59 17.76
CA GLN A 1263 31.73 30.75 19.21
C GLN A 1263 31.80 32.22 19.65
N LEU A 1264 32.61 33.02 18.97
CA LEU A 1264 32.77 34.46 19.23
C LEU A 1264 31.58 35.29 18.72
N VAL A 1265 30.99 34.90 17.58
CA VAL A 1265 29.85 35.62 16.98
C VAL A 1265 28.54 35.27 17.69
N GLN A 1266 28.32 34.00 18.05
CA GLN A 1266 27.13 33.56 18.78
C GLN A 1266 27.05 34.12 20.21
N GLN A 1267 28.18 34.45 20.84
CA GLN A 1267 28.21 35.15 22.13
C GLN A 1267 27.79 36.63 22.04
N MET A 1268 27.80 37.23 20.85
CA MET A 1268 27.48 38.64 20.65
C MET A 1268 26.01 38.89 20.29
N GLY A 1269 25.24 37.85 19.99
CA GLY A 1269 23.83 37.95 19.60
C GLY A 1269 23.66 38.55 18.20
N GLU A 1270 22.94 37.86 17.31
CA GLU A 1270 22.61 38.37 15.97
C GLU A 1270 21.51 39.43 16.04
N ALA A 1271 21.83 40.54 16.69
CA ALA A 1271 21.16 41.82 16.56
C ALA A 1271 22.26 42.91 16.48
N ALA A 1272 23.10 42.82 15.45
CA ALA A 1272 24.05 43.87 15.05
C ALA A 1272 24.21 43.89 13.53
#